data_AF-A0A6N7FLA2-F1
#
_entry.id   AF-A0A6N7FLA2-F1
#
_cell.length_a   1.000
_cell.length_b   1.000
_cell.length_c   1.000
_cell.angle_alpha   90.00
_cell.angle_beta   90.00
_cell.angle_gamma   90.00
#
_symmetry.space_group_name_H-M   'P 1'
#
loop_
_entity.id
_entity.type
_entity.pdbx_description
1 polymer ?
#
loop_
_entity_poly.entity_id
_entity_poly.type
_entity_poly.pdbx_seq_one_letter_code
_entity_poly.pdbx_strand_id
1 'polypeptide(L)'
;MLDAHARTLTRRGLMWVRRHHAVVPLIEGSIWLIALALGALVRYDFALSDIDVSGLAGAVVIAWVVSMSARALVGASFGRWRVGSFEDVVALGAIVLVTGVALTLAEVAAGTLLPVGAAAVAAPIAFVLLLGGLCVARLVVNPPRCRAAQDARRLIVFGAGSAGTMVTRSLLTQAGARYVPVAVLDDDAHKRGRRVGGLPVAGGREALAGVAARTSADTLLIAIPSAPAVVIRELSEAAVAAGLTTRVLPSVRELVDGSVGSSDIRALTEADLLGRRAIDTDISSIAGYLTGRRVLVTGAGGSIGSELCRQLHRYAPERLVMLDRDESALHAVQLSIEGRALLDSPDLVLADIRDKARLDAVFAEHRPEVVFHAAAHKHLTLLERNPGEAVKTNVWGTQNVLEAARDIGVQRFVNISTDKAARPTSMLGLTKRVAERLTSAMADETGHPFLSVRFGNVLGSRGSVVPTFRAQIEAGGPITVTAPEVTRYFMTVEEAVQLTIQAGAMGESGDAFILDMGEPVRIADLARRLVEASGRDVRIVFTGLRPGEKAHEHLADVDDVVVSSSHPLIMRTHVPPLHRSMVGDWLGDMASPDLSSERSTLADSSSTTRRPSRPSARFDVPARSRSCPARGGRPCPQARLPRRQAHVRRRGGLRAAGGALAPVRRGRRRRAGAPRPPGPLPPATAGLPGALLHGPQVPDDDRRPRPGRRTAPRRGAHGRRRFSVALDEPRRAPPVDQHPARRDDLRRAEAAPRGVPRALLPRAGPAARREAGVDGLRPGARPPGGRLGRAAAARRVLRRAPLVAARPRDHRPDGGPHRPSGGHRHGRLRHRAGVHGQRLMRIWLVNHYATLPDQASGTRHFSMARHLVRRGHEVTLFRSSVSHNDASSTSLRPWQLHHVEHVDGVEVVHLRTSRYSGNGARRALNMVTFCLALAWVGARRSPRPDVVLGSSAHLFAAAAASRIAALRRVPFVFEVRDLWPLSLVEVAGYHERHPLIRLMQRMEDRLYRTADRVVTVLGNSEPYVLEHGGRAGHVHVIPNGFDADLVPFRPQPVGLAPFTVMYTGSIGLANGMDSLLDVAKHVGEEWAGRRVRFVFVGPGAETDRLVRRCRAEGLANVEFRGPVAKQDMPDVLAEADVFMATMLERDLYRYGISLNKLFDYLAAARPVVFGVRATDNPVPCRAVLTAPPEDSLALAGLVRRLVELPSAELASLGDAGRRHVEAHHSYAVLAVALEEVLAAATGDSQAALRGTTVSAPGGAVPAAAPGGAGRTSG
;
A
#
# COMPACT_ATOMS: atom_id res chain seq x y z
N MET A 1 -4.38 61.97 2.13
CA MET A 1 -3.12 61.87 2.90
C MET A 1 -3.23 61.05 4.19
N LEU A 2 -4.19 61.34 5.09
CA LEU A 2 -4.34 60.68 6.41
C LEU A 2 -4.13 59.15 6.41
N ASP A 3 -4.80 58.44 5.50
CA ASP A 3 -4.71 56.99 5.35
C ASP A 3 -3.29 56.48 5.00
N ALA A 4 -2.51 57.25 4.23
CA ALA A 4 -1.09 56.93 4.01
C ALA A 4 -0.25 57.08 5.29
N HIS A 5 -0.56 58.07 6.13
CA HIS A 5 0.09 58.29 7.42
C HIS A 5 -0.27 57.20 8.45
N ALA A 6 -1.54 56.79 8.51
CA ALA A 6 -1.98 55.65 9.33
C ALA A 6 -1.23 54.36 8.94
N ARG A 7 -1.03 54.12 7.63
CA ARG A 7 -0.28 52.96 7.10
C ARG A 7 1.24 53.03 7.32
N THR A 8 1.85 54.21 7.48
CA THR A 8 3.29 54.31 7.86
C THR A 8 3.51 54.22 9.38
N LEU A 9 2.62 54.78 10.19
CA LEU A 9 2.65 54.65 11.66
C LEU A 9 2.49 53.17 12.08
N THR A 10 1.46 52.49 11.57
CA THR A 10 1.26 51.05 11.81
C THR A 10 2.43 50.20 11.31
N ARG A 11 3.03 50.51 10.14
CA ARG A 11 4.24 49.83 9.67
C ARG A 11 5.45 50.01 10.59
N ARG A 12 5.67 51.21 11.15
CA ARG A 12 6.79 51.46 12.08
C ARG A 12 6.58 50.71 13.40
N GLY A 13 5.39 50.80 14.00
CA GLY A 13 5.05 50.04 15.22
C GLY A 13 5.16 48.52 15.01
N LEU A 14 4.65 48.00 13.90
CA LEU A 14 4.67 46.56 13.61
C LEU A 14 6.10 46.02 13.37
N MET A 15 7.00 46.82 12.77
CA MET A 15 8.42 46.44 12.66
C MET A 15 9.17 46.53 13.99
N TRP A 16 8.75 47.41 14.90
CA TRP A 16 9.31 47.50 16.25
C TRP A 16 8.98 46.24 17.07
N VAL A 17 7.71 45.82 17.11
CA VAL A 17 7.27 44.56 17.77
C VAL A 17 8.03 43.35 17.20
N ARG A 18 8.31 43.33 15.88
CA ARG A 18 9.01 42.23 15.20
C ARG A 18 10.51 42.13 15.49
N ARG A 19 11.10 43.08 16.23
CA ARG A 19 12.54 43.11 16.59
C ARG A 19 12.82 43.03 18.10
N HIS A 20 11.84 43.30 18.96
CA HIS A 20 12.06 43.41 20.40
C HIS A 20 11.37 42.28 21.17
N HIS A 21 12.16 41.27 21.57
CA HIS A 21 11.70 40.18 22.43
C HIS A 21 11.07 40.68 23.76
N ALA A 22 11.47 41.86 24.23
CA ALA A 22 10.95 42.53 25.43
C ALA A 22 9.46 42.95 25.36
N VAL A 23 8.83 42.96 24.18
CA VAL A 23 7.42 43.39 24.04
C VAL A 23 6.43 42.30 24.45
N VAL A 24 6.78 41.03 24.28
CA VAL A 24 5.89 39.90 24.64
C VAL A 24 5.65 39.81 26.16
N PRO A 25 6.68 39.91 27.04
CA PRO A 25 6.47 40.00 28.48
C PRO A 25 5.52 41.13 28.90
N LEU A 26 5.62 42.31 28.29
CA LEU A 26 4.76 43.45 28.62
C LEU A 26 3.29 43.17 28.27
N ILE A 27 3.03 42.61 27.08
CA ILE A 27 1.67 42.25 26.64
C ILE A 27 1.06 41.18 27.55
N GLU A 28 1.80 40.13 27.89
CA GLU A 28 1.29 39.07 28.77
C GLU A 28 1.07 39.56 30.20
N GLY A 29 1.94 40.45 30.72
CA GLY A 29 1.74 41.12 32.00
C GLY A 29 0.49 42.01 32.03
N SER A 30 0.27 42.82 30.99
CA SER A 30 -0.96 43.62 30.86
C SER A 30 -2.22 42.75 30.80
N ILE A 31 -2.18 41.60 30.13
CA ILE A 31 -3.32 40.68 30.05
C ILE A 31 -3.61 40.03 31.42
N TRP A 32 -2.58 39.62 32.18
CA TRP A 32 -2.77 39.10 33.54
C TRP A 32 -3.28 40.17 34.51
N LEU A 33 -2.81 41.43 34.40
CA LEU A 33 -3.36 42.56 35.16
C LEU A 33 -4.85 42.76 34.90
N ILE A 34 -5.27 42.81 33.62
CA ILE A 34 -6.67 42.96 33.23
C ILE A 34 -7.50 41.76 33.72
N ALA A 35 -7.01 40.53 33.55
CA ALA A 35 -7.72 39.33 33.95
C ALA A 35 -7.89 39.20 35.48
N LEU A 36 -6.88 39.57 36.27
CA LEU A 36 -6.95 39.55 37.74
C LEU A 36 -7.81 40.70 38.29
N ALA A 37 -7.74 41.89 37.70
CA ALA A 37 -8.63 43.00 38.07
C ALA A 37 -10.12 42.68 37.79
N LEU A 38 -10.42 42.08 36.63
CA LEU A 38 -11.77 41.60 36.32
C LEU A 38 -12.20 40.43 37.22
N GLY A 39 -11.29 39.49 37.53
CA GLY A 39 -11.54 38.41 38.49
C GLY A 39 -11.83 38.93 39.90
N ALA A 40 -11.15 39.99 40.34
CA ALA A 40 -11.42 40.68 41.60
C ALA A 40 -12.80 41.35 41.57
N LEU A 41 -13.09 42.18 40.57
CA LEU A 41 -14.38 42.88 40.43
C LEU A 41 -15.57 41.90 40.46
N VAL A 42 -15.48 40.78 39.75
CA VAL A 42 -16.53 39.74 39.74
C VAL A 42 -16.61 38.97 41.06
N ARG A 43 -15.52 38.90 41.84
CA ARG A 43 -15.52 38.25 43.17
C ARG A 43 -16.06 39.16 44.28
N TYR A 44 -15.87 40.47 44.18
CA TYR A 44 -16.32 41.45 45.18
C TYR A 44 -17.64 42.14 44.79
N ASP A 45 -18.43 41.56 43.88
CA ASP A 45 -19.71 42.11 43.41
C ASP A 45 -19.62 43.60 42.98
N PHE A 46 -18.50 43.95 42.34
CA PHE A 46 -18.10 45.30 41.92
C PHE A 46 -17.84 46.33 43.04
N ALA A 47 -17.77 45.91 44.31
CA ALA A 47 -17.35 46.76 45.44
C ALA A 47 -15.83 47.07 45.36
N LEU A 48 -15.51 48.24 44.79
CA LEU A 48 -14.12 48.71 44.62
C LEU A 48 -13.36 48.97 45.93
N SER A 49 -14.07 49.18 47.05
CA SER A 49 -13.51 49.39 48.39
C SER A 49 -12.80 48.17 48.97
N ASP A 50 -13.19 46.97 48.53
CA ASP A 50 -12.88 45.71 49.21
C ASP A 50 -11.69 44.98 48.54
N ILE A 51 -11.17 45.55 47.45
CA ILE A 51 -10.05 45.02 46.68
C ILE A 51 -8.74 45.49 47.30
N ASP A 52 -8.00 44.58 47.94
CA ASP A 52 -6.61 44.86 48.34
C ASP A 52 -5.72 45.05 47.10
N VAL A 53 -5.32 46.29 46.88
CA VAL A 53 -4.44 46.71 45.78
C VAL A 53 -3.03 46.10 45.95
N SER A 54 -2.58 45.85 47.18
CA SER A 54 -1.25 45.29 47.45
C SER A 54 -1.18 43.80 47.13
N GLY A 55 -2.15 43.01 47.59
CA GLY A 55 -2.36 41.62 47.19
C GLY A 55 -2.56 41.46 45.68
N LEU A 56 -3.39 42.31 45.06
CA LEU A 56 -3.58 42.33 43.61
C LEU A 56 -2.27 42.59 42.85
N ALA A 57 -1.46 43.55 43.28
CA ALA A 57 -0.14 43.79 42.68
C ALA A 57 0.79 42.58 42.83
N GLY A 58 0.83 41.95 44.02
CA GLY A 58 1.60 40.73 44.27
C GLY A 58 1.17 39.57 43.37
N ALA A 59 -0.14 39.33 43.24
CA ALA A 59 -0.70 38.31 42.38
C ALA A 59 -0.37 38.54 40.90
N VAL A 60 -0.41 39.79 40.41
CA VAL A 60 -0.03 40.12 39.03
C VAL A 60 1.46 39.85 38.78
N VAL A 61 2.35 40.17 39.72
CA VAL A 61 3.79 39.85 39.60
C VAL A 61 4.01 38.34 39.58
N ILE A 62 3.36 37.58 40.47
CA ILE A 62 3.43 36.10 40.49
C ILE A 62 2.93 35.52 39.17
N ALA A 63 1.77 35.99 38.68
CA ALA A 63 1.19 35.56 37.41
C ALA A 63 2.14 35.78 36.24
N TRP A 64 2.76 36.96 36.19
CA TRP A 64 3.72 37.34 35.16
C TRP A 64 5.00 36.49 35.19
N VAL A 65 5.62 36.33 36.36
CA VAL A 65 6.85 35.53 36.51
C VAL A 65 6.60 34.05 36.20
N VAL A 66 5.49 33.47 36.67
CA VAL A 66 5.14 32.06 36.40
C VAL A 66 4.79 31.85 34.93
N SER A 67 3.99 32.73 34.32
CA SER A 67 3.65 32.60 32.89
C SER A 67 4.87 32.78 31.98
N MET A 68 5.76 33.73 32.26
CA MET A 68 7.04 33.88 31.56
C MET A 68 7.94 32.64 31.72
N SER A 69 8.03 32.08 32.92
CA SER A 69 8.86 30.88 33.19
C SER A 69 8.30 29.64 32.49
N ALA A 70 6.98 29.43 32.55
CA ALA A 70 6.29 28.37 31.82
C ALA A 70 6.43 28.55 30.30
N ARG A 71 6.33 29.79 29.79
CA ARG A 71 6.53 30.13 28.38
C ARG A 71 7.96 29.86 27.92
N ALA A 72 8.97 30.13 28.75
CA ALA A 72 10.37 29.80 28.45
C ALA A 72 10.60 28.28 28.37
N LEU A 73 10.07 27.52 29.34
CA LEU A 73 10.13 26.04 29.36
C LEU A 73 9.39 25.40 28.17
N VAL A 74 8.28 25.99 27.73
CA VAL A 74 7.49 25.56 26.55
C VAL A 74 8.02 26.19 25.23
N GLY A 75 9.10 26.98 25.29
CA GLY A 75 9.58 27.85 24.21
C GLY A 75 9.96 27.18 22.89
N ALA A 76 10.10 25.85 22.87
CA ALA A 76 10.33 25.08 21.64
C ALA A 76 9.06 24.90 20.77
N SER A 77 7.85 25.13 21.29
CA SER A 77 6.60 24.83 20.59
C SER A 77 5.99 26.03 19.84
N PHE A 78 6.07 27.23 20.41
CA PHE A 78 5.35 28.39 19.88
C PHE A 78 5.94 28.94 18.59
N GLY A 79 5.07 29.22 17.61
CA GLY A 79 5.41 30.03 16.43
C GLY A 79 6.16 29.32 15.31
N ARG A 80 6.35 28.00 15.38
CA ARG A 80 6.97 27.21 14.29
C ARG A 80 6.09 27.06 13.05
N TRP A 81 4.78 27.26 13.16
CA TRP A 81 3.81 27.09 12.07
C TRP A 81 3.19 28.43 11.62
N ARG A 82 3.00 28.60 10.30
CA ARG A 82 2.43 29.83 9.69
C ARG A 82 0.93 30.01 9.95
N VAL A 83 0.21 28.92 10.19
CA VAL A 83 -1.19 28.90 10.64
C VAL A 83 -1.18 28.38 12.08
N GLY A 84 -2.06 28.89 12.94
CA GLY A 84 -2.13 28.45 14.35
C GLY A 84 -2.36 26.95 14.45
N SER A 85 -1.46 26.23 15.12
CA SER A 85 -1.64 24.80 15.36
C SER A 85 -2.52 24.59 16.60
N PHE A 86 -3.17 23.43 16.68
CA PHE A 86 -3.85 23.01 17.92
C PHE A 86 -2.85 22.92 19.10
N GLU A 87 -1.57 22.67 18.78
CA GLU A 87 -0.45 22.63 19.72
C GLU A 87 -0.20 24.00 20.36
N ASP A 88 -0.27 25.12 19.61
CA ASP A 88 -0.19 26.48 20.16
C ASP A 88 -1.30 26.73 21.21
N VAL A 89 -2.52 26.25 20.94
CA VAL A 89 -3.69 26.43 21.83
C VAL A 89 -3.56 25.57 23.10
N VAL A 90 -3.13 24.31 22.95
CA VAL A 90 -2.88 23.40 24.09
C VAL A 90 -1.71 23.91 24.94
N ALA A 91 -0.63 24.40 24.32
CA ALA A 91 0.50 25.00 25.02
C ALA A 91 0.08 26.27 25.80
N LEU A 92 -0.77 27.11 25.21
CA LEU A 92 -1.28 28.31 25.88
C LEU A 92 -2.20 27.95 27.06
N GLY A 93 -3.09 26.97 26.87
CA GLY A 93 -3.95 26.44 27.93
C GLY A 93 -3.15 25.85 29.08
N ALA A 94 -2.04 25.15 28.80
CA ALA A 94 -1.13 24.64 29.81
C ALA A 94 -0.42 25.75 30.59
N ILE A 95 0.06 26.82 29.93
CA ILE A 95 0.68 27.98 30.61
C ILE A 95 -0.34 28.67 31.53
N VAL A 96 -1.56 28.91 31.05
CA VAL A 96 -2.62 29.55 31.87
C VAL A 96 -3.03 28.66 33.03
N LEU A 97 -3.15 27.34 32.83
CA LEU A 97 -3.47 26.38 33.90
C LEU A 97 -2.37 26.34 34.97
N VAL A 98 -1.09 26.26 34.58
CA VAL A 98 0.04 26.30 35.52
C VAL A 98 0.07 27.61 36.29
N THR A 99 -0.20 28.73 35.62
CA THR A 99 -0.23 30.06 36.26
C THR A 99 -1.40 30.20 37.24
N GLY A 100 -2.61 29.77 36.86
CA GLY A 100 -3.78 29.79 37.75
C GLY A 100 -3.61 28.87 38.97
N VAL A 101 -3.02 27.68 38.79
CA VAL A 101 -2.68 26.78 39.90
C VAL A 101 -1.61 27.39 40.81
N ALA A 102 -0.57 28.02 40.26
CA ALA A 102 0.45 28.69 41.06
C ALA A 102 -0.12 29.86 41.88
N LEU A 103 -1.01 30.66 41.30
CA LEU A 103 -1.74 31.73 42.01
C LEU A 103 -2.62 31.17 43.13
N THR A 104 -3.33 30.07 42.87
CA THR A 104 -4.18 29.40 43.86
C THR A 104 -3.36 28.85 45.02
N LEU A 105 -2.19 28.27 44.74
CA LEU A 105 -1.27 27.77 45.76
C LEU A 105 -0.58 28.90 46.54
N ALA A 106 -0.24 30.01 45.89
CA ALA A 106 0.32 31.19 46.54
C ALA A 106 -0.68 31.82 47.51
N GLU A 107 -1.96 31.97 47.10
CA GLU A 107 -3.03 32.43 47.99
C GLU A 107 -3.24 31.47 49.17
N VAL A 108 -3.32 30.16 48.94
CA VAL A 108 -3.49 29.16 50.02
C VAL A 108 -2.30 29.14 51.00
N ALA A 109 -1.12 29.60 50.59
CA ALA A 109 0.06 29.71 51.44
C ALA A 109 0.22 31.08 52.13
N ALA A 110 -0.25 32.17 51.52
CA ALA A 110 -0.09 33.54 52.04
C ALA A 110 -1.34 34.07 52.78
N GLY A 111 -2.54 33.74 52.31
CA GLY A 111 -3.82 34.19 52.87
C GLY A 111 -4.15 35.68 52.65
N THR A 112 -3.36 36.39 51.84
CA THR A 112 -3.41 37.86 51.70
C THR A 112 -3.12 38.37 50.28
N LEU A 113 -3.34 37.55 49.22
CA LEU A 113 -3.05 37.96 47.84
C LEU A 113 -4.31 38.24 47.04
N LEU A 114 -5.26 37.30 47.00
CA LEU A 114 -6.54 37.44 46.30
C LEU A 114 -7.46 36.25 46.58
N PRO A 115 -8.72 36.45 47.01
CA PRO A 115 -9.61 35.34 47.33
C PRO A 115 -9.68 34.33 46.19
N VAL A 116 -9.50 33.03 46.50
CA VAL A 116 -9.33 31.93 45.52
C VAL A 116 -10.32 31.95 44.34
N GLY A 117 -11.56 32.38 44.57
CA GLY A 117 -12.57 32.56 43.50
C GLY A 117 -12.17 33.57 42.41
N ALA A 118 -11.50 34.68 42.76
CA ALA A 118 -10.99 35.67 41.81
C ALA A 118 -9.90 35.09 40.92
N ALA A 119 -8.96 34.32 41.48
CA ALA A 119 -7.92 33.61 40.70
C ALA A 119 -8.54 32.56 39.75
N ALA A 120 -9.57 31.85 40.20
CA ALA A 120 -10.30 30.89 39.39
C ALA A 120 -11.09 31.54 38.23
N VAL A 121 -11.62 32.75 38.42
CA VAL A 121 -12.29 33.55 37.37
C VAL A 121 -11.28 34.24 36.43
N ALA A 122 -10.14 34.68 36.94
CA ALA A 122 -9.10 35.33 36.14
C ALA A 122 -8.48 34.39 35.08
N ALA A 123 -8.26 33.11 35.41
CA ALA A 123 -7.64 32.15 34.50
C ALA A 123 -8.37 32.00 33.13
N PRO A 124 -9.69 31.73 33.04
CA PRO A 124 -10.38 31.67 31.75
C PRO A 124 -10.41 33.01 31.00
N ILE A 125 -10.47 34.15 31.72
CA ILE A 125 -10.38 35.49 31.11
C ILE A 125 -9.00 35.69 30.45
N ALA A 126 -7.93 35.37 31.18
CA ALA A 126 -6.56 35.42 30.66
C ALA A 126 -6.39 34.50 29.44
N PHE A 127 -6.94 33.29 29.44
CA PHE A 127 -6.90 32.39 28.29
C PHE A 127 -7.55 32.99 27.05
N VAL A 128 -8.75 33.57 27.16
CA VAL A 128 -9.45 34.21 26.04
C VAL A 128 -8.68 35.42 25.51
N LEU A 129 -8.17 36.28 26.39
CA LEU A 129 -7.40 37.47 26.01
C LEU A 129 -6.06 37.12 25.36
N LEU A 130 -5.31 36.15 25.91
CA LEU A 130 -4.06 35.66 25.33
C LEU A 130 -4.29 34.98 23.97
N LEU A 131 -5.35 34.19 23.82
CA LEU A 131 -5.69 33.52 22.56
C LEU A 131 -6.13 34.53 21.50
N GLY A 132 -6.93 35.52 21.88
CA GLY A 132 -7.32 36.65 21.02
C GLY A 132 -6.10 37.46 20.56
N GLY A 133 -5.23 37.84 21.50
CA GLY A 133 -3.97 38.53 21.22
C GLY A 133 -3.05 37.74 20.29
N LEU A 134 -2.92 36.43 20.48
CA LEU A 134 -2.13 35.55 19.62
C LEU A 134 -2.71 35.48 18.19
N CYS A 135 -4.03 35.39 18.05
CA CYS A 135 -4.72 35.40 16.77
C CYS A 135 -4.55 36.74 16.03
N VAL A 136 -4.80 37.87 16.71
CA VAL A 136 -4.64 39.23 16.14
C VAL A 136 -3.18 39.48 15.74
N ALA A 137 -2.22 39.17 16.62
CA ALA A 137 -0.80 39.31 16.32
C ALA A 137 -0.40 38.49 15.07
N ARG A 138 -0.90 37.26 14.92
CA ARG A 138 -0.61 36.43 13.73
C ARG A 138 -1.28 36.97 12.46
N LEU A 139 -2.53 37.43 12.52
CA LEU A 139 -3.23 38.05 11.39
C LEU A 139 -2.50 39.31 10.87
N VAL A 140 -1.95 40.13 11.77
CA VAL A 140 -1.26 41.39 11.39
C VAL A 140 0.21 41.16 11.01
N VAL A 141 0.94 40.26 11.70
CA VAL A 141 2.37 40.00 11.45
C VAL A 141 2.60 39.07 10.26
N ASN A 142 1.70 38.10 10.03
CA ASN A 142 1.76 37.10 8.95
C ASN A 142 0.47 37.11 8.10
N PRO A 143 0.18 38.20 7.36
CA PRO A 143 -0.91 38.20 6.39
C PRO A 143 -0.71 37.09 5.34
N PRO A 144 -1.79 36.42 4.87
CA PRO A 144 -1.70 35.24 4.01
C PRO A 144 -1.24 35.61 2.59
N ARG A 145 0.08 35.73 2.42
CA ARG A 145 0.76 35.83 1.13
C ARG A 145 1.91 34.83 1.12
N CYS A 146 1.73 33.74 0.38
CA CYS A 146 2.84 32.88 0.02
C CYS A 146 3.91 33.74 -0.68
N ARG A 147 5.13 33.76 -0.14
CA ARG A 147 6.31 34.16 -0.92
C ARG A 147 6.58 33.04 -1.92
N ALA A 148 5.88 33.13 -3.04
CA ALA A 148 6.28 32.49 -4.28
C ALA A 148 7.76 32.83 -4.58
N ALA A 149 8.47 31.93 -5.25
CA ALA A 149 9.62 32.35 -6.04
C ALA A 149 9.15 33.37 -7.09
N GLN A 150 10.02 34.27 -7.55
CA GLN A 150 9.62 35.34 -8.49
C GLN A 150 9.05 34.78 -9.81
N ASP A 151 9.42 33.54 -10.16
CA ASP A 151 9.02 32.82 -11.37
C ASP A 151 8.09 31.60 -11.11
N ALA A 152 7.42 31.53 -9.94
CA ALA A 152 6.58 30.37 -9.61
C ALA A 152 5.26 30.33 -10.39
N ARG A 153 4.98 29.19 -11.05
CA ARG A 153 3.84 28.98 -11.94
C ARG A 153 2.51 28.81 -11.21
N ARG A 154 1.41 29.26 -11.83
CA ARG A 154 0.07 29.32 -11.24
C ARG A 154 -0.76 28.09 -11.65
N LEU A 155 -1.01 27.22 -10.68
CA LEU A 155 -1.50 25.85 -10.91
C LEU A 155 -2.98 25.69 -10.53
N ILE A 156 -3.80 25.14 -11.41
CA ILE A 156 -5.10 24.56 -11.06
C ILE A 156 -4.89 23.08 -10.75
N VAL A 157 -5.49 22.57 -9.68
CA VAL A 157 -5.45 21.13 -9.35
C VAL A 157 -6.81 20.51 -9.65
N PHE A 158 -6.84 19.53 -10.56
CA PHE A 158 -8.03 18.74 -10.86
C PHE A 158 -8.03 17.44 -10.05
N GLY A 159 -9.12 17.18 -9.33
CA GLY A 159 -9.22 16.16 -8.31
C GLY A 159 -9.10 16.73 -6.90
N ALA A 160 -10.19 16.70 -6.14
CA ALA A 160 -10.23 17.02 -4.70
C ALA A 160 -10.18 15.76 -3.81
N GLY A 161 -9.66 14.65 -4.35
CA GLY A 161 -9.45 13.38 -3.64
C GLY A 161 -8.23 13.41 -2.69
N SER A 162 -7.79 12.23 -2.25
CA SER A 162 -6.62 12.07 -1.37
C SER A 162 -5.33 12.64 -1.98
N ALA A 163 -4.98 12.19 -3.18
CA ALA A 163 -3.81 12.64 -3.93
C ALA A 163 -3.81 14.17 -4.16
N GLY A 164 -4.90 14.70 -4.73
CA GLY A 164 -5.10 16.14 -4.92
C GLY A 164 -5.04 16.96 -3.62
N THR A 165 -5.55 16.43 -2.52
CA THR A 165 -5.44 17.07 -1.18
C THR A 165 -4.01 17.06 -0.66
N MET A 166 -3.27 15.96 -0.87
CA MET A 166 -1.88 15.82 -0.43
C MET A 166 -0.96 16.79 -1.19
N VAL A 167 -1.00 16.78 -2.54
CA VAL A 167 -0.16 17.69 -3.36
C VAL A 167 -0.50 19.16 -3.11
N THR A 168 -1.79 19.50 -2.96
CA THR A 168 -2.20 20.88 -2.66
C THR A 168 -1.67 21.35 -1.30
N ARG A 169 -1.69 20.49 -0.27
CA ARG A 169 -1.10 20.81 1.05
C ARG A 169 0.43 20.88 1.02
N SER A 170 1.09 20.04 0.22
CA SER A 170 2.53 20.05 0.04
C SER A 170 3.01 21.35 -0.59
N LEU A 171 2.46 21.71 -1.76
CA LEU A 171 2.79 22.95 -2.48
C LEU A 171 2.50 24.23 -1.68
N LEU A 172 1.51 24.22 -0.77
CA LEU A 172 1.20 25.36 0.10
C LEU A 172 2.08 25.45 1.35
N THR A 173 2.78 24.38 1.74
CA THR A 173 3.66 24.37 2.92
C THR A 173 5.15 24.48 2.55
N GLN A 174 5.56 24.01 1.36
CA GLN A 174 6.93 24.15 0.85
C GLN A 174 7.33 25.62 0.62
N ALA A 175 8.54 25.99 1.04
CA ALA A 175 9.14 27.28 0.73
C ALA A 175 9.90 27.21 -0.60
N GLY A 176 9.67 28.16 -1.51
CA GLY A 176 10.31 28.16 -2.83
C GLY A 176 9.70 27.19 -3.86
N ALA A 177 8.48 26.69 -3.61
CA ALA A 177 7.79 25.79 -4.53
C ALA A 177 7.69 26.35 -5.96
N ARG A 178 7.99 25.51 -6.96
CA ARG A 178 7.93 25.84 -8.41
C ARG A 178 6.51 26.16 -8.89
N TYR A 179 5.51 25.62 -8.20
CA TYR A 179 4.09 25.77 -8.48
C TYR A 179 3.34 26.31 -7.27
N VAL A 180 2.43 27.25 -7.50
CA VAL A 180 1.50 27.79 -6.50
C VAL A 180 0.08 27.38 -6.89
N PRO A 181 -0.60 26.51 -6.12
CA PRO A 181 -1.98 26.14 -6.42
C PRO A 181 -2.91 27.34 -6.14
N VAL A 182 -3.75 27.69 -7.13
CA VAL A 182 -4.65 28.86 -7.09
C VAL A 182 -6.13 28.48 -7.02
N ALA A 183 -6.50 27.28 -7.48
CA ALA A 183 -7.84 26.72 -7.36
C ALA A 183 -7.81 25.19 -7.42
N VAL A 184 -8.87 24.56 -6.92
CA VAL A 184 -9.12 23.11 -7.05
C VAL A 184 -10.43 22.88 -7.79
N LEU A 185 -10.49 21.85 -8.62
CA LEU A 185 -11.69 21.42 -9.36
C LEU A 185 -11.95 19.93 -9.12
N ASP A 186 -13.22 19.52 -9.12
CA ASP A 186 -13.63 18.12 -9.06
C ASP A 186 -15.07 17.99 -9.59
N ASP A 187 -15.33 16.98 -10.41
CA ASP A 187 -16.65 16.80 -11.02
C ASP A 187 -17.73 16.41 -9.99
N ASP A 188 -17.34 15.75 -8.89
CA ASP A 188 -18.22 15.32 -7.81
C ASP A 188 -18.95 16.51 -7.16
N ALA A 189 -20.27 16.55 -7.36
CA ALA A 189 -21.15 17.57 -6.81
C ALA A 189 -21.07 17.69 -5.28
N HIS A 190 -20.81 16.59 -4.57
CA HIS A 190 -20.70 16.58 -3.10
C HIS A 190 -19.38 17.17 -2.58
N LYS A 191 -18.40 17.43 -3.46
CA LYS A 191 -17.13 18.12 -3.11
C LYS A 191 -17.15 19.62 -3.40
N ARG A 192 -18.10 20.12 -4.19
CA ARG A 192 -18.24 21.55 -4.52
C ARG A 192 -18.41 22.38 -3.24
N GLY A 193 -17.77 23.54 -3.16
CA GLY A 193 -17.79 24.40 -1.97
C GLY A 193 -16.94 23.92 -0.77
N ARG A 194 -16.40 22.69 -0.78
CA ARG A 194 -15.37 22.28 0.20
C ARG A 194 -14.08 23.07 -0.01
N ARG A 195 -13.19 23.09 0.99
CA ARG A 195 -11.85 23.69 0.88
C ARG A 195 -10.74 22.64 0.98
N VAL A 196 -9.81 22.69 0.04
CA VAL A 196 -8.61 21.84 -0.04
C VAL A 196 -7.39 22.74 0.16
N GLY A 197 -6.61 22.51 1.23
CA GLY A 197 -5.51 23.41 1.61
C GLY A 197 -5.92 24.86 1.97
N GLY A 198 -7.23 25.15 2.02
CA GLY A 198 -7.79 26.50 2.16
C GLY A 198 -8.36 27.08 0.85
N LEU A 199 -7.96 26.54 -0.30
CA LEU A 199 -8.53 26.88 -1.62
C LEU A 199 -9.93 26.25 -1.78
N PRO A 200 -10.92 26.94 -2.36
CA PRO A 200 -12.23 26.36 -2.63
C PRO A 200 -12.19 25.36 -3.81
N VAL A 201 -13.02 24.32 -3.75
CA VAL A 201 -13.37 23.51 -4.92
C VAL A 201 -14.34 24.33 -5.78
N ALA A 202 -13.81 24.88 -6.88
CA ALA A 202 -14.41 25.96 -7.66
C ALA A 202 -15.36 25.52 -8.79
N GLY A 203 -15.60 24.21 -8.92
CA GLY A 203 -16.45 23.59 -9.94
C GLY A 203 -15.92 22.23 -10.38
N GLY A 204 -16.55 21.63 -11.39
CA GLY A 204 -16.02 20.51 -12.17
C GLY A 204 -15.30 20.99 -13.43
N ARG A 205 -15.09 20.09 -14.40
CA ARG A 205 -14.42 20.35 -15.69
C ARG A 205 -14.99 21.56 -16.46
N GLU A 206 -16.31 21.73 -16.46
CA GLU A 206 -17.02 22.85 -17.09
C GLU A 206 -16.53 24.23 -16.61
N ALA A 207 -16.03 24.31 -15.37
CA ALA A 207 -15.56 25.55 -14.78
C ALA A 207 -14.10 25.87 -15.14
N LEU A 208 -13.37 24.97 -15.82
CA LEU A 208 -11.92 25.07 -16.01
C LEU A 208 -11.49 26.38 -16.68
N ALA A 209 -12.03 26.71 -17.85
CA ALA A 209 -11.69 27.94 -18.57
C ALA A 209 -12.06 29.21 -17.77
N GLY A 210 -13.23 29.22 -17.14
CA GLY A 210 -13.67 30.34 -16.29
C GLY A 210 -12.83 30.51 -15.02
N VAL A 211 -12.29 29.42 -14.47
CA VAL A 211 -11.36 29.47 -13.33
C VAL A 211 -9.95 29.86 -13.78
N ALA A 212 -9.48 29.37 -14.93
CA ALA A 212 -8.20 29.76 -15.53
C ALA A 212 -8.12 31.28 -15.74
N ALA A 213 -9.12 31.87 -16.39
CA ALA A 213 -9.21 33.31 -16.61
C ALA A 213 -9.25 34.11 -15.28
N ARG A 214 -10.13 33.73 -14.33
CA ARG A 214 -10.26 34.43 -13.03
C ARG A 214 -9.05 34.29 -12.12
N THR A 215 -8.24 33.24 -12.27
CA THR A 215 -7.08 32.97 -11.41
C THR A 215 -5.74 33.21 -12.10
N SER A 216 -5.73 33.57 -13.38
CA SER A 216 -4.52 33.72 -14.21
C SER A 216 -3.61 32.49 -14.07
N ALA A 217 -4.18 31.30 -14.25
CA ALA A 217 -3.42 30.05 -14.20
C ALA A 217 -2.68 29.80 -15.52
N ASP A 218 -1.56 29.08 -15.47
CA ASP A 218 -0.71 28.71 -16.61
C ASP A 218 -0.52 27.19 -16.76
N THR A 219 -0.92 26.42 -15.73
CA THR A 219 -0.72 24.98 -15.64
C THR A 219 -1.95 24.31 -15.03
N LEU A 220 -2.34 23.14 -15.55
CA LEU A 220 -3.31 22.22 -14.94
C LEU A 220 -2.58 20.98 -14.42
N LEU A 221 -2.75 20.62 -13.15
CA LEU A 221 -2.35 19.32 -12.61
C LEU A 221 -3.56 18.40 -12.51
N ILE A 222 -3.55 17.30 -13.27
CA ILE A 222 -4.47 16.17 -13.09
C ILE A 222 -3.97 15.34 -11.89
N ALA A 223 -4.55 15.58 -10.71
CA ALA A 223 -4.23 14.90 -9.46
C ALA A 223 -5.25 13.78 -9.14
N ILE A 224 -5.64 13.03 -10.17
CA ILE A 224 -6.45 11.81 -10.08
C ILE A 224 -5.64 10.65 -10.69
N PRO A 225 -4.69 10.04 -9.96
CA PRO A 225 -3.81 9.01 -10.54
C PRO A 225 -4.53 7.74 -10.99
N SER A 226 -5.79 7.54 -10.59
CA SER A 226 -6.66 6.44 -11.04
C SER A 226 -7.60 6.80 -12.20
N ALA A 227 -7.52 8.01 -12.76
CA ALA A 227 -8.43 8.43 -13.83
C ALA A 227 -8.24 7.59 -15.12
N PRO A 228 -9.34 7.15 -15.78
CA PRO A 228 -9.26 6.53 -17.10
C PRO A 228 -8.66 7.46 -18.17
N ALA A 229 -8.06 6.86 -19.20
CA ALA A 229 -7.44 7.56 -20.33
C ALA A 229 -8.35 8.63 -20.97
N VAL A 230 -9.64 8.30 -21.11
CA VAL A 230 -10.67 9.18 -21.66
C VAL A 230 -10.78 10.46 -20.84
N VAL A 231 -10.83 10.34 -19.52
CA VAL A 231 -10.92 11.49 -18.59
C VAL A 231 -9.62 12.31 -18.60
N ILE A 232 -8.45 11.67 -18.66
CA ILE A 232 -7.16 12.36 -18.76
C ILE A 232 -7.08 13.16 -20.07
N ARG A 233 -7.53 12.57 -21.17
CA ARG A 233 -7.60 13.21 -22.49
C ARG A 233 -8.57 14.39 -22.51
N GLU A 234 -9.82 14.19 -22.09
CA GLU A 234 -10.85 15.25 -21.99
C GLU A 234 -10.37 16.45 -21.16
N LEU A 235 -9.70 16.19 -20.03
CA LEU A 235 -9.14 17.24 -19.18
C LEU A 235 -7.95 17.96 -19.83
N SER A 236 -7.13 17.26 -20.62
CA SER A 236 -6.02 17.88 -21.36
C SER A 236 -6.51 18.69 -22.58
N GLU A 237 -7.52 18.20 -23.31
CA GLU A 237 -8.18 18.93 -24.39
C GLU A 237 -8.82 20.23 -23.86
N ALA A 238 -9.55 20.14 -22.74
CA ALA A 238 -10.10 21.31 -22.05
C ALA A 238 -9.04 22.25 -21.46
N ALA A 239 -7.86 21.74 -21.06
CA ALA A 239 -6.74 22.55 -20.61
C ALA A 239 -6.11 23.34 -21.77
N VAL A 240 -5.85 22.69 -22.91
CA VAL A 240 -5.31 23.33 -24.12
C VAL A 240 -6.26 24.40 -24.64
N ALA A 241 -7.57 24.11 -24.70
CA ALA A 241 -8.60 25.09 -25.06
C ALA A 241 -8.68 26.29 -24.08
N ALA A 242 -8.23 26.13 -22.84
CA ALA A 242 -8.11 27.19 -21.83
C ALA A 242 -6.72 27.85 -21.77
N GLY A 243 -5.78 27.50 -22.66
CA GLY A 243 -4.41 28.02 -22.69
C GLY A 243 -3.50 27.52 -21.56
N LEU A 244 -3.84 26.39 -20.92
CA LEU A 244 -3.10 25.82 -19.80
C LEU A 244 -2.15 24.71 -20.25
N THR A 245 -0.98 24.61 -19.60
CA THR A 245 -0.06 23.48 -19.78
C THR A 245 -0.45 22.29 -18.88
N THR A 246 -0.69 21.11 -19.47
CA THR A 246 -1.11 19.91 -18.70
C THR A 246 0.06 19.24 -17.98
N ARG A 247 -0.18 18.81 -16.74
CA ARG A 247 0.67 18.00 -15.87
C ARG A 247 -0.15 16.90 -15.22
N VAL A 248 0.50 15.81 -14.83
CA VAL A 248 -0.14 14.67 -14.17
C VAL A 248 0.64 14.28 -12.93
N LEU A 249 -0.05 13.79 -11.91
CA LEU A 249 0.59 13.15 -10.75
C LEU A 249 0.75 11.65 -11.02
N PRO A 250 1.93 11.05 -10.79
CA PRO A 250 2.15 9.61 -10.93
C PRO A 250 1.27 8.80 -9.95
N SER A 251 1.20 7.48 -10.16
CA SER A 251 0.47 6.57 -9.27
C SER A 251 1.08 6.54 -7.86
N VAL A 252 0.29 6.08 -6.88
CA VAL A 252 0.72 6.01 -5.48
C VAL A 252 1.86 4.99 -5.28
N ARG A 253 2.05 4.04 -6.20
CA ARG A 253 3.16 3.07 -6.19
C ARG A 253 4.44 3.59 -6.86
N GLU A 254 4.33 4.53 -7.80
CA GLU A 254 5.49 5.28 -8.37
C GLU A 254 6.12 6.25 -7.34
N LEU A 255 5.41 6.56 -6.24
CA LEU A 255 5.84 7.49 -5.19
C LEU A 255 6.58 6.76 -4.06
N VAL A 256 7.85 6.43 -4.32
CA VAL A 256 8.72 5.57 -3.49
C VAL A 256 8.69 5.86 -1.98
N ASP A 257 8.69 7.13 -1.57
CA ASP A 257 8.70 7.55 -0.14
C ASP A 257 7.33 7.99 0.41
N GLY A 258 6.23 7.80 -0.35
CA GLY A 258 4.88 8.21 0.03
C GLY A 258 4.63 9.73 0.17
N SER A 259 5.68 10.57 0.13
CA SER A 259 5.58 12.02 0.25
C SER A 259 5.50 12.72 -1.11
N VAL A 260 4.31 13.21 -1.48
CA VAL A 260 4.13 13.97 -2.74
C VAL A 260 4.72 15.38 -2.63
N GLY A 261 5.71 15.69 -3.47
CA GLY A 261 6.40 16.98 -3.59
C GLY A 261 6.20 17.68 -4.94
N SER A 262 6.86 18.82 -5.15
CA SER A 262 6.86 19.54 -6.43
C SER A 262 7.75 18.91 -7.51
N SER A 263 8.59 17.95 -7.13
CA SER A 263 9.43 17.12 -8.00
C SER A 263 8.60 16.21 -8.91
N ASP A 264 7.54 15.65 -8.35
CA ASP A 264 6.83 14.48 -8.91
C ASP A 264 5.76 14.90 -9.95
N ILE A 265 5.63 16.21 -10.19
CA ILE A 265 4.69 16.83 -11.13
C ILE A 265 5.24 16.69 -12.56
N ARG A 266 5.18 15.47 -13.08
CA ARG A 266 5.67 15.11 -14.41
C ARG A 266 4.80 15.66 -15.54
N ALA A 267 5.40 15.74 -16.72
CA ALA A 267 4.66 16.00 -17.94
C ALA A 267 3.73 14.82 -18.25
N LEU A 268 2.67 15.10 -19.02
CA LEU A 268 1.80 14.05 -19.56
C LEU A 268 2.59 13.25 -20.61
N THR A 269 2.50 11.92 -20.57
CA THR A 269 3.17 11.01 -21.51
C THR A 269 2.18 10.38 -22.49
N GLU A 270 2.70 9.81 -23.57
CA GLU A 270 1.90 9.03 -24.52
C GLU A 270 1.19 7.84 -23.85
N ALA A 271 1.80 7.22 -22.84
CA ALA A 271 1.17 6.18 -22.02
C ALA A 271 -0.09 6.67 -21.30
N ASP A 272 -0.04 7.87 -20.69
CA ASP A 272 -1.20 8.47 -20.02
C ASP A 272 -2.32 8.85 -21.02
N LEU A 273 -1.95 9.32 -22.22
CA LEU A 273 -2.88 9.71 -23.30
C LEU A 273 -3.52 8.52 -24.03
N LEU A 274 -2.84 7.38 -24.06
CA LEU A 274 -3.32 6.12 -24.65
C LEU A 274 -4.02 5.21 -23.63
N GLY A 275 -3.84 5.45 -22.33
CA GLY A 275 -4.45 4.66 -21.26
C GLY A 275 -3.68 3.43 -20.83
N ARG A 276 -2.67 3.03 -21.62
CA ARG A 276 -1.74 1.94 -21.32
C ARG A 276 -0.69 2.43 -20.34
N ARG A 277 -0.96 2.21 -19.05
CA ARG A 277 0.05 2.24 -17.98
C ARG A 277 0.50 0.81 -17.72
N ALA A 278 1.73 0.63 -17.24
CA ALA A 278 2.21 -0.66 -16.77
C ALA A 278 1.26 -1.23 -15.71
N ILE A 279 0.81 -2.47 -15.91
CA ILE A 279 -0.10 -3.15 -14.99
C ILE A 279 0.75 -3.86 -13.94
N ASP A 280 0.94 -3.14 -12.83
CA ASP A 280 1.81 -3.52 -11.72
C ASP A 280 1.27 -4.75 -10.98
N THR A 281 1.69 -5.91 -11.51
CA THR A 281 1.37 -7.27 -11.08
C THR A 281 2.53 -7.84 -10.27
N ASP A 282 2.23 -8.69 -9.29
CA ASP A 282 3.18 -9.21 -8.31
C ASP A 282 4.09 -10.31 -8.92
N ILE A 283 5.01 -9.90 -9.78
CA ILE A 283 5.96 -10.80 -10.46
C ILE A 283 6.89 -11.47 -9.44
N SER A 284 7.14 -10.86 -8.28
CA SER A 284 7.86 -11.47 -7.15
C SER A 284 7.25 -12.80 -6.68
N SER A 285 5.93 -12.96 -6.76
CA SER A 285 5.26 -14.23 -6.45
C SER A 285 5.41 -15.32 -7.53
N ILE A 286 5.87 -14.95 -8.73
CA ILE A 286 5.89 -15.78 -9.95
C ILE A 286 7.33 -16.04 -10.44
N ALA A 287 8.29 -15.17 -10.12
CA ALA A 287 9.68 -15.18 -10.59
C ALA A 287 10.60 -16.22 -9.92
N GLY A 288 10.08 -17.17 -9.13
CA GLY A 288 10.88 -18.18 -8.43
C GLY A 288 11.72 -19.10 -9.32
N TYR A 289 11.50 -19.07 -10.65
CA TYR A 289 12.33 -19.74 -11.64
C TYR A 289 13.57 -18.95 -12.09
N LEU A 290 13.75 -17.71 -11.59
CA LEU A 290 14.85 -16.81 -11.95
C LEU A 290 15.84 -16.59 -10.80
N THR A 291 15.35 -16.48 -9.57
CA THR A 291 16.19 -16.26 -8.38
C THR A 291 17.20 -17.40 -8.20
N GLY A 292 18.47 -17.04 -8.04
CA GLY A 292 19.57 -18.01 -7.91
C GLY A 292 19.82 -18.89 -9.13
N ARG A 293 19.34 -18.51 -10.34
CA ARG A 293 19.61 -19.23 -11.59
C ARG A 293 20.53 -18.44 -12.52
N ARG A 294 21.21 -19.13 -13.44
CA ARG A 294 21.96 -18.48 -14.54
C ARG A 294 21.01 -18.19 -15.69
N VAL A 295 20.77 -16.91 -15.96
CA VAL A 295 19.81 -16.42 -16.97
C VAL A 295 20.58 -15.78 -18.12
N LEU A 296 20.28 -16.17 -19.37
CA LEU A 296 20.86 -15.56 -20.58
C LEU A 296 19.79 -14.83 -21.39
N VAL A 297 20.12 -13.62 -21.86
CA VAL A 297 19.27 -12.81 -22.74
C VAL A 297 20.01 -12.54 -24.05
N THR A 298 19.52 -13.07 -25.17
CA THR A 298 20.04 -12.71 -26.50
C THR A 298 19.32 -11.46 -27.02
N GLY A 299 20.04 -10.53 -27.63
CA GLY A 299 19.50 -9.23 -28.03
C GLY A 299 19.38 -8.25 -26.86
N ALA A 300 20.27 -8.39 -25.86
CA ALA A 300 20.24 -7.66 -24.60
C ALA A 300 20.32 -6.13 -24.74
N GLY A 301 20.90 -5.61 -25.84
CA GLY A 301 20.91 -4.19 -26.18
C GLY A 301 19.64 -3.69 -26.88
N GLY A 302 18.80 -4.60 -27.37
CA GLY A 302 17.52 -4.29 -28.01
C GLY A 302 16.50 -3.68 -27.03
N SER A 303 15.42 -3.06 -27.55
CA SER A 303 14.43 -2.41 -26.68
C SER A 303 13.69 -3.36 -25.73
N ILE A 304 13.47 -4.62 -26.13
CA ILE A 304 12.88 -5.64 -25.24
C ILE A 304 13.97 -6.29 -24.37
N GLY A 305 15.13 -6.61 -24.95
CA GLY A 305 16.24 -7.24 -24.22
C GLY A 305 16.79 -6.37 -23.09
N SER A 306 16.92 -5.06 -23.29
CA SER A 306 17.44 -4.14 -22.26
C SER A 306 16.43 -3.86 -21.13
N GLU A 307 15.13 -3.96 -21.43
CA GLU A 307 14.09 -4.00 -20.40
C GLU A 307 14.12 -5.34 -19.66
N LEU A 308 14.18 -6.47 -20.37
CA LEU A 308 14.37 -7.79 -19.77
C LEU A 308 15.56 -7.78 -18.80
N CYS A 309 16.74 -7.31 -19.21
CA CYS A 309 17.91 -7.29 -18.34
C CYS A 309 17.69 -6.42 -17.08
N ARG A 310 17.13 -5.21 -17.23
CA ARG A 310 16.78 -4.34 -16.09
C ARG A 310 15.74 -4.95 -15.15
N GLN A 311 14.77 -5.71 -15.66
CA GLN A 311 13.78 -6.36 -14.82
C GLN A 311 14.34 -7.63 -14.16
N LEU A 312 15.03 -8.47 -14.91
CA LEU A 312 15.62 -9.74 -14.47
C LEU A 312 16.65 -9.54 -13.36
N HIS A 313 17.48 -8.50 -13.45
CA HIS A 313 18.45 -8.14 -12.42
C HIS A 313 17.80 -7.98 -11.02
N ARG A 314 16.55 -7.51 -10.95
CA ARG A 314 15.83 -7.27 -9.68
C ARG A 314 15.36 -8.55 -8.97
N TYR A 315 15.36 -9.70 -9.64
CA TYR A 315 14.95 -10.99 -9.05
C TYR A 315 16.13 -11.81 -8.47
N ALA A 316 17.31 -11.20 -8.38
CA ALA A 316 18.55 -11.83 -7.89
C ALA A 316 18.88 -13.19 -8.54
N PRO A 317 19.08 -13.23 -9.87
CA PRO A 317 19.68 -14.40 -10.53
C PRO A 317 21.11 -14.63 -10.03
N GLU A 318 21.63 -15.85 -10.19
CA GLU A 318 23.05 -16.16 -9.94
C GLU A 318 23.96 -15.37 -10.89
N ARG A 319 23.56 -15.32 -12.17
CA ARG A 319 24.18 -14.53 -13.23
C ARG A 319 23.14 -14.06 -14.23
N LEU A 320 23.37 -12.90 -14.83
CA LEU A 320 22.57 -12.34 -15.92
C LEU A 320 23.46 -12.10 -17.14
N VAL A 321 23.51 -13.08 -18.03
CA VAL A 321 24.36 -13.06 -19.23
C VAL A 321 23.66 -12.27 -20.33
N MET A 322 24.27 -11.15 -20.71
CA MET A 322 23.75 -10.19 -21.67
C MET A 322 24.46 -10.37 -23.02
N LEU A 323 23.80 -11.06 -23.96
CA LEU A 323 24.34 -11.35 -25.29
C LEU A 323 23.74 -10.40 -26.32
N ASP A 324 24.60 -9.70 -27.07
CA ASP A 324 24.21 -8.94 -28.26
C ASP A 324 25.41 -8.85 -29.23
N ARG A 325 25.16 -8.39 -30.46
CA ARG A 325 26.21 -8.02 -31.43
C ARG A 325 26.47 -6.51 -31.47
N ASP A 326 25.57 -5.71 -30.90
CA ASP A 326 25.70 -4.25 -30.78
C ASP A 326 26.43 -3.88 -29.48
N GLU A 327 27.75 -3.71 -29.57
CA GLU A 327 28.64 -3.26 -28.49
C GLU A 327 28.12 -1.98 -27.79
N SER A 328 27.68 -0.99 -28.59
CA SER A 328 27.16 0.28 -28.06
C SER A 328 25.87 0.09 -27.27
N ALA A 329 25.05 -0.89 -27.65
CA ALA A 329 23.85 -1.25 -26.91
C ALA A 329 24.13 -2.13 -25.67
N LEU A 330 25.16 -2.98 -25.68
CA LEU A 330 25.65 -3.68 -24.48
C LEU A 330 26.17 -2.68 -23.43
N HIS A 331 27.01 -1.72 -23.84
CA HIS A 331 27.44 -0.62 -22.98
C HIS A 331 26.24 0.17 -22.41
N ALA A 332 25.25 0.50 -23.24
CA ALA A 332 24.06 1.23 -22.82
C ALA A 332 23.19 0.46 -21.80
N VAL A 333 23.06 -0.88 -21.94
CA VAL A 333 22.29 -1.68 -20.96
C VAL A 333 23.06 -1.85 -19.64
N GLN A 334 24.38 -2.11 -19.67
CA GLN A 334 25.19 -2.17 -18.44
C GLN A 334 25.06 -0.85 -17.64
N LEU A 335 25.23 0.29 -18.31
CA LEU A 335 25.12 1.62 -17.69
C LEU A 335 23.74 1.85 -17.05
N SER A 336 22.68 1.31 -17.65
CA SER A 336 21.31 1.43 -17.15
C SER A 336 20.96 0.52 -15.97
N ILE A 337 21.82 -0.46 -15.65
CA ILE A 337 21.65 -1.43 -14.55
C ILE A 337 22.61 -1.09 -13.41
N GLU A 338 23.91 -0.97 -13.69
CA GLU A 338 24.95 -0.82 -12.67
C GLU A 338 25.28 0.66 -12.34
N GLY A 339 24.78 1.62 -13.13
CA GLY A 339 25.20 3.03 -13.03
C GLY A 339 26.63 3.30 -13.51
N ARG A 340 27.33 2.26 -13.96
CA ARG A 340 28.66 2.27 -14.60
C ARG A 340 28.62 1.35 -15.82
N ALA A 341 29.49 1.59 -16.80
CA ALA A 341 29.73 0.64 -17.88
C ALA A 341 31.23 0.59 -18.19
N LEU A 342 31.94 -0.33 -17.55
CA LEU A 342 33.37 -0.55 -17.78
C LEU A 342 33.62 -1.68 -18.80
N LEU A 343 32.57 -2.39 -19.24
CA LEU A 343 32.67 -3.57 -20.11
C LEU A 343 33.63 -4.65 -19.57
N ASP A 344 33.70 -4.72 -18.24
CA ASP A 344 34.62 -5.53 -17.43
C ASP A 344 34.01 -6.87 -16.95
N SER A 345 32.69 -7.03 -17.07
CA SER A 345 31.99 -8.24 -16.64
C SER A 345 32.09 -9.35 -17.69
N PRO A 346 32.47 -10.59 -17.32
CA PRO A 346 32.44 -11.73 -18.24
C PRO A 346 31.01 -12.08 -18.70
N ASP A 347 29.98 -11.67 -17.95
CA ASP A 347 28.58 -11.90 -18.32
C ASP A 347 28.08 -10.94 -19.43
N LEU A 348 28.95 -10.08 -19.99
CA LEU A 348 28.69 -9.30 -21.21
C LEU A 348 29.26 -10.01 -22.44
N VAL A 349 28.39 -10.56 -23.28
CA VAL A 349 28.81 -11.41 -24.41
C VAL A 349 28.58 -10.71 -25.74
N LEU A 350 29.66 -10.26 -26.38
CA LEU A 350 29.62 -9.80 -27.76
C LEU A 350 29.62 -11.01 -28.73
N ALA A 351 28.48 -11.28 -29.36
CA ALA A 351 28.29 -12.37 -30.33
C ALA A 351 27.07 -12.15 -31.25
N ASP A 352 27.15 -12.60 -32.50
CA ASP A 352 25.98 -12.72 -33.39
C ASP A 352 25.42 -14.15 -33.33
N ILE A 353 24.10 -14.29 -33.17
CA ILE A 353 23.40 -15.58 -33.10
C ILE A 353 23.52 -16.43 -34.37
N ARG A 354 23.99 -15.85 -35.49
CA ARG A 354 24.30 -16.55 -36.74
C ARG A 354 25.54 -17.45 -36.62
N ASP A 355 26.44 -17.18 -35.68
CA ASP A 355 27.64 -18.00 -35.44
C ASP A 355 27.35 -19.13 -34.43
N LYS A 356 27.06 -20.33 -34.95
CA LYS A 356 26.82 -21.53 -34.14
C LYS A 356 28.05 -21.90 -33.29
N ALA A 357 29.26 -21.78 -33.80
CA ALA A 357 30.47 -22.17 -33.09
C ALA A 357 30.76 -21.23 -31.90
N ARG A 358 30.56 -19.92 -32.07
CA ARG A 358 30.66 -18.96 -30.95
C ARG A 358 29.52 -19.14 -29.95
N LEU A 359 28.29 -19.40 -30.41
CA LEU A 359 27.17 -19.72 -29.50
C LEU A 359 27.44 -20.98 -28.67
N ASP A 360 27.94 -22.05 -29.26
CA ASP A 360 28.21 -23.31 -28.56
C ASP A 360 29.29 -23.12 -27.49
N ALA A 361 30.34 -22.36 -27.78
CA ALA A 361 31.34 -21.96 -26.79
C ALA A 361 30.71 -21.16 -25.62
N VAL A 362 29.86 -20.16 -25.92
CA VAL A 362 29.18 -19.32 -24.91
C VAL A 362 28.23 -20.15 -24.04
N PHE A 363 27.46 -21.07 -24.63
CA PHE A 363 26.53 -21.91 -23.89
C PHE A 363 27.28 -22.94 -23.01
N ALA A 364 28.40 -23.49 -23.50
CA ALA A 364 29.27 -24.35 -22.70
C ALA A 364 29.98 -23.60 -21.55
N GLU A 365 30.37 -22.34 -21.76
CA GLU A 365 31.03 -21.46 -20.78
C GLU A 365 30.08 -21.01 -19.66
N HIS A 366 28.94 -20.40 -20.01
CA HIS A 366 28.03 -19.79 -19.03
C HIS A 366 26.99 -20.77 -18.45
N ARG A 367 26.72 -21.87 -19.14
CA ARG A 367 25.74 -22.92 -18.77
C ARG A 367 24.40 -22.37 -18.23
N PRO A 368 23.70 -21.51 -18.98
CA PRO A 368 22.42 -20.94 -18.54
C PRO A 368 21.36 -22.01 -18.32
N GLU A 369 20.44 -21.72 -17.40
CA GLU A 369 19.28 -22.57 -17.05
C GLU A 369 17.99 -22.00 -17.64
N VAL A 370 17.96 -20.69 -17.86
CA VAL A 370 16.84 -19.94 -18.43
C VAL A 370 17.35 -19.06 -19.56
N VAL A 371 16.73 -19.13 -20.73
CA VAL A 371 17.08 -18.30 -21.89
C VAL A 371 15.89 -17.44 -22.32
N PHE A 372 16.09 -16.14 -22.48
CA PHE A 372 15.15 -15.23 -23.13
C PHE A 372 15.70 -14.82 -24.50
N HIS A 373 15.04 -15.25 -25.57
CA HIS A 373 15.48 -15.02 -26.93
C HIS A 373 14.76 -13.80 -27.56
N ALA A 374 15.36 -12.61 -27.39
CA ALA A 374 14.87 -11.34 -27.92
C ALA A 374 15.64 -10.83 -29.17
N ALA A 375 16.61 -11.58 -29.68
CA ALA A 375 17.43 -11.21 -30.83
C ALA A 375 16.69 -11.48 -32.16
N ALA A 376 16.24 -10.43 -32.84
CA ALA A 376 15.55 -10.52 -34.13
C ALA A 376 15.71 -9.25 -34.98
N HIS A 377 15.48 -9.36 -36.28
CA HIS A 377 15.19 -8.21 -37.13
C HIS A 377 13.69 -7.96 -37.22
N LYS A 378 13.27 -6.70 -37.04
CA LYS A 378 11.86 -6.28 -36.86
C LYS A 378 11.31 -5.26 -37.87
N HIS A 379 12.13 -4.79 -38.81
CA HIS A 379 11.74 -3.70 -39.71
C HIS A 379 11.17 -4.23 -41.02
N LEU A 380 9.85 -4.44 -41.05
CA LEU A 380 9.08 -5.01 -42.17
C LEU A 380 9.56 -4.53 -43.56
N THR A 381 9.62 -3.22 -43.80
CA THR A 381 10.02 -2.67 -45.11
C THR A 381 11.47 -2.96 -45.51
N LEU A 382 12.37 -3.22 -44.56
CA LEU A 382 13.73 -3.68 -44.83
C LEU A 382 13.77 -5.19 -45.10
N LEU A 383 12.92 -5.98 -44.45
CA LEU A 383 12.89 -7.44 -44.59
C LEU A 383 12.13 -7.91 -45.84
N GLU A 384 11.13 -7.17 -46.34
CA GLU A 384 10.59 -7.41 -47.70
C GLU A 384 11.66 -7.17 -48.78
N ARG A 385 12.62 -6.27 -48.54
CA ARG A 385 13.72 -5.97 -49.47
C ARG A 385 14.95 -6.87 -49.29
N ASN A 386 15.07 -7.53 -48.14
CA ASN A 386 16.23 -8.36 -47.78
C ASN A 386 15.74 -9.67 -47.11
N PRO A 387 14.96 -10.52 -47.83
CA PRO A 387 14.35 -11.72 -47.28
C PRO A 387 15.38 -12.69 -46.69
N GLY A 388 16.52 -12.90 -47.37
CA GLY A 388 17.60 -13.75 -46.87
C GLY A 388 18.21 -13.27 -45.54
N GLU A 389 18.25 -11.96 -45.27
CA GLU A 389 18.71 -11.43 -43.98
C GLU A 389 17.65 -11.58 -42.87
N ALA A 390 16.36 -11.65 -43.24
CA ALA A 390 15.30 -12.07 -42.33
C ALA A 390 15.48 -13.54 -41.93
N VAL A 391 15.68 -14.44 -42.90
CA VAL A 391 15.88 -15.88 -42.67
C VAL A 391 17.13 -16.14 -41.81
N LYS A 392 18.29 -15.56 -42.17
CA LYS A 392 19.54 -15.74 -41.41
C LYS A 392 19.42 -15.37 -39.93
N THR A 393 18.78 -14.24 -39.60
CA THR A 393 18.63 -13.83 -38.19
C THR A 393 17.46 -14.53 -37.51
N ASN A 394 16.26 -14.45 -38.09
CA ASN A 394 15.03 -14.84 -37.40
C ASN A 394 14.75 -16.35 -37.46
N VAL A 395 15.35 -17.09 -38.39
CA VAL A 395 15.17 -18.55 -38.54
C VAL A 395 16.45 -19.28 -38.15
N TRP A 396 17.54 -19.13 -38.90
CA TRP A 396 18.80 -19.84 -38.60
C TRP A 396 19.42 -19.40 -37.27
N GLY A 397 19.44 -18.08 -36.99
CA GLY A 397 19.89 -17.56 -35.69
C GLY A 397 19.05 -18.07 -34.51
N THR A 398 17.72 -18.15 -34.65
CA THR A 398 16.86 -18.78 -33.63
C THR A 398 17.18 -20.26 -33.47
N GLN A 399 17.33 -21.00 -34.58
CA GLN A 399 17.65 -22.44 -34.56
C GLN A 399 19.00 -22.71 -33.88
N ASN A 400 20.04 -21.93 -34.18
CA ASN A 400 21.34 -22.06 -33.52
C ASN A 400 21.24 -21.92 -32.00
N VAL A 401 20.45 -20.95 -31.52
CA VAL A 401 20.25 -20.67 -30.09
C VAL A 401 19.36 -21.75 -29.43
N LEU A 402 18.38 -22.31 -30.14
CA LEU A 402 17.58 -23.45 -29.67
C LEU A 402 18.42 -24.74 -29.56
N GLU A 403 19.27 -25.01 -30.55
CA GLU A 403 20.17 -26.17 -30.53
C GLU A 403 21.22 -26.05 -29.42
N ALA A 404 21.89 -24.90 -29.28
CA ALA A 404 22.83 -24.65 -28.18
C ALA A 404 22.16 -24.75 -26.80
N ALA A 405 20.89 -24.35 -26.68
CA ALA A 405 20.10 -24.48 -25.45
C ALA A 405 19.78 -25.95 -25.11
N ARG A 406 19.38 -26.76 -26.10
CA ARG A 406 19.19 -28.21 -25.95
C ARG A 406 20.48 -28.89 -25.52
N ASP A 407 21.58 -28.61 -26.21
CA ASP A 407 22.84 -29.35 -26.10
C ASP A 407 23.51 -29.22 -24.71
N ILE A 408 23.14 -28.20 -23.92
CA ILE A 408 23.56 -28.05 -22.51
C ILE A 408 22.50 -28.41 -21.46
N GLY A 409 21.25 -28.66 -21.86
CA GLY A 409 20.12 -28.90 -20.94
C GLY A 409 19.50 -27.65 -20.31
N VAL A 410 19.21 -26.61 -21.10
CA VAL A 410 18.44 -25.43 -20.64
C VAL A 410 17.05 -25.87 -20.14
N GLN A 411 16.70 -25.49 -18.91
CA GLN A 411 15.47 -25.89 -18.24
C GLN A 411 14.24 -25.09 -18.68
N ARG A 412 14.43 -23.92 -19.32
CA ARG A 412 13.34 -23.05 -19.80
C ARG A 412 13.80 -22.07 -20.88
N PHE A 413 13.02 -21.94 -21.95
CA PHE A 413 13.33 -21.08 -23.09
C PHE A 413 12.12 -20.21 -23.47
N VAL A 414 12.32 -18.90 -23.56
CA VAL A 414 11.26 -17.91 -23.85
C VAL A 414 11.61 -17.16 -25.15
N ASN A 415 10.98 -17.56 -26.26
CA ASN A 415 11.11 -16.91 -27.57
C ASN A 415 10.21 -15.66 -27.65
N ILE A 416 10.80 -14.49 -27.90
CA ILE A 416 10.02 -13.26 -28.11
C ILE A 416 9.51 -13.21 -29.56
N SER A 417 8.18 -13.13 -29.71
CA SER A 417 7.47 -13.09 -30.98
C SER A 417 6.61 -11.83 -31.10
N THR A 418 5.72 -11.78 -32.10
CA THR A 418 4.99 -10.58 -32.53
C THR A 418 3.61 -10.96 -33.07
N ASP A 419 2.63 -10.08 -32.86
CA ASP A 419 1.31 -10.07 -33.54
C ASP A 419 1.39 -10.41 -35.04
N LYS A 420 2.42 -9.94 -35.75
CA LYS A 420 2.63 -10.17 -37.19
C LYS A 420 2.88 -11.64 -37.56
N ALA A 421 3.18 -12.52 -36.60
CA ALA A 421 3.29 -13.96 -36.80
C ALA A 421 1.92 -14.66 -36.94
N ALA A 422 0.83 -14.05 -36.46
CA ALA A 422 -0.54 -14.49 -36.79
C ALA A 422 -0.92 -13.97 -38.18
N ARG A 423 -1.36 -14.87 -39.09
CA ARG A 423 -1.61 -14.60 -40.52
C ARG A 423 -0.43 -13.85 -41.16
N PRO A 424 0.73 -14.50 -41.38
CA PRO A 424 1.94 -13.82 -41.82
C PRO A 424 1.83 -13.30 -43.26
N THR A 425 1.52 -12.02 -43.43
CA THR A 425 1.46 -11.32 -44.74
C THR A 425 2.80 -10.70 -45.17
N SER A 426 3.89 -10.95 -44.44
CA SER A 426 5.20 -10.35 -44.64
C SER A 426 6.32 -11.29 -44.21
N MET A 427 7.53 -11.10 -44.74
CA MET A 427 8.75 -11.84 -44.38
C MET A 427 9.06 -11.78 -42.88
N LEU A 428 8.73 -10.66 -42.22
CA LEU A 428 8.84 -10.52 -40.77
C LEU A 428 7.89 -11.49 -40.05
N GLY A 429 6.61 -11.51 -40.46
CA GLY A 429 5.61 -12.41 -39.89
C GLY A 429 5.95 -13.88 -40.15
N LEU A 430 6.31 -14.21 -41.39
CA LEU A 430 6.65 -15.56 -41.82
C LEU A 430 7.84 -16.10 -41.03
N THR A 431 8.95 -15.37 -40.99
CA THR A 431 10.16 -15.83 -40.27
C THR A 431 9.93 -15.96 -38.76
N LYS A 432 9.11 -15.10 -38.13
CA LYS A 432 8.75 -15.29 -36.71
C LYS A 432 7.73 -16.41 -36.47
N ARG A 433 6.77 -16.68 -37.36
CA ARG A 433 5.91 -17.89 -37.26
C ARG A 433 6.72 -19.17 -37.43
N VAL A 434 7.72 -19.19 -38.31
CA VAL A 434 8.70 -20.31 -38.40
C VAL A 434 9.49 -20.46 -37.09
N ALA A 435 9.98 -19.36 -36.51
CA ALA A 435 10.67 -19.37 -35.22
C ALA A 435 9.81 -19.93 -34.06
N GLU A 436 8.50 -19.62 -34.03
CA GLU A 436 7.56 -20.24 -33.08
C GLU A 436 7.43 -21.75 -33.28
N ARG A 437 7.30 -22.22 -34.53
CA ARG A 437 7.18 -23.66 -34.84
C ARG A 437 8.47 -24.45 -34.55
N LEU A 438 9.63 -23.83 -34.74
CA LEU A 438 10.94 -24.37 -34.31
C LEU A 438 11.02 -24.46 -32.78
N THR A 439 10.55 -23.44 -32.07
CA THR A 439 10.53 -23.43 -30.59
C THR A 439 9.60 -24.53 -30.05
N SER A 440 8.43 -24.72 -30.68
CA SER A 440 7.50 -25.81 -30.35
C SER A 440 8.11 -27.20 -30.60
N ALA A 441 8.75 -27.43 -31.75
CA ALA A 441 9.44 -28.70 -32.01
C ALA A 441 10.56 -28.99 -31.01
N MET A 442 11.31 -27.96 -30.59
CA MET A 442 12.33 -28.10 -29.55
C MET A 442 11.73 -28.42 -28.16
N ALA A 443 10.49 -28.00 -27.91
CA ALA A 443 9.75 -28.33 -26.70
C ALA A 443 9.33 -29.82 -26.66
N ASP A 444 8.91 -30.37 -27.81
CA ASP A 444 8.64 -31.80 -27.97
C ASP A 444 9.93 -32.64 -27.86
N GLU A 445 11.04 -32.15 -28.43
CA GLU A 445 12.35 -32.84 -28.43
C GLU A 445 13.05 -32.80 -27.05
N THR A 446 12.82 -31.78 -26.22
CA THR A 446 13.46 -31.64 -24.88
C THR A 446 12.58 -32.08 -23.71
N GLY A 447 11.25 -32.01 -23.83
CA GLY A 447 10.34 -32.15 -22.69
C GLY A 447 10.46 -31.03 -21.64
N HIS A 448 11.12 -29.91 -21.99
CA HIS A 448 11.28 -28.74 -21.12
C HIS A 448 10.43 -27.56 -21.61
N PRO A 449 10.00 -26.62 -20.74
CA PRO A 449 9.27 -25.40 -21.12
C PRO A 449 9.99 -24.49 -22.14
N PHE A 450 9.90 -24.86 -23.41
CA PHE A 450 10.26 -24.04 -24.57
C PHE A 450 8.97 -23.44 -25.13
N LEU A 451 8.82 -22.12 -25.00
CA LEU A 451 7.58 -21.39 -25.27
C LEU A 451 7.84 -20.11 -26.05
N SER A 452 6.80 -19.57 -26.69
CA SER A 452 6.84 -18.29 -27.40
C SER A 452 5.85 -17.28 -26.81
N VAL A 453 6.17 -15.99 -26.86
CA VAL A 453 5.29 -14.90 -26.37
C VAL A 453 5.06 -13.87 -27.48
N ARG A 454 3.81 -13.70 -27.92
CA ARG A 454 3.37 -12.70 -28.90
C ARG A 454 2.82 -11.46 -28.24
N PHE A 455 3.25 -10.30 -28.73
CA PHE A 455 2.61 -9.02 -28.45
C PHE A 455 2.67 -8.06 -29.65
N GLY A 456 1.92 -6.97 -29.57
CA GLY A 456 1.84 -5.93 -30.61
C GLY A 456 2.95 -4.90 -30.53
N ASN A 457 2.66 -3.66 -30.94
CA ASN A 457 3.69 -2.62 -30.93
C ASN A 457 4.00 -2.14 -29.50
N VAL A 458 5.29 -1.96 -29.20
CA VAL A 458 5.75 -1.45 -27.91
C VAL A 458 6.09 0.04 -28.01
N LEU A 459 5.47 0.84 -27.14
CA LEU A 459 5.66 2.30 -27.05
C LEU A 459 7.13 2.65 -26.76
N GLY A 460 7.61 3.76 -27.32
CA GLY A 460 8.98 4.25 -27.14
C GLY A 460 10.11 3.40 -27.75
N SER A 461 9.83 2.17 -28.23
CA SER A 461 10.86 1.26 -28.74
C SER A 461 11.64 1.84 -29.94
N ARG A 462 12.95 1.52 -30.04
CA ARG A 462 13.87 2.07 -31.06
C ARG A 462 13.27 1.89 -32.47
N GLY A 463 13.25 2.96 -33.27
CA GLY A 463 12.73 2.94 -34.64
C GLY A 463 11.22 2.70 -34.80
N SER A 464 10.42 2.92 -33.75
CA SER A 464 8.96 2.85 -33.81
C SER A 464 8.32 4.18 -34.26
N VAL A 465 6.99 4.18 -34.43
CA VAL A 465 6.23 5.30 -34.99
C VAL A 465 6.26 6.56 -34.11
N VAL A 466 6.22 6.43 -32.78
CA VAL A 466 6.18 7.58 -31.86
C VAL A 466 7.48 8.41 -31.85
N PRO A 467 8.68 7.80 -31.71
CA PRO A 467 9.94 8.51 -31.92
C PRO A 467 10.05 9.19 -33.29
N THR A 468 9.57 8.53 -34.35
CA THR A 468 9.58 9.09 -35.72
C THR A 468 8.70 10.33 -35.83
N PHE A 469 7.48 10.29 -35.28
CA PHE A 469 6.57 11.43 -35.27
C PHE A 469 7.13 12.60 -34.43
N ARG A 470 7.73 12.32 -33.27
CA ARG A 470 8.43 13.37 -32.49
C ARG A 470 9.55 14.02 -33.29
N ALA A 471 10.43 13.24 -33.92
CA ALA A 471 11.52 13.78 -34.74
C ALA A 471 11.04 14.62 -35.92
N GLN A 472 9.94 14.21 -36.59
CA GLN A 472 9.30 15.00 -37.65
C GLN A 472 8.76 16.34 -37.13
N ILE A 473 8.02 16.32 -36.01
CA ILE A 473 7.49 17.53 -35.33
C ILE A 473 8.62 18.46 -34.88
N GLU A 474 9.68 17.92 -34.28
CA GLU A 474 10.84 18.67 -33.77
C GLU A 474 11.63 19.34 -34.89
N ALA A 475 11.77 18.68 -36.04
CA ALA A 475 12.31 19.25 -37.27
C ALA A 475 11.35 20.24 -37.99
N GLY A 476 10.07 20.29 -37.59
CA GLY A 476 9.05 21.11 -38.24
C GLY A 476 8.58 20.57 -39.60
N GLY A 477 8.95 19.32 -39.93
CA GLY A 477 8.52 18.63 -41.15
C GLY A 477 7.16 17.95 -41.00
N PRO A 478 6.45 17.67 -42.10
CA PRO A 478 5.15 16.99 -42.04
C PRO A 478 5.26 15.58 -41.45
N ILE A 479 4.25 15.17 -40.67
CA ILE A 479 4.16 13.81 -40.15
C ILE A 479 3.67 12.87 -41.24
N THR A 480 4.39 11.77 -41.47
CA THR A 480 4.02 10.73 -42.45
C THR A 480 3.20 9.62 -41.79
N VAL A 481 1.89 9.61 -42.00
CA VAL A 481 0.98 8.54 -41.54
C VAL A 481 0.70 7.58 -42.69
N THR A 482 0.65 6.27 -42.44
CA THR A 482 0.39 5.26 -43.48
C THR A 482 -0.93 5.51 -44.22
N ALA A 483 -2.08 5.44 -43.53
CA ALA A 483 -3.39 5.84 -44.04
C ALA A 483 -4.37 6.17 -42.89
N PRO A 484 -5.49 6.89 -43.14
CA PRO A 484 -6.39 7.39 -42.10
C PRO A 484 -7.02 6.31 -41.18
N GLU A 485 -7.27 5.13 -41.71
CA GLU A 485 -7.96 4.01 -41.07
C GLU A 485 -7.02 3.06 -40.30
N VAL A 486 -5.70 3.13 -40.55
CA VAL A 486 -4.71 2.19 -39.99
C VAL A 486 -4.71 2.20 -38.46
N THR A 487 -4.89 1.02 -37.86
CA THR A 487 -4.81 0.81 -36.40
C THR A 487 -3.64 -0.07 -36.02
N ARG A 488 -3.11 0.16 -34.81
CA ARG A 488 -2.14 -0.73 -34.17
C ARG A 488 -2.48 -0.88 -32.68
N TYR A 489 -2.24 -2.07 -32.18
CA TYR A 489 -2.21 -2.36 -30.75
C TYR A 489 -0.94 -1.78 -30.11
N PHE A 490 -1.03 -1.25 -28.89
CA PHE A 490 0.10 -0.66 -28.17
C PHE A 490 0.15 -1.11 -26.71
N MET A 491 1.36 -1.36 -26.21
CA MET A 491 1.64 -1.59 -24.80
C MET A 491 2.92 -0.85 -24.37
N THR A 492 3.16 -0.70 -23.05
CA THR A 492 4.45 -0.15 -22.58
C THR A 492 5.55 -1.20 -22.65
N VAL A 493 6.83 -0.79 -22.63
CA VAL A 493 7.96 -1.75 -22.72
C VAL A 493 8.09 -2.55 -21.44
N GLU A 494 7.84 -1.90 -20.30
CA GLU A 494 7.80 -2.46 -18.97
C GLU A 494 6.70 -3.54 -18.89
N GLU A 495 5.49 -3.19 -19.33
CA GLU A 495 4.32 -4.08 -19.39
C GLU A 495 4.56 -5.33 -20.25
N ALA A 496 5.16 -5.15 -21.44
CA ALA A 496 5.52 -6.26 -22.33
C ALA A 496 6.45 -7.27 -21.66
N VAL A 497 7.46 -6.77 -20.92
CA VAL A 497 8.44 -7.61 -20.24
C VAL A 497 7.89 -8.25 -18.96
N GLN A 498 7.10 -7.53 -18.16
CA GLN A 498 6.45 -8.08 -16.96
C GLN A 498 5.59 -9.30 -17.32
N LEU A 499 4.72 -9.15 -18.32
CA LEU A 499 3.84 -10.21 -18.82
C LEU A 499 4.63 -11.35 -19.50
N THR A 500 5.75 -11.04 -20.18
CA THR A 500 6.66 -12.05 -20.76
C THR A 500 7.33 -12.91 -19.68
N ILE A 501 7.75 -12.32 -18.56
CA ILE A 501 8.35 -13.05 -17.42
C ILE A 501 7.29 -13.95 -16.75
N GLN A 502 6.04 -13.48 -16.65
CA GLN A 502 4.93 -14.29 -16.12
C GLN A 502 4.57 -15.46 -17.05
N ALA A 503 4.46 -15.22 -18.36
CA ALA A 503 4.29 -16.28 -19.36
C ALA A 503 5.44 -17.31 -19.30
N GLY A 504 6.67 -16.83 -19.07
CA GLY A 504 7.84 -17.67 -18.81
C GLY A 504 7.65 -18.63 -17.63
N ALA A 505 7.15 -18.15 -16.49
CA ALA A 505 6.87 -18.99 -15.32
C ALA A 505 5.73 -20.00 -15.57
N MET A 506 4.67 -19.54 -16.23
CA MET A 506 3.41 -20.28 -16.41
C MET A 506 3.44 -21.35 -17.51
N GLY A 507 4.35 -21.24 -18.48
CA GLY A 507 4.31 -22.05 -19.69
C GLY A 507 4.61 -23.53 -19.51
N GLU A 508 3.81 -24.33 -20.20
CA GLU A 508 4.04 -25.75 -20.46
C GLU A 508 4.87 -25.92 -21.75
N SER A 509 5.24 -27.15 -22.09
CA SER A 509 6.04 -27.41 -23.30
C SER A 509 5.26 -27.08 -24.58
N GLY A 510 5.81 -26.27 -25.47
CA GLY A 510 5.23 -25.95 -26.79
C GLY A 510 4.25 -24.78 -26.81
N ASP A 511 4.00 -24.14 -25.67
CA ASP A 511 3.03 -23.06 -25.53
C ASP A 511 3.40 -21.80 -26.35
N ALA A 512 2.39 -21.20 -26.99
CA ALA A 512 2.48 -19.85 -27.53
C ALA A 512 1.50 -18.92 -26.80
N PHE A 513 2.03 -17.97 -26.04
CA PHE A 513 1.24 -16.98 -25.31
C PHE A 513 0.95 -15.75 -26.16
N ILE A 514 -0.22 -15.16 -25.96
CA ILE A 514 -0.68 -13.92 -26.60
C ILE A 514 -1.03 -12.93 -25.49
N LEU A 515 -0.34 -11.80 -25.45
CA LEU A 515 -0.61 -10.77 -24.45
C LEU A 515 -1.86 -9.96 -24.82
N ASP A 516 -2.67 -9.60 -23.83
CA ASP A 516 -3.80 -8.68 -24.04
C ASP A 516 -3.27 -7.27 -24.32
N MET A 517 -3.54 -6.80 -25.54
CA MET A 517 -3.14 -5.49 -26.03
C MET A 517 -4.26 -4.43 -25.98
N GLY A 518 -5.45 -4.76 -25.47
CA GLY A 518 -6.57 -3.83 -25.28
C GLY A 518 -7.14 -3.29 -26.59
N GLU A 519 -7.69 -2.07 -26.56
CA GLU A 519 -8.30 -1.47 -27.75
C GLU A 519 -7.26 -1.00 -28.79
N PRO A 520 -7.46 -1.27 -30.09
CA PRO A 520 -6.53 -0.87 -31.15
C PRO A 520 -6.60 0.63 -31.44
N VAL A 521 -5.46 1.30 -31.48
CA VAL A 521 -5.35 2.76 -31.64
C VAL A 521 -5.15 3.14 -33.10
N ARG A 522 -5.92 4.10 -33.62
CA ARG A 522 -5.71 4.69 -34.96
C ARG A 522 -4.45 5.54 -34.99
N ILE A 523 -3.55 5.27 -35.94
CA ILE A 523 -2.30 6.03 -36.10
C ILE A 523 -2.56 7.49 -36.48
N ALA A 524 -3.64 7.76 -37.23
CA ALA A 524 -4.07 9.11 -37.58
C ALA A 524 -4.64 9.93 -36.40
N ASP A 525 -5.11 9.27 -35.33
CA ASP A 525 -5.51 9.95 -34.08
C ASP A 525 -4.27 10.22 -33.20
N LEU A 526 -3.35 9.24 -33.12
CA LEU A 526 -2.06 9.38 -32.42
C LEU A 526 -1.21 10.52 -33.00
N ALA A 527 -1.13 10.63 -34.33
CA ALA A 527 -0.42 11.72 -35.00
C ALA A 527 -0.98 13.10 -34.61
N ARG A 528 -2.31 13.28 -34.69
CA ARG A 528 -2.98 14.54 -34.30
C ARG A 528 -2.67 14.93 -32.86
N ARG A 529 -2.82 14.00 -31.91
CA ARG A 529 -2.53 14.25 -30.48
C ARG A 529 -1.08 14.69 -30.23
N LEU A 530 -0.12 14.17 -30.99
CA LEU A 530 1.29 14.59 -30.88
C LEU A 530 1.54 15.98 -31.47
N VAL A 531 0.87 16.35 -32.58
CA VAL A 531 0.88 17.73 -33.11
C VAL A 531 0.29 18.69 -32.08
N GLU A 532 -0.93 18.41 -31.60
CA GLU A 532 -1.64 19.19 -30.59
C GLU A 532 -0.82 19.39 -29.31
N ALA A 533 -0.24 18.32 -28.75
CA ALA A 533 0.59 18.37 -27.55
C ALA A 533 1.92 19.13 -27.75
N SER A 534 2.42 19.25 -28.98
CA SER A 534 3.64 20.00 -29.29
C SER A 534 3.43 21.51 -29.38
N GLY A 535 2.18 21.97 -29.57
CA GLY A 535 1.85 23.37 -29.81
C GLY A 535 2.36 23.92 -31.16
N ARG A 536 2.76 23.06 -32.09
CA ARG A 536 3.21 23.42 -33.45
C ARG A 536 2.11 23.10 -34.47
N ASP A 537 1.96 23.94 -35.49
CA ASP A 537 1.17 23.59 -36.67
C ASP A 537 2.01 22.72 -37.60
N VAL A 538 1.67 21.43 -37.71
CA VAL A 538 2.40 20.44 -38.50
C VAL A 538 1.42 19.61 -39.33
N ARG A 539 1.57 19.65 -40.65
CA ARG A 539 0.72 18.90 -41.58
C ARG A 539 0.92 17.40 -41.43
N ILE A 540 -0.18 16.65 -41.36
CA ILE A 540 -0.18 15.20 -41.53
C ILE A 540 -0.34 14.87 -43.03
N VAL A 541 0.53 14.00 -43.55
CA VAL A 541 0.54 13.52 -44.93
C VAL A 541 0.31 12.01 -44.92
N PHE A 542 -0.62 11.53 -45.75
CA PHE A 542 -0.90 10.11 -45.89
C PHE A 542 -0.05 9.50 -47.02
N THR A 543 0.64 8.39 -46.74
CA THR A 543 1.65 7.80 -47.66
C THR A 543 1.19 6.55 -48.40
N GLY A 544 0.05 5.97 -48.03
CA GLY A 544 -0.40 4.66 -48.48
C GLY A 544 0.21 3.51 -47.64
N LEU A 545 -0.42 2.33 -47.74
CA LEU A 545 0.10 1.08 -47.18
C LEU A 545 1.33 0.60 -47.94
N ARG A 546 2.29 0.02 -47.21
CA ARG A 546 3.53 -0.55 -47.77
C ARG A 546 3.32 -2.05 -48.10
N PRO A 547 4.12 -2.63 -49.03
CA PRO A 547 4.07 -4.07 -49.30
C PRO A 547 4.18 -4.90 -48.01
N GLY A 548 3.27 -5.88 -47.86
CA GLY A 548 3.18 -6.76 -46.68
C GLY A 548 2.56 -6.14 -45.41
N GLU A 549 2.32 -4.82 -45.37
CA GLU A 549 1.77 -4.14 -44.19
C GLU A 549 0.23 -4.24 -44.14
N LYS A 550 -0.30 -4.73 -43.01
CA LYS A 550 -1.76 -4.82 -42.77
C LYS A 550 -2.36 -3.46 -42.39
N ALA A 551 -3.61 -3.20 -42.78
CA ALA A 551 -4.38 -2.05 -42.29
C ALA A 551 -4.68 -2.17 -40.78
N HIS A 552 -5.06 -3.37 -40.35
CA HIS A 552 -5.32 -3.75 -38.96
C HIS A 552 -4.52 -5.02 -38.62
N GLU A 553 -3.95 -5.07 -37.43
CA GLU A 553 -3.24 -6.27 -36.94
C GLU A 553 -4.22 -7.25 -36.30
N HIS A 554 -3.84 -8.53 -36.21
CA HIS A 554 -4.57 -9.57 -35.49
C HIS A 554 -3.64 -10.21 -34.46
N LEU A 555 -4.15 -10.53 -33.27
CA LEU A 555 -3.34 -11.13 -32.19
C LEU A 555 -3.30 -12.67 -32.25
N ALA A 556 -4.26 -13.28 -32.95
CA ALA A 556 -4.40 -14.72 -33.19
C ALA A 556 -4.80 -14.99 -34.65
N ASP A 557 -4.57 -16.23 -35.11
CA ASP A 557 -4.97 -16.68 -36.44
C ASP A 557 -6.47 -17.04 -36.54
N VAL A 558 -6.95 -17.64 -37.65
CA VAL A 558 -8.30 -18.26 -37.73
C VAL A 558 -8.28 -19.60 -36.99
N ASP A 559 -7.24 -20.38 -37.24
CA ASP A 559 -7.09 -21.76 -36.78
C ASP A 559 -6.30 -21.89 -35.46
N ASP A 560 -5.75 -20.78 -34.95
CA ASP A 560 -5.14 -20.69 -33.62
C ASP A 560 -6.23 -20.82 -32.55
N VAL A 561 -6.31 -21.97 -31.88
CA VAL A 561 -7.25 -22.20 -30.77
C VAL A 561 -6.80 -21.42 -29.54
N VAL A 562 -7.40 -20.24 -29.33
CA VAL A 562 -7.11 -19.37 -28.18
C VAL A 562 -7.88 -19.83 -26.94
N VAL A 563 -7.15 -20.05 -25.85
CA VAL A 563 -7.64 -20.48 -24.53
C VAL A 563 -7.17 -19.46 -23.47
N SER A 564 -7.99 -19.17 -22.47
CA SER A 564 -7.56 -18.34 -21.33
C SER A 564 -6.47 -19.05 -20.52
N SER A 565 -5.41 -18.33 -20.12
CA SER A 565 -4.47 -18.83 -19.11
C SER A 565 -4.98 -18.55 -17.69
N SER A 566 -4.18 -18.91 -16.67
CA SER A 566 -4.44 -18.52 -15.29
C SER A 566 -4.26 -17.01 -15.01
N HIS A 567 -3.63 -16.25 -15.92
CA HIS A 567 -3.42 -14.81 -15.79
C HIS A 567 -4.32 -14.02 -16.78
N PRO A 568 -5.04 -12.98 -16.35
CA PRO A 568 -6.12 -12.33 -17.12
C PRO A 568 -5.66 -11.70 -18.44
N LEU A 569 -4.41 -11.21 -18.47
CA LEU A 569 -3.82 -10.47 -19.60
C LEU A 569 -2.94 -11.37 -20.49
N ILE A 570 -3.01 -12.68 -20.28
CA ILE A 570 -2.23 -13.68 -21.01
C ILE A 570 -3.21 -14.74 -21.51
N MET A 571 -3.34 -14.85 -22.83
CA MET A 571 -4.04 -15.96 -23.49
C MET A 571 -3.01 -16.97 -23.99
N ARG A 572 -3.43 -18.23 -24.16
CA ARG A 572 -2.62 -19.33 -24.68
C ARG A 572 -3.18 -19.79 -26.03
N THR A 573 -2.30 -20.11 -26.98
CA THR A 573 -2.64 -20.88 -28.19
C THR A 573 -1.57 -21.97 -28.40
N HIS A 574 -1.96 -23.02 -29.11
CA HIS A 574 -1.02 -24.03 -29.60
C HIS A 574 -0.41 -23.57 -30.93
N VAL A 575 0.87 -23.85 -31.16
CA VAL A 575 1.54 -23.68 -32.45
C VAL A 575 2.01 -25.06 -32.94
N PRO A 576 1.70 -25.49 -34.17
CA PRO A 576 2.09 -26.81 -34.65
C PRO A 576 3.61 -26.89 -34.88
N PRO A 577 4.31 -27.92 -34.37
CA PRO A 577 5.77 -28.03 -34.49
C PRO A 577 6.26 -28.08 -35.94
N LEU A 578 7.55 -27.79 -36.13
CA LEU A 578 8.26 -27.93 -37.40
C LEU A 578 9.65 -28.53 -37.13
N HIS A 579 9.75 -29.86 -37.16
CA HIS A 579 11.03 -30.57 -36.99
C HIS A 579 12.04 -30.23 -38.11
N ARG A 580 13.32 -30.20 -37.73
CA ARG A 580 14.47 -29.79 -38.55
C ARG A 580 14.57 -30.48 -39.93
N SER A 581 14.10 -31.71 -40.09
CA SER A 581 14.11 -32.41 -41.39
C SER A 581 13.30 -31.65 -42.45
N MET A 582 12.11 -31.17 -42.12
CA MET A 582 11.25 -30.37 -43.03
C MET A 582 11.80 -28.95 -43.28
N VAL A 583 12.78 -28.51 -42.48
CA VAL A 583 13.34 -27.15 -42.53
C VAL A 583 14.50 -27.05 -43.52
N GLY A 584 15.26 -28.14 -43.74
CA GLY A 584 16.29 -28.18 -44.77
C GLY A 584 15.70 -27.98 -46.16
N ASP A 585 14.71 -28.80 -46.50
CA ASP A 585 14.04 -28.78 -47.81
C ASP A 585 13.34 -27.43 -48.07
N TRP A 586 12.71 -26.82 -47.05
CA TRP A 586 12.03 -25.51 -47.16
C TRP A 586 12.97 -24.30 -47.22
N LEU A 587 14.25 -24.43 -46.85
CA LEU A 587 15.19 -23.30 -46.78
C LEU A 587 16.29 -23.32 -47.85
N GLY A 588 16.40 -24.39 -48.64
CA GLY A 588 17.22 -24.40 -49.85
C GLY A 588 16.71 -23.39 -50.88
N ASP A 589 15.43 -23.50 -51.24
CA ASP A 589 14.82 -22.66 -52.29
C ASP A 589 14.61 -21.20 -51.85
N MET A 590 14.28 -20.95 -50.57
CA MET A 590 14.14 -19.59 -50.01
C MET A 590 15.46 -18.79 -49.91
N ALA A 591 16.60 -19.37 -50.30
CA ALA A 591 17.85 -18.64 -50.51
C ALA A 591 17.96 -18.04 -51.94
N SER A 592 17.07 -18.42 -52.86
CA SER A 592 17.03 -17.92 -54.24
C SER A 592 16.40 -16.51 -54.33
N PRO A 593 16.64 -15.74 -55.42
CA PRO A 593 16.10 -14.39 -55.53
C PRO A 593 14.60 -14.27 -55.90
N ASP A 594 13.97 -15.31 -56.47
CA ASP A 594 12.65 -15.21 -57.11
C ASP A 594 11.50 -15.70 -56.21
N LEU A 595 11.39 -15.09 -55.02
CA LEU A 595 10.43 -15.46 -53.98
C LEU A 595 9.02 -14.90 -54.25
N SER A 596 8.57 -15.00 -55.50
CA SER A 596 7.30 -14.47 -56.01
C SER A 596 6.20 -15.54 -56.08
N SER A 597 6.55 -16.75 -56.52
CA SER A 597 5.64 -17.91 -56.67
C SER A 597 5.37 -18.64 -55.35
N GLU A 598 6.38 -18.79 -54.49
CA GLU A 598 6.34 -19.62 -53.27
C GLU A 598 5.49 -19.05 -52.13
N ARG A 599 5.09 -17.77 -52.22
CA ARG A 599 4.25 -17.13 -51.19
C ARG A 599 2.85 -17.76 -51.09
N SER A 600 2.39 -18.51 -52.09
CA SER A 600 1.09 -19.22 -52.07
C SER A 600 1.20 -20.61 -51.45
N THR A 601 2.21 -21.41 -51.79
CA THR A 601 2.43 -22.76 -51.23
C THR A 601 2.69 -22.72 -49.72
N LEU A 602 3.35 -21.67 -49.24
CA LEU A 602 3.53 -21.36 -47.81
C LEU A 602 2.23 -20.93 -47.09
N ALA A 603 1.19 -20.55 -47.82
CA ALA A 603 -0.10 -20.12 -47.29
C ALA A 603 -1.19 -21.21 -47.37
N ASP A 604 -1.18 -22.08 -48.38
CA ASP A 604 -2.11 -23.21 -48.48
C ASP A 604 -1.72 -24.40 -47.59
N SER A 605 -0.42 -24.63 -47.39
CA SER A 605 0.09 -25.79 -46.62
C SER A 605 -0.23 -25.75 -45.11
N SER A 606 -0.72 -24.63 -44.58
CA SER A 606 -1.27 -24.57 -43.20
C SER A 606 -2.61 -25.27 -43.03
N SER A 607 -3.32 -25.60 -44.12
CA SER A 607 -4.66 -26.20 -44.09
C SER A 607 -4.70 -27.72 -43.86
N THR A 608 -3.60 -28.42 -44.13
CA THR A 608 -3.66 -29.85 -44.51
C THR A 608 -3.46 -30.84 -43.35
N THR A 609 -4.14 -30.65 -42.22
CA THR A 609 -4.14 -31.64 -41.13
C THR A 609 -4.99 -32.87 -41.46
N ARG A 610 -4.32 -33.98 -41.80
CA ARG A 610 -4.93 -35.30 -42.00
C ARG A 610 -5.57 -35.80 -40.69
N ARG A 611 -6.91 -35.86 -40.64
CA ARG A 611 -7.67 -36.33 -39.47
C ARG A 611 -7.15 -37.69 -38.93
N PRO A 612 -6.92 -37.85 -37.62
CA PRO A 612 -6.66 -39.16 -37.03
C PRO A 612 -7.89 -40.05 -37.15
N SER A 613 -7.68 -41.31 -37.54
CA SER A 613 -8.74 -42.30 -37.70
C SER A 613 -9.28 -42.78 -36.35
N ARG A 614 -10.60 -42.74 -36.15
CA ARG A 614 -11.26 -43.38 -35.01
C ARG A 614 -11.07 -44.91 -35.07
N PRO A 615 -10.64 -45.57 -33.99
CA PRO A 615 -10.74 -47.03 -33.86
C PRO A 615 -12.20 -47.49 -33.88
N SER A 616 -12.48 -48.66 -34.47
CA SER A 616 -13.84 -49.14 -34.71
C SER A 616 -14.12 -50.54 -34.13
N ALA A 617 -14.62 -50.59 -32.89
CA ALA A 617 -15.35 -51.72 -32.30
C ALA A 617 -16.28 -51.14 -31.21
N ARG A 618 -17.60 -51.08 -31.41
CA ARG A 618 -18.58 -52.16 -31.16
C ARG A 618 -18.57 -52.72 -29.73
N PHE A 619 -19.57 -52.32 -28.95
CA PHE A 619 -20.25 -53.18 -27.97
C PHE A 619 -21.74 -52.79 -27.95
N ASP A 620 -22.62 -53.76 -27.74
CA ASP A 620 -24.07 -53.65 -27.99
C ASP A 620 -24.90 -53.32 -26.73
N VAL A 621 -26.08 -52.72 -26.94
CA VAL A 621 -27.16 -52.64 -25.92
C VAL A 621 -28.53 -52.91 -26.57
N PRO A 622 -29.22 -54.02 -26.26
CA PRO A 622 -30.47 -54.39 -26.90
C PRO A 622 -31.76 -53.87 -26.21
N ALA A 623 -32.70 -53.41 -27.04
CA ALA A 623 -34.17 -53.51 -26.97
C ALA A 623 -34.96 -53.42 -25.62
N ARG A 624 -35.62 -52.25 -25.44
CA ARG A 624 -37.09 -52.05 -25.26
C ARG A 624 -37.94 -53.01 -24.37
N SER A 625 -38.58 -52.42 -23.34
CA SER A 625 -40.06 -52.41 -23.11
C SER A 625 -40.38 -51.35 -22.02
N ARG A 626 -41.37 -50.45 -22.10
CA ARG A 626 -42.84 -50.47 -22.38
C ARG A 626 -43.73 -50.86 -21.18
N SER A 627 -44.22 -49.84 -20.47
CA SER A 627 -45.58 -49.83 -19.89
C SER A 627 -46.09 -48.40 -19.65
N CYS A 628 -47.31 -48.09 -20.09
CA CYS A 628 -48.05 -46.85 -19.84
C CYS A 628 -49.55 -47.12 -20.08
N PRO A 629 -50.44 -46.75 -19.16
CA PRO A 629 -51.51 -45.77 -19.47
C PRO A 629 -51.86 -44.88 -18.26
N ALA A 630 -52.74 -43.87 -18.28
CA ALA A 630 -53.24 -42.86 -19.24
C ALA A 630 -54.13 -41.90 -18.39
N ARG A 631 -54.64 -40.72 -18.79
CA ARG A 631 -54.87 -39.97 -20.05
C ARG A 631 -54.55 -38.47 -19.74
N GLY A 632 -54.61 -37.46 -20.61
CA GLY A 632 -54.95 -37.31 -22.03
C GLY A 632 -55.07 -35.80 -22.39
N GLY A 633 -55.39 -35.45 -23.64
CA GLY A 633 -55.71 -34.06 -24.05
C GLY A 633 -54.65 -33.36 -24.92
N ARG A 634 -55.04 -32.99 -26.15
CA ARG A 634 -54.31 -32.21 -27.17
C ARG A 634 -55.11 -30.92 -27.48
N PRO A 635 -54.62 -29.94 -28.28
CA PRO A 635 -53.24 -29.53 -28.61
C PRO A 635 -53.03 -28.00 -28.42
N CYS A 636 -51.86 -27.48 -28.82
CA CYS A 636 -51.57 -26.04 -28.92
C CYS A 636 -52.13 -25.41 -30.22
N PRO A 637 -52.59 -24.15 -30.17
CA PRO A 637 -52.58 -23.25 -31.32
C PRO A 637 -51.82 -21.92 -31.06
N GLN A 638 -51.56 -21.17 -32.13
CA GLN A 638 -50.76 -19.93 -32.11
C GLN A 638 -51.57 -18.66 -31.77
N ALA A 639 -50.84 -17.64 -31.30
CA ALA A 639 -51.09 -16.20 -31.46
C ALA A 639 -52.42 -15.56 -30.98
N ARG A 640 -52.28 -14.51 -30.15
CA ARG A 640 -52.72 -13.12 -30.49
C ARG A 640 -52.37 -12.10 -29.40
N LEU A 641 -51.95 -10.91 -29.82
CA LEU A 641 -51.98 -9.68 -29.01
C LEU A 641 -53.40 -9.09 -29.02
N PRO A 642 -54.01 -8.77 -27.87
CA PRO A 642 -55.09 -7.82 -27.78
C PRO A 642 -54.56 -6.40 -27.50
N ARG A 643 -55.21 -5.38 -28.08
CA ARG A 643 -54.94 -3.96 -27.83
C ARG A 643 -55.99 -3.36 -26.88
N ARG A 644 -55.56 -2.26 -26.24
CA ARG A 644 -56.33 -1.03 -25.90
C ARG A 644 -57.12 -0.92 -24.58
N GLN A 645 -57.25 0.37 -24.23
CA GLN A 645 -58.26 1.03 -23.37
C GLN A 645 -58.12 0.91 -21.85
N ALA A 646 -57.20 1.74 -21.37
CA ALA A 646 -57.27 2.54 -20.15
C ALA A 646 -58.68 2.85 -19.60
N HIS A 647 -58.75 3.02 -18.27
CA HIS A 647 -59.70 3.92 -17.65
C HIS A 647 -59.04 4.85 -16.63
N VAL A 648 -59.46 6.12 -16.62
CA VAL A 648 -58.98 7.19 -15.73
C VAL A 648 -59.97 7.39 -14.59
N ARG A 649 -59.49 7.70 -13.38
CA ARG A 649 -60.23 8.56 -12.44
C ARG A 649 -59.32 9.62 -11.80
N ARG A 650 -59.90 10.79 -11.54
CA ARG A 650 -59.22 12.03 -11.12
C ARG A 650 -59.68 12.50 -9.73
N ARG A 651 -58.79 13.16 -9.01
CA ARG A 651 -58.98 14.47 -8.32
C ARG A 651 -57.64 15.22 -8.52
N GLY A 652 -57.51 16.52 -8.82
CA GLY A 652 -58.45 17.65 -8.88
C GLY A 652 -58.08 18.70 -7.81
N GLY A 653 -57.85 20.00 -8.09
CA GLY A 653 -57.82 20.78 -9.34
C GLY A 653 -57.59 22.29 -9.07
N LEU A 654 -57.82 23.17 -10.07
CA LEU A 654 -57.67 24.66 -10.04
C LEU A 654 -56.20 25.18 -10.04
N ARG A 655 -55.81 26.38 -10.52
CA ARG A 655 -56.27 27.44 -11.48
C ARG A 655 -55.04 28.39 -11.67
N ALA A 656 -54.86 29.28 -12.66
CA ALA A 656 -55.39 29.49 -14.03
C ALA A 656 -54.56 30.61 -14.74
N ALA A 657 -54.81 30.84 -16.04
CA ALA A 657 -54.26 31.92 -16.92
C ALA A 657 -52.75 31.87 -17.26
N GLY A 658 -52.30 32.34 -18.44
CA GLY A 658 -53.07 32.75 -19.63
C GLY A 658 -52.21 33.47 -20.70
N GLY A 659 -52.65 33.48 -21.96
CA GLY A 659 -52.06 34.28 -23.05
C GLY A 659 -51.38 33.48 -24.18
N ALA A 660 -51.67 33.85 -25.43
CA ALA A 660 -51.05 33.34 -26.65
C ALA A 660 -51.07 34.43 -27.74
N LEU A 661 -50.13 34.44 -28.69
CA LEU A 661 -50.29 35.17 -29.97
C LEU A 661 -49.28 34.74 -31.07
N ALA A 662 -49.70 35.03 -32.31
CA ALA A 662 -49.30 34.56 -33.64
C ALA A 662 -47.83 34.74 -34.14
N PRO A 663 -47.47 34.13 -35.30
CA PRO A 663 -46.15 34.24 -35.96
C PRO A 663 -46.16 35.13 -37.23
N VAL A 664 -44.97 35.44 -37.80
CA VAL A 664 -44.86 35.90 -39.21
C VAL A 664 -43.46 35.66 -39.83
N ARG A 665 -43.44 34.97 -41.00
CA ARG A 665 -42.85 35.31 -42.34
C ARG A 665 -41.53 36.12 -42.43
N ARG A 666 -40.69 36.05 -43.49
CA ARG A 666 -40.67 35.49 -44.89
C ARG A 666 -39.18 35.09 -45.17
N GLY A 667 -38.76 34.42 -46.26
CA GLY A 667 -39.29 34.28 -47.61
C GLY A 667 -38.69 33.09 -48.39
N ARG A 668 -38.99 32.96 -49.68
CA ARG A 668 -39.10 31.65 -50.38
C ARG A 668 -38.67 31.76 -51.86
N ARG A 669 -38.16 30.67 -52.45
CA ARG A 669 -37.96 30.34 -53.92
C ARG A 669 -36.49 30.44 -54.42
N ARG A 670 -36.06 29.69 -55.46
CA ARG A 670 -36.74 28.68 -56.34
C ARG A 670 -35.79 27.54 -56.85
N ARG A 671 -36.31 26.63 -57.69
CA ARG A 671 -35.65 25.43 -58.26
C ARG A 671 -35.04 25.67 -59.67
N ALA A 672 -33.96 24.94 -59.98
CA ALA A 672 -33.65 24.20 -61.23
C ALA A 672 -32.35 23.38 -60.96
N GLY A 673 -31.96 22.28 -61.62
CA GLY A 673 -32.55 21.38 -62.63
C GLY A 673 -31.62 20.14 -62.78
N ALA A 674 -32.09 19.00 -63.32
CA ALA A 674 -31.30 17.74 -63.47
C ALA A 674 -30.61 17.66 -64.87
N PRO A 675 -29.72 16.69 -65.24
CA PRO A 675 -29.85 15.22 -65.06
C PRO A 675 -28.56 14.41 -64.73
N ARG A 676 -28.61 13.08 -64.89
CA ARG A 676 -27.52 12.05 -64.88
C ARG A 676 -27.56 11.27 -66.23
N PRO A 677 -26.73 10.23 -66.46
CA PRO A 677 -25.27 10.12 -66.53
C PRO A 677 -24.82 9.76 -67.99
N PRO A 678 -23.54 9.39 -68.24
CA PRO A 678 -23.24 7.98 -68.58
C PRO A 678 -21.87 7.47 -68.06
N GLY A 679 -21.34 6.39 -68.66
CA GLY A 679 -20.23 5.54 -68.17
C GLY A 679 -18.82 5.74 -68.80
N PRO A 680 -17.95 4.70 -68.79
CA PRO A 680 -16.47 4.82 -68.88
C PRO A 680 -15.85 4.45 -70.25
N LEU A 681 -14.51 4.62 -70.40
CA LEU A 681 -13.53 3.72 -71.09
C LEU A 681 -12.05 4.22 -70.89
N PRO A 682 -11.00 3.38 -71.10
CA PRO A 682 -9.54 3.67 -70.97
C PRO A 682 -8.86 3.78 -72.38
N PRO A 683 -7.56 3.44 -72.70
CA PRO A 683 -6.34 3.07 -71.92
C PRO A 683 -4.98 3.68 -72.45
N ALA A 684 -3.83 3.06 -72.06
CA ALA A 684 -2.50 3.04 -72.77
C ALA A 684 -1.65 4.35 -72.79
N THR A 685 -0.31 4.43 -72.99
CA THR A 685 0.90 3.55 -73.24
C THR A 685 2.14 4.50 -73.14
N ALA A 686 3.44 4.18 -73.12
CA ALA A 686 4.38 3.09 -72.78
C ALA A 686 5.83 3.61 -73.12
N GLY A 687 6.90 2.91 -72.71
CA GLY A 687 8.33 3.18 -73.06
C GLY A 687 9.19 3.79 -71.92
N LEU A 688 10.39 3.34 -71.49
CA LEU A 688 11.63 2.74 -72.09
C LEU A 688 12.70 3.79 -72.52
N PRO A 689 14.03 3.48 -72.56
CA PRO A 689 14.82 2.39 -71.95
C PRO A 689 16.23 2.77 -71.34
N GLY A 690 16.83 1.86 -70.55
CA GLY A 690 18.30 1.62 -70.42
C GLY A 690 19.23 2.69 -69.79
N ALA A 691 20.55 2.47 -69.58
CA ALA A 691 21.36 1.25 -69.39
C ALA A 691 22.82 1.60 -68.94
N LEU A 692 23.60 0.62 -68.45
CA LEU A 692 25.09 0.63 -68.23
C LEU A 692 25.66 1.60 -67.14
N LEU A 693 26.97 1.57 -66.84
CA LEU A 693 27.76 0.59 -66.05
C LEU A 693 29.17 1.17 -65.72
N HIS A 694 29.86 0.62 -64.70
CA HIS A 694 31.31 0.75 -64.36
C HIS A 694 31.99 2.13 -64.03
N GLY A 695 32.24 2.35 -62.72
CA GLY A 695 33.50 2.79 -62.04
C GLY A 695 34.48 3.86 -62.62
N PRO A 696 35.73 3.96 -62.11
CA PRO A 696 36.33 3.31 -60.91
C PRO A 696 37.16 4.24 -59.96
N GLN A 697 37.46 3.72 -58.75
CA GLN A 697 38.71 3.83 -57.93
C GLN A 697 39.48 5.16 -57.63
N VAL A 698 39.64 5.47 -56.30
CA VAL A 698 40.93 5.66 -55.52
C VAL A 698 41.86 6.88 -55.89
N PRO A 699 42.80 7.44 -55.04
CA PRO A 699 43.22 7.21 -53.63
C PRO A 699 43.26 8.45 -52.65
N ASP A 700 43.49 8.15 -51.36
CA ASP A 700 44.37 8.74 -50.30
C ASP A 700 44.65 10.25 -49.97
N ASP A 701 45.07 10.40 -48.69
CA ASP A 701 46.03 11.32 -48.03
C ASP A 701 45.68 12.78 -47.57
N ASP A 702 45.25 12.87 -46.29
CA ASP A 702 45.93 13.56 -45.16
C ASP A 702 46.23 15.10 -45.13
N ARG A 703 46.40 15.61 -43.88
CA ARG A 703 47.12 16.83 -43.41
C ARG A 703 46.35 18.14 -43.08
N ARG A 704 46.96 18.88 -42.13
CA ARG A 704 46.53 20.15 -41.46
C ARG A 704 47.53 21.29 -41.83
N PRO A 705 47.35 22.63 -41.54
CA PRO A 705 47.39 23.22 -40.16
C PRO A 705 46.62 24.58 -39.95
N ARG A 706 47.21 25.59 -39.23
CA ARG A 706 46.61 26.75 -38.47
C ARG A 706 47.16 28.16 -38.92
N PRO A 707 47.21 29.28 -38.11
CA PRO A 707 46.20 30.26 -37.57
C PRO A 707 46.55 31.80 -37.77
N GLY A 708 45.79 32.80 -37.24
CA GLY A 708 46.20 34.25 -37.20
C GLY A 708 45.24 35.29 -36.52
N ARG A 709 45.70 36.51 -36.09
CA ARG A 709 44.90 37.48 -35.25
C ARG A 709 45.34 39.00 -35.21
N ARG A 710 44.38 39.95 -35.01
CA ARG A 710 44.42 41.34 -34.39
C ARG A 710 45.08 42.60 -35.06
N THR A 711 44.34 43.74 -35.14
CA THR A 711 44.55 45.09 -34.48
C THR A 711 43.64 46.23 -35.07
N ALA A 712 43.61 47.46 -34.51
CA ALA A 712 42.68 48.57 -34.88
C ALA A 712 43.07 49.98 -34.34
N PRO A 713 42.44 51.09 -34.82
CA PRO A 713 42.22 52.31 -34.00
C PRO A 713 40.78 52.91 -34.04
N ARG A 714 40.58 54.07 -33.37
CA ARG A 714 39.31 54.82 -33.11
C ARG A 714 39.30 56.16 -33.86
N ARG A 715 38.22 56.96 -33.97
CA ARG A 715 36.93 57.13 -33.22
C ARG A 715 35.74 56.89 -34.19
N GLY A 716 34.44 57.13 -33.96
CA GLY A 716 33.57 57.73 -32.91
C GLY A 716 32.41 58.49 -33.60
N ALA A 717 31.25 58.85 -33.01
CA ALA A 717 30.54 58.55 -31.76
C ALA A 717 29.11 59.16 -31.89
N HIS A 718 28.02 58.86 -31.14
CA HIS A 718 27.66 57.90 -30.09
C HIS A 718 26.10 57.75 -30.11
N GLY A 719 25.44 56.74 -29.52
CA GLY A 719 25.96 55.54 -28.88
C GLY A 719 24.94 54.69 -28.10
N ARG A 720 25.40 53.47 -27.72
CA ARG A 720 24.90 52.55 -26.65
C ARG A 720 23.49 51.96 -26.84
N ARG A 721 23.28 50.63 -26.91
CA ARG A 721 24.17 49.43 -26.80
C ARG A 721 23.77 48.36 -27.83
N ARG A 722 24.65 47.40 -28.19
CA ARG A 722 24.48 46.47 -29.32
C ARG A 722 25.27 45.14 -29.20
N PHE A 723 24.78 44.10 -29.90
CA PHE A 723 25.50 43.06 -30.69
C PHE A 723 26.15 41.83 -30.00
N SER A 724 26.69 40.91 -30.84
CA SER A 724 26.87 39.46 -30.59
C SER A 724 28.02 38.81 -31.42
N VAL A 725 28.76 37.83 -30.84
CA VAL A 725 29.72 36.85 -31.48
C VAL A 725 31.11 37.37 -31.93
N ALA A 726 32.24 36.62 -32.03
CA ALA A 726 32.91 35.60 -31.17
C ALA A 726 34.36 35.23 -31.70
N LEU A 727 35.24 34.66 -30.84
CA LEU A 727 36.56 33.98 -31.10
C LEU A 727 37.67 34.82 -31.82
N ASP A 728 38.99 34.52 -31.89
CA ASP A 728 39.92 33.36 -31.68
C ASP A 728 41.22 33.77 -30.86
N GLU A 729 42.39 33.06 -30.82
CA GLU A 729 43.41 33.11 -29.69
C GLU A 729 44.95 33.55 -29.82
N PRO A 730 46.03 32.73 -30.06
CA PRO A 730 47.20 32.66 -29.12
C PRO A 730 48.71 32.80 -29.60
N ARG A 731 49.63 33.24 -28.69
CA ARG A 731 51.14 32.99 -28.57
C ARG A 731 51.64 33.47 -27.17
N ARG A 732 52.43 32.77 -26.32
CA ARG A 732 53.83 32.20 -26.34
C ARG A 732 54.96 33.26 -26.46
N ALA A 733 56.12 33.20 -25.76
CA ALA A 733 56.77 32.28 -24.78
C ALA A 733 57.71 33.12 -23.81
N PRO A 734 58.90 32.75 -23.21
CA PRO A 734 59.70 31.50 -23.16
C PRO A 734 60.03 30.84 -21.75
N PRO A 735 61.22 30.91 -21.05
CA PRO A 735 61.89 29.65 -20.61
C PRO A 735 62.47 29.50 -19.16
N VAL A 736 63.05 28.30 -18.92
CA VAL A 736 63.87 27.80 -17.78
C VAL A 736 63.07 27.22 -16.59
N ASP A 737 63.34 26.04 -16.00
CA ASP A 737 63.90 24.71 -16.42
C ASP A 737 63.61 23.67 -15.27
N GLN A 738 64.08 22.41 -15.11
CA GLN A 738 65.05 21.50 -15.77
C GLN A 738 64.62 20.00 -15.64
N HIS A 739 65.56 19.04 -15.50
CA HIS A 739 65.42 17.56 -15.45
C HIS A 739 66.63 16.95 -14.66
N PRO A 740 66.88 15.61 -14.49
CA PRO A 740 66.16 14.37 -14.89
C PRO A 740 66.12 13.22 -13.82
N ALA A 741 65.64 12.01 -14.22
CA ALA A 741 66.02 10.66 -13.68
C ALA A 741 65.55 10.24 -12.24
N ARG A 742 65.48 8.96 -11.83
CA ARG A 742 65.75 7.63 -12.47
C ARG A 742 64.91 6.50 -11.81
N ARG A 743 64.38 5.58 -12.64
CA ARG A 743 64.27 4.10 -12.53
C ARG A 743 63.96 3.30 -11.22
N ASP A 744 63.16 2.26 -11.45
CA ASP A 744 63.19 0.86 -10.92
C ASP A 744 62.56 0.47 -9.55
N ASP A 745 61.40 -0.20 -9.69
CA ASP A 745 61.02 -1.52 -9.14
C ASP A 745 60.24 -1.78 -7.81
N LEU A 746 59.23 -2.66 -8.00
CA LEU A 746 58.69 -3.73 -7.13
C LEU A 746 57.83 -3.49 -5.85
N ARG A 747 56.62 -4.07 -5.93
CA ARG A 747 55.79 -4.76 -4.88
C ARG A 747 54.82 -3.97 -3.97
N ARG A 748 53.52 -4.20 -4.28
CA ARG A 748 52.38 -4.49 -3.37
C ARG A 748 52.31 -3.76 -2.00
N ALA A 749 51.39 -2.80 -1.89
CA ALA A 749 50.35 -2.77 -0.85
C ALA A 749 49.23 -1.79 -1.27
N GLU A 750 47.97 -2.07 -0.89
CA GLU A 750 46.82 -1.20 -1.19
C GLU A 750 46.66 -0.10 -0.14
N ALA A 751 46.24 1.11 -0.56
CA ALA A 751 45.90 2.20 0.36
C ALA A 751 44.78 3.08 -0.22
N ALA A 752 43.63 3.14 0.46
CA ALA A 752 42.48 3.93 0.05
C ALA A 752 42.47 5.36 0.64
N PRO A 753 41.94 6.37 -0.08
CA PRO A 753 41.70 7.72 0.45
C PRO A 753 40.39 7.82 1.26
N ARG A 754 40.32 8.85 2.10
CA ARG A 754 39.23 9.14 3.08
C ARG A 754 38.19 10.09 2.47
N GLY A 755 36.96 10.21 3.00
CA GLY A 755 36.36 9.53 4.16
C GLY A 755 35.01 10.17 4.58
N VAL A 756 34.52 9.82 5.78
CA VAL A 756 33.17 10.16 6.30
C VAL A 756 33.26 10.88 7.67
N PRO A 757 32.34 11.82 8.03
CA PRO A 757 32.32 12.45 9.35
C PRO A 757 31.98 11.50 10.50
N ARG A 758 32.64 11.68 11.65
CA ARG A 758 32.61 10.80 12.83
C ARG A 758 31.24 10.62 13.51
N ALA A 759 30.98 9.40 13.95
CA ALA A 759 30.18 9.11 15.15
C ALA A 759 31.07 9.05 16.42
N LEU A 760 30.47 9.03 17.61
CA LEU A 760 31.16 9.08 18.91
C LEU A 760 30.81 7.87 19.81
N LEU A 761 31.77 6.94 19.94
CA LEU A 761 31.82 5.81 20.89
C LEU A 761 33.31 5.41 21.09
N PRO A 762 33.65 4.56 22.07
CA PRO A 762 33.56 4.78 23.51
C PRO A 762 34.96 4.70 24.17
N ARG A 763 35.08 4.90 25.50
CA ARG A 763 36.28 4.46 26.25
C ARG A 763 35.94 3.88 27.62
N ALA A 764 36.55 2.73 27.91
CA ALA A 764 36.64 2.18 29.26
C ALA A 764 37.73 2.91 30.08
N GLY A 765 37.71 2.73 31.41
CA GLY A 765 38.57 3.46 32.34
C GLY A 765 40.02 2.95 32.43
N PRO A 766 40.93 3.74 33.04
CA PRO A 766 42.32 3.36 33.28
C PRO A 766 42.56 2.82 34.69
N ALA A 767 43.64 2.04 34.87
CA ALA A 767 44.14 1.66 36.19
C ALA A 767 45.69 1.71 36.28
N ALA A 768 46.16 2.59 37.16
CA ALA A 768 47.45 2.57 37.89
C ALA A 768 48.80 2.83 37.15
N ARG A 769 49.68 3.50 37.92
CA ARG A 769 51.13 3.74 37.73
C ARG A 769 51.47 4.80 36.65
N ARG A 770 52.48 5.67 36.84
CA ARG A 770 53.53 5.74 37.88
C ARG A 770 54.09 7.17 38.00
N GLU A 771 54.14 7.73 39.20
CA GLU A 771 55.08 8.79 39.63
C GLU A 771 55.51 8.49 41.08
N ALA A 772 56.55 9.17 41.59
CA ALA A 772 57.31 8.70 42.77
C ALA A 772 57.73 9.80 43.76
N GLY A 773 57.77 9.43 45.05
CA GLY A 773 58.37 10.22 46.13
C GLY A 773 57.40 11.11 46.92
N VAL A 774 57.64 11.45 48.20
CA VAL A 774 58.59 10.95 49.22
C VAL A 774 57.96 11.22 50.62
N ASP A 775 58.21 10.33 51.59
CA ASP A 775 57.95 10.44 53.05
C ASP A 775 56.52 10.70 53.59
N GLY A 776 56.27 10.41 54.89
CA GLY A 776 54.98 10.80 55.52
C GLY A 776 54.42 10.11 56.78
N LEU A 777 55.11 9.17 57.45
CA LEU A 777 54.77 8.64 58.80
C LEU A 777 53.42 7.88 59.05
N ARG A 778 53.36 7.24 60.22
CA ARG A 778 52.29 6.39 60.84
C ARG A 778 51.72 7.12 62.10
N PRO A 779 50.76 6.58 62.91
CA PRO A 779 49.55 5.76 62.63
C PRO A 779 48.28 6.16 63.46
N GLY A 780 47.12 5.54 63.17
CA GLY A 780 46.31 4.85 64.21
C GLY A 780 45.02 5.46 64.80
N ALA A 781 44.43 4.69 65.73
CA ALA A 781 43.33 4.99 66.68
C ALA A 781 41.85 5.03 66.19
N ARG A 782 40.91 5.19 67.15
CA ARG A 782 39.46 4.89 67.11
C ARG A 782 38.62 6.06 67.74
N PRO A 783 37.27 6.09 67.60
CA PRO A 783 36.36 7.19 68.05
C PRO A 783 36.04 7.11 69.58
N PRO A 784 35.12 7.90 70.24
CA PRO A 784 34.03 8.77 69.72
C PRO A 784 33.67 10.08 70.50
N GLY A 785 32.61 10.79 70.06
CA GLY A 785 31.78 11.73 70.86
C GLY A 785 32.23 13.22 70.91
N GLY A 786 31.40 14.20 71.33
CA GLY A 786 29.95 14.21 71.64
C GLY A 786 29.51 15.36 72.58
N ARG A 787 28.24 15.85 72.48
CA ARG A 787 27.44 16.69 73.44
C ARG A 787 25.99 16.79 72.89
N LEU A 788 24.89 16.41 73.57
CA LEU A 788 24.24 16.81 74.85
C LEU A 788 23.26 18.02 74.71
N GLY A 789 22.01 18.00 75.20
CA GLY A 789 21.21 16.93 75.83
C GLY A 789 19.88 17.41 76.51
N ARG A 790 19.18 16.49 77.22
CA ARG A 790 17.94 16.65 78.09
C ARG A 790 16.59 16.84 77.33
N ALA A 791 15.39 16.32 77.71
CA ALA A 791 14.72 15.72 78.91
C ALA A 791 13.78 16.70 79.68
N ALA A 792 12.56 16.37 80.18
CA ALA A 792 11.71 15.14 80.14
C ALA A 792 10.22 15.33 80.62
N ALA A 793 9.36 14.30 80.39
CA ALA A 793 8.12 13.89 81.14
C ALA A 793 6.84 14.80 81.13
N ALA A 794 5.55 14.34 81.13
CA ALA A 794 4.86 13.02 81.02
C ALA A 794 3.39 13.23 80.46
N ARG A 795 2.21 12.62 80.80
CA ARG A 795 1.73 11.61 81.79
C ARG A 795 0.27 11.08 81.48
N ARG A 796 0.04 9.74 81.44
CA ARG A 796 -1.21 8.93 81.71
C ARG A 796 -2.60 9.11 80.98
N VAL A 797 -3.14 7.97 80.47
CA VAL A 797 -4.52 7.36 80.65
C VAL A 797 -5.76 8.06 80.00
N LEU A 798 -6.65 7.45 79.18
CA LEU A 798 -7.60 6.29 79.28
C LEU A 798 -7.63 5.43 77.96
N ARG A 799 -7.96 4.13 77.85
CA ARG A 799 -9.19 3.31 78.12
C ARG A 799 -10.43 3.70 77.27
N ARG A 800 -11.30 2.80 76.74
CA ARG A 800 -11.46 1.31 76.84
C ARG A 800 -12.26 0.72 75.63
N ALA A 801 -12.46 -0.60 75.64
CA ALA A 801 -13.13 -1.53 74.70
C ALA A 801 -14.50 -1.13 74.06
N PRO A 802 -14.91 -1.81 72.94
CA PRO A 802 -16.26 -1.67 72.36
C PRO A 802 -17.35 -2.39 73.16
N LEU A 803 -18.62 -2.00 72.93
CA LEU A 803 -19.81 -2.65 73.49
C LEU A 803 -20.79 -3.13 72.39
N VAL A 804 -21.78 -3.93 72.81
CA VAL A 804 -22.63 -4.79 71.97
C VAL A 804 -24.09 -4.27 71.98
N ALA A 805 -24.95 -4.86 71.12
CA ALA A 805 -26.42 -4.70 71.04
C ALA A 805 -26.94 -3.44 70.31
N ALA A 806 -28.09 -3.47 69.60
CA ALA A 806 -28.87 -4.62 69.07
C ALA A 806 -29.80 -4.22 67.90
N ARG A 807 -30.37 -5.24 67.23
CA ARG A 807 -31.63 -5.19 66.46
C ARG A 807 -32.80 -4.79 67.39
N PRO A 808 -33.94 -4.21 66.93
CA PRO A 808 -34.83 -4.81 65.91
C PRO A 808 -35.59 -3.74 65.04
N ARG A 809 -36.70 -3.98 64.32
CA ARG A 809 -37.52 -5.19 64.08
C ARG A 809 -38.16 -5.20 62.67
N ASP A 810 -38.69 -6.36 62.34
CA ASP A 810 -39.34 -6.83 61.12
C ASP A 810 -40.52 -5.99 60.58
N HIS A 811 -40.85 -6.19 59.30
CA HIS A 811 -42.12 -6.86 58.96
C HIS A 811 -42.07 -7.56 57.57
N ARG A 812 -42.55 -8.81 57.53
CA ARG A 812 -43.08 -9.56 56.37
C ARG A 812 -44.61 -9.71 56.55
N PRO A 813 -45.40 -10.02 55.50
CA PRO A 813 -45.58 -11.38 54.90
C PRO A 813 -45.57 -11.32 53.34
N ASP A 814 -45.85 -12.36 52.53
CA ASP A 814 -45.52 -13.81 52.47
C ASP A 814 -45.80 -14.29 51.02
N GLY A 815 -45.42 -15.49 50.53
CA GLY A 815 -44.80 -16.65 51.18
C GLY A 815 -44.09 -17.60 50.18
N GLY A 816 -43.79 -18.84 50.62
CA GLY A 816 -43.08 -19.89 49.85
C GLY A 816 -44.02 -20.79 49.03
N PRO A 817 -43.73 -22.10 48.78
CA PRO A 817 -42.65 -22.98 49.31
C PRO A 817 -41.74 -23.57 48.19
N HIS A 818 -40.75 -24.46 48.38
CA HIS A 818 -39.78 -24.77 49.45
C HIS A 818 -38.62 -25.61 48.85
N ARG A 819 -37.39 -25.55 49.40
CA ARG A 819 -36.38 -26.63 49.42
C ARG A 819 -35.42 -26.46 50.62
N PRO A 820 -34.76 -27.52 51.12
CA PRO A 820 -34.20 -27.54 52.48
C PRO A 820 -32.78 -26.97 52.58
N SER A 821 -32.35 -26.74 53.82
CA SER A 821 -31.04 -26.22 54.20
C SER A 821 -30.27 -27.21 55.11
N GLY A 822 -28.95 -27.06 55.15
CA GLY A 822 -28.06 -27.76 56.09
C GLY A 822 -26.71 -27.05 56.12
N GLY A 823 -26.14 -26.82 57.31
CA GLY A 823 -24.91 -26.05 57.45
C GLY A 823 -24.18 -26.32 58.75
N HIS A 824 -22.85 -26.16 58.73
CA HIS A 824 -21.96 -26.38 59.88
C HIS A 824 -20.95 -25.25 60.05
N ARG A 825 -20.42 -25.14 61.28
CA ARG A 825 -19.52 -24.06 61.73
C ARG A 825 -18.06 -24.48 61.71
N HIS A 826 -17.18 -23.47 61.63
CA HIS A 826 -15.76 -23.49 61.99
C HIS A 826 -14.84 -24.44 61.20
N GLY A 827 -13.55 -24.12 61.19
CA GLY A 827 -12.51 -24.97 60.59
C GLY A 827 -11.25 -24.17 60.25
N ARG A 828 -10.16 -24.39 60.97
CA ARG A 828 -8.83 -23.87 60.61
C ARG A 828 -8.30 -24.61 59.37
N LEU A 829 -7.37 -23.95 58.67
CA LEU A 829 -6.21 -24.55 57.98
C LEU A 829 -6.42 -25.94 57.34
N ARG A 830 -6.66 -25.96 56.03
CA ARG A 830 -6.18 -27.04 55.16
C ARG A 830 -5.46 -26.44 53.96
N HIS A 831 -4.31 -27.01 53.61
CA HIS A 831 -3.69 -26.77 52.30
C HIS A 831 -4.71 -27.14 51.22
N ARG A 832 -4.97 -26.25 50.26
CA ARG A 832 -5.55 -26.65 48.98
C ARG A 832 -4.45 -27.37 48.21
N ALA A 833 -4.41 -28.69 48.30
CA ALA A 833 -3.57 -29.51 47.45
C ALA A 833 -4.06 -29.36 46.00
N GLY A 834 -3.35 -28.56 45.21
CA GLY A 834 -3.54 -28.51 43.76
C GLY A 834 -3.08 -29.81 43.11
N VAL A 835 -3.69 -30.16 41.98
CA VAL A 835 -3.21 -31.28 41.17
C VAL A 835 -1.82 -30.92 40.62
N HIS A 836 -0.81 -31.75 40.91
CA HIS A 836 0.56 -31.63 40.40
C HIS A 836 1.27 -30.28 40.65
N GLY A 837 1.55 -29.96 41.92
CA GLY A 837 2.68 -29.08 42.32
C GLY A 837 2.60 -27.58 41.97
N GLN A 838 1.63 -27.14 41.19
CA GLN A 838 1.55 -25.76 40.72
C GLN A 838 1.01 -24.78 41.79
N ARG A 839 1.63 -23.60 41.86
CA ARG A 839 1.25 -22.52 42.79
C ARG A 839 0.03 -21.77 42.24
N LEU A 840 -1.09 -21.85 42.96
CA LEU A 840 -2.30 -21.09 42.64
C LEU A 840 -2.00 -19.58 42.75
N MET A 841 -2.48 -18.80 41.77
CA MET A 841 -2.23 -17.35 41.67
C MET A 841 -3.54 -16.56 41.58
N ARG A 842 -3.53 -15.34 42.12
CA ARG A 842 -4.52 -14.29 41.84
C ARG A 842 -4.06 -13.44 40.66
N ILE A 843 -4.77 -13.55 39.53
CA ILE A 843 -4.40 -12.92 38.26
C ILE A 843 -5.40 -11.78 37.97
N TRP A 844 -4.90 -10.55 37.84
CA TRP A 844 -5.72 -9.41 37.40
C TRP A 844 -5.48 -9.13 35.92
N LEU A 845 -6.52 -9.28 35.11
CA LEU A 845 -6.48 -9.14 33.66
C LEU A 845 -7.20 -7.86 33.24
N VAL A 846 -6.49 -6.92 32.61
CA VAL A 846 -7.02 -5.61 32.21
C VAL A 846 -7.11 -5.49 30.68
N ASN A 847 -8.33 -5.48 30.16
CA ASN A 847 -8.62 -5.12 28.78
C ASN A 847 -9.95 -4.36 28.71
N HIS A 848 -9.90 -3.08 28.31
CA HIS A 848 -11.08 -2.22 28.13
C HIS A 848 -12.18 -2.91 27.29
N TYR A 849 -11.80 -3.52 26.17
CA TYR A 849 -12.66 -4.13 25.17
C TYR A 849 -12.73 -5.66 25.30
N ALA A 850 -12.58 -6.23 26.50
CA ALA A 850 -12.85 -7.65 26.72
C ALA A 850 -14.36 -7.92 26.59
N THR A 851 -14.72 -8.86 25.72
CA THR A 851 -16.11 -9.27 25.46
C THR A 851 -16.42 -10.63 26.05
N LEU A 852 -17.70 -10.83 26.36
CA LEU A 852 -18.24 -12.05 26.95
C LEU A 852 -18.90 -12.95 25.87
N PRO A 853 -19.26 -14.21 26.16
CA PRO A 853 -19.74 -15.18 25.15
C PRO A 853 -21.04 -14.79 24.44
N ASP A 854 -21.90 -14.02 25.12
CA ASP A 854 -23.16 -13.45 24.63
C ASP A 854 -22.96 -12.31 23.61
N GLN A 855 -21.71 -11.89 23.36
CA GLN A 855 -21.39 -10.69 22.60
C GLN A 855 -20.75 -10.99 21.24
N ALA A 856 -20.92 -10.09 20.28
CA ALA A 856 -20.44 -10.23 18.90
C ALA A 856 -18.95 -9.83 18.72
N SER A 857 -18.03 -10.49 19.45
CA SER A 857 -16.59 -10.25 19.29
C SER A 857 -15.69 -11.39 19.78
N GLY A 858 -14.37 -11.26 19.59
CA GLY A 858 -13.37 -12.27 19.95
C GLY A 858 -13.07 -12.33 21.45
N THR A 859 -13.39 -13.46 22.08
CA THR A 859 -13.42 -13.68 23.55
C THR A 859 -12.08 -13.94 24.23
N ARG A 860 -10.92 -13.74 23.55
CA ARG A 860 -9.55 -14.13 24.02
C ARG A 860 -9.36 -14.05 25.53
N HIS A 861 -9.56 -12.87 26.13
CA HIS A 861 -9.31 -12.64 27.57
C HIS A 861 -10.27 -13.37 28.49
N PHE A 862 -11.51 -13.58 28.07
CA PHE A 862 -12.49 -14.35 28.83
C PHE A 862 -12.20 -15.85 28.73
N SER A 863 -11.98 -16.38 27.53
CA SER A 863 -11.63 -17.79 27.32
C SER A 863 -10.31 -18.15 28.03
N MET A 864 -9.28 -17.31 27.90
CA MET A 864 -8.02 -17.47 28.63
C MET A 864 -8.21 -17.45 30.15
N ALA A 865 -9.00 -16.51 30.68
CA ALA A 865 -9.33 -16.47 32.10
C ALA A 865 -10.09 -17.72 32.55
N ARG A 866 -11.02 -18.23 31.75
CA ARG A 866 -11.82 -19.44 32.04
C ARG A 866 -10.94 -20.68 32.13
N HIS A 867 -9.98 -20.87 31.22
CA HIS A 867 -9.03 -21.98 31.30
C HIS A 867 -8.04 -21.85 32.47
N LEU A 868 -7.61 -20.64 32.84
CA LEU A 868 -6.83 -20.40 34.06
C LEU A 868 -7.64 -20.69 35.34
N VAL A 869 -8.92 -20.33 35.40
CA VAL A 869 -9.83 -20.66 36.52
C VAL A 869 -10.02 -22.18 36.64
N ARG A 870 -10.21 -22.90 35.53
CA ARG A 870 -10.28 -24.36 35.50
C ARG A 870 -8.99 -25.04 35.98
N ARG A 871 -7.83 -24.38 35.84
CA ARG A 871 -6.53 -24.83 36.37
C ARG A 871 -6.30 -24.42 37.84
N GLY A 872 -7.26 -23.72 38.46
CA GLY A 872 -7.30 -23.42 39.90
C GLY A 872 -6.89 -22.00 40.27
N HIS A 873 -6.57 -21.14 39.31
CA HIS A 873 -6.22 -19.73 39.56
C HIS A 873 -7.47 -18.88 39.85
N GLU A 874 -7.30 -17.80 40.60
CA GLU A 874 -8.35 -16.83 40.89
C GLU A 874 -8.19 -15.65 39.92
N VAL A 875 -9.12 -15.45 38.98
CA VAL A 875 -8.94 -14.47 37.88
C VAL A 875 -10.00 -13.38 37.91
N THR A 876 -9.56 -12.12 38.03
CA THR A 876 -10.40 -10.92 37.91
C THR A 876 -10.17 -10.25 36.56
N LEU A 877 -11.21 -10.10 35.75
CA LEU A 877 -11.21 -9.47 34.42
C LEU A 877 -11.83 -8.07 34.48
N PHE A 878 -11.03 -7.01 34.29
CA PHE A 878 -11.50 -5.62 34.27
C PHE A 878 -11.85 -5.17 32.85
N ARG A 879 -13.13 -4.87 32.60
CA ARG A 879 -13.67 -4.37 31.31
C ARG A 879 -14.49 -3.08 31.47
N SER A 880 -14.77 -2.41 30.35
CA SER A 880 -15.65 -1.24 30.31
C SER A 880 -17.13 -1.65 30.30
N SER A 881 -17.98 -0.87 30.99
CA SER A 881 -19.45 -0.98 30.91
C SER A 881 -20.05 -0.45 29.60
N VAL A 882 -19.24 0.19 28.74
CA VAL A 882 -19.63 0.65 27.41
C VAL A 882 -18.48 0.44 26.41
N SER A 883 -18.69 -0.38 25.40
CA SER A 883 -17.77 -0.62 24.28
C SER A 883 -18.45 -0.26 22.95
N HIS A 884 -17.67 -0.15 21.87
CA HIS A 884 -18.16 0.02 20.50
C HIS A 884 -18.37 -1.33 19.78
N ASN A 885 -17.83 -2.41 20.34
CA ASN A 885 -18.06 -3.79 19.89
C ASN A 885 -19.29 -4.42 20.57
N ASP A 886 -20.10 -3.61 21.26
CA ASP A 886 -21.09 -4.07 22.24
C ASP A 886 -22.37 -3.25 22.09
N ALA A 887 -23.48 -3.91 21.79
CA ALA A 887 -24.79 -3.27 21.65
C ALA A 887 -25.52 -3.13 23.02
N SER A 888 -25.13 -3.93 24.02
CA SER A 888 -25.80 -4.06 25.31
C SER A 888 -24.95 -3.43 26.43
N SER A 889 -24.96 -2.10 26.53
CA SER A 889 -24.25 -1.40 27.60
C SER A 889 -24.75 -1.82 28.99
N THR A 890 -23.88 -2.42 29.81
CA THR A 890 -24.17 -2.84 31.19
C THR A 890 -24.69 -1.64 32.01
N SER A 891 -25.95 -1.70 32.43
CA SER A 891 -26.67 -0.54 32.97
C SER A 891 -26.31 -0.26 34.43
N LEU A 892 -25.24 0.49 34.65
CA LEU A 892 -24.78 0.89 36.00
C LEU A 892 -25.61 2.06 36.55
N ARG A 893 -26.16 1.90 37.76
CA ARG A 893 -26.87 2.97 38.50
C ARG A 893 -26.00 4.25 38.60
N PRO A 894 -26.57 5.47 38.66
CA PRO A 894 -25.79 6.71 38.52
C PRO A 894 -24.59 6.84 39.48
N TRP A 895 -24.75 6.41 40.73
CA TRP A 895 -23.74 6.41 41.79
C TRP A 895 -22.78 5.19 41.77
N GLN A 896 -23.05 4.20 40.91
CA GLN A 896 -22.31 2.94 40.89
C GLN A 896 -21.10 3.03 39.94
N LEU A 897 -19.90 3.11 40.52
CA LEU A 897 -18.64 3.17 39.78
C LEU A 897 -18.25 1.85 39.11
N HIS A 898 -18.71 0.70 39.63
CA HIS A 898 -18.50 -0.61 39.01
C HIS A 898 -19.59 -1.63 39.35
N HIS A 899 -19.75 -2.63 38.49
CA HIS A 899 -20.48 -3.88 38.77
C HIS A 899 -19.49 -5.05 38.82
N VAL A 900 -19.86 -6.12 39.52
CA VAL A 900 -19.11 -7.37 39.59
C VAL A 900 -20.09 -8.50 39.33
N GLU A 901 -19.77 -9.35 38.38
CA GLU A 901 -20.50 -10.58 38.06
C GLU A 901 -19.51 -11.75 37.95
N HIS A 902 -20.03 -12.97 37.99
CA HIS A 902 -19.21 -14.17 37.85
C HIS A 902 -19.76 -14.98 36.68
N VAL A 903 -18.91 -15.22 35.67
CA VAL A 903 -19.28 -15.96 34.44
C VAL A 903 -18.23 -17.06 34.26
N ASP A 904 -18.68 -18.32 34.22
CA ASP A 904 -17.83 -19.53 34.24
C ASP A 904 -16.71 -19.52 35.30
N GLY A 905 -16.98 -18.90 36.46
CA GLY A 905 -16.03 -18.77 37.57
C GLY A 905 -15.01 -17.62 37.44
N VAL A 906 -14.98 -16.90 36.32
CA VAL A 906 -14.20 -15.67 36.15
C VAL A 906 -14.92 -14.50 36.83
N GLU A 907 -14.22 -13.73 37.66
CA GLU A 907 -14.77 -12.51 38.27
C GLU A 907 -14.68 -11.35 37.26
N VAL A 908 -15.80 -10.93 36.69
CA VAL A 908 -15.85 -9.86 35.68
C VAL A 908 -16.23 -8.54 36.33
N VAL A 909 -15.32 -7.56 36.27
CA VAL A 909 -15.48 -6.22 36.85
C VAL A 909 -15.75 -5.21 35.75
N HIS A 910 -17.01 -4.78 35.66
CA HIS A 910 -17.47 -3.74 34.73
C HIS A 910 -17.26 -2.36 35.33
N LEU A 911 -16.33 -1.59 34.78
CA LEU A 911 -16.02 -0.23 35.21
C LEU A 911 -16.87 0.80 34.47
N ARG A 912 -17.41 1.79 35.21
CA ARG A 912 -18.25 2.87 34.66
C ARG A 912 -17.46 3.78 33.71
N THR A 913 -17.92 3.90 32.47
CA THR A 913 -17.31 4.75 31.44
C THR A 913 -18.34 5.65 30.74
N SER A 914 -17.89 6.71 30.08
CA SER A 914 -18.78 7.62 29.33
C SER A 914 -19.29 6.96 28.04
N ARG A 915 -20.58 7.11 27.72
CA ARG A 915 -21.17 6.66 26.44
C ARG A 915 -20.61 7.43 25.24
N TYR A 916 -20.45 6.75 24.12
CA TYR A 916 -19.93 7.29 22.86
C TYR A 916 -20.50 6.54 21.66
N SER A 917 -20.34 7.11 20.47
CA SER A 917 -20.57 6.45 19.19
C SER A 917 -19.45 6.84 18.21
N GLY A 918 -18.99 5.87 17.42
CA GLY A 918 -17.88 6.07 16.47
C GLY A 918 -16.53 6.45 17.08
N ASN A 919 -15.59 6.87 16.22
CA ASN A 919 -14.19 7.10 16.56
C ASN A 919 -13.87 8.59 16.86
N GLY A 920 -14.77 9.28 17.58
CA GLY A 920 -14.61 10.69 17.94
C GLY A 920 -14.02 10.93 19.34
N ALA A 921 -13.88 12.19 19.74
CA ALA A 921 -13.35 12.60 21.06
C ALA A 921 -14.09 11.98 22.26
N ARG A 922 -15.38 11.62 22.11
CA ARG A 922 -16.14 10.88 23.13
C ARG A 922 -15.57 9.48 23.42
N ARG A 923 -14.94 8.82 22.42
CA ARG A 923 -14.19 7.56 22.61
C ARG A 923 -12.92 7.79 23.44
N ALA A 924 -12.21 8.90 23.24
CA ALA A 924 -11.06 9.26 24.07
C ALA A 924 -11.47 9.55 25.54
N LEU A 925 -12.59 10.25 25.76
CA LEU A 925 -13.16 10.45 27.10
C LEU A 925 -13.56 9.11 27.76
N ASN A 926 -14.08 8.17 26.98
CA ASN A 926 -14.40 6.82 27.42
C ASN A 926 -13.12 6.04 27.84
N MET A 927 -12.04 6.14 27.07
CA MET A 927 -10.72 5.58 27.46
C MET A 927 -10.17 6.21 28.75
N VAL A 928 -10.26 7.54 28.91
CA VAL A 928 -9.78 8.24 30.12
C VAL A 928 -10.62 7.88 31.35
N THR A 929 -11.95 7.87 31.23
CA THR A 929 -12.84 7.49 32.33
C THR A 929 -12.64 6.03 32.76
N PHE A 930 -12.39 5.11 31.82
CA PHE A 930 -11.96 3.74 32.13
C PHE A 930 -10.69 3.71 32.99
N CYS A 931 -9.65 4.45 32.59
CA CYS A 931 -8.37 4.47 33.30
C CYS A 931 -8.50 5.05 34.73
N LEU A 932 -9.33 6.08 34.91
CA LEU A 932 -9.61 6.68 36.23
C LEU A 932 -10.42 5.74 37.13
N ALA A 933 -11.47 5.10 36.59
CA ALA A 933 -12.27 4.11 37.33
C ALA A 933 -11.43 2.88 37.71
N LEU A 934 -10.61 2.39 36.80
CA LEU A 934 -9.67 1.29 37.01
C LEU A 934 -8.66 1.64 38.11
N ALA A 935 -8.05 2.83 38.07
CA ALA A 935 -7.14 3.30 39.12
C ALA A 935 -7.84 3.37 40.49
N TRP A 936 -9.07 3.91 40.55
CA TRP A 936 -9.82 4.05 41.81
C TRP A 936 -10.26 2.72 42.43
N VAL A 937 -10.80 1.80 41.61
CA VAL A 937 -11.30 0.49 42.03
C VAL A 937 -10.15 -0.48 42.26
N GLY A 938 -9.19 -0.58 41.33
CA GLY A 938 -8.02 -1.45 41.44
C GLY A 938 -7.09 -1.06 42.60
N ALA A 939 -6.98 0.22 42.95
CA ALA A 939 -6.24 0.63 44.15
C ALA A 939 -6.91 0.15 45.45
N ARG A 940 -8.25 -0.04 45.48
CA ARG A 940 -9.02 -0.38 46.69
C ARG A 940 -9.51 -1.84 46.78
N ARG A 941 -9.58 -2.59 45.67
CA ARG A 941 -10.06 -3.99 45.65
C ARG A 941 -9.16 -4.92 46.49
N SER A 942 -9.78 -5.77 47.29
CA SER A 942 -9.15 -6.85 48.07
C SER A 942 -9.79 -8.18 47.63
N PRO A 943 -9.05 -9.31 47.54
CA PRO A 943 -7.63 -9.49 47.85
C PRO A 943 -6.67 -8.72 46.91
N ARG A 944 -5.38 -8.75 47.21
CA ARG A 944 -4.34 -8.27 46.28
C ARG A 944 -4.08 -9.32 45.20
N PRO A 945 -3.85 -8.94 43.94
CA PRO A 945 -3.34 -9.88 42.94
C PRO A 945 -1.93 -10.34 43.32
N ASP A 946 -1.49 -11.42 42.68
CA ASP A 946 -0.09 -11.85 42.66
C ASP A 946 0.61 -11.37 41.37
N VAL A 947 -0.15 -11.11 40.29
CA VAL A 947 0.34 -10.57 39.00
C VAL A 947 -0.76 -9.75 38.30
N VAL A 948 -0.35 -8.71 37.55
CA VAL A 948 -1.26 -7.88 36.73
C VAL A 948 -0.87 -7.97 35.25
N LEU A 949 -1.81 -8.39 34.40
CA LEU A 949 -1.67 -8.42 32.95
C LEU A 949 -2.45 -7.25 32.32
N GLY A 950 -1.77 -6.36 31.60
CA GLY A 950 -2.40 -5.23 30.89
C GLY A 950 -2.32 -5.39 29.37
N SER A 951 -3.45 -5.30 28.68
CA SER A 951 -3.57 -5.52 27.23
C SER A 951 -3.47 -4.21 26.41
N SER A 952 -2.80 -4.24 25.24
CA SER A 952 -2.55 -3.07 24.39
C SER A 952 -3.75 -2.55 23.59
N ALA A 953 -4.96 -3.07 23.86
CA ALA A 953 -6.25 -2.65 23.26
C ALA A 953 -6.48 -1.13 23.22
N HIS A 954 -5.86 -0.40 24.15
CA HIS A 954 -5.25 0.91 23.89
C HIS A 954 -4.17 1.18 24.97
N LEU A 955 -3.07 1.87 24.63
CA LEU A 955 -1.95 2.09 25.56
C LEU A 955 -2.34 2.64 26.94
N PHE A 956 -3.35 3.53 27.01
CA PHE A 956 -3.78 4.10 28.29
C PHE A 956 -4.27 3.04 29.29
N ALA A 957 -4.89 1.94 28.84
CA ALA A 957 -5.34 0.85 29.71
C ALA A 957 -4.15 0.05 30.26
N ALA A 958 -3.18 -0.30 29.40
CA ALA A 958 -1.95 -0.96 29.82
C ALA A 958 -1.11 -0.07 30.76
N ALA A 959 -1.05 1.24 30.52
CA ALA A 959 -0.38 2.21 31.40
C ALA A 959 -1.07 2.33 32.78
N ALA A 960 -2.40 2.25 32.82
CA ALA A 960 -3.15 2.20 34.09
C ALA A 960 -2.90 0.86 34.83
N ALA A 961 -2.86 -0.27 34.12
CA ALA A 961 -2.54 -1.58 34.67
C ALA A 961 -1.12 -1.64 35.26
N SER A 962 -0.12 -1.18 34.50
CA SER A 962 1.28 -1.01 34.94
C SER A 962 1.38 -0.17 36.22
N ARG A 963 0.64 0.96 36.28
CA ARG A 963 0.63 1.81 37.47
C ARG A 963 -0.06 1.15 38.67
N ILE A 964 -1.06 0.31 38.46
CA ILE A 964 -1.68 -0.50 39.54
C ILE A 964 -0.73 -1.59 40.03
N ALA A 965 -0.02 -2.28 39.13
CA ALA A 965 1.00 -3.27 39.48
C ALA A 965 2.08 -2.65 40.39
N ALA A 966 2.62 -1.49 39.99
CA ALA A 966 3.58 -0.73 40.77
C ALA A 966 3.01 -0.24 42.13
N LEU A 967 1.76 0.24 42.18
CA LEU A 967 1.09 0.65 43.42
C LEU A 967 0.80 -0.54 44.36
N ARG A 968 0.60 -1.74 43.82
CA ARG A 968 0.38 -2.98 44.57
C ARG A 968 1.67 -3.75 44.91
N ARG A 969 2.81 -3.36 44.31
CA ARG A 969 4.12 -4.02 44.39
C ARG A 969 4.06 -5.48 43.90
N VAL A 970 3.50 -5.67 42.72
CA VAL A 970 3.38 -6.97 42.02
C VAL A 970 3.91 -6.87 40.59
N PRO A 971 4.32 -7.97 39.96
CA PRO A 971 4.80 -7.96 38.58
C PRO A 971 3.76 -7.47 37.59
N PHE A 972 4.24 -6.83 36.52
CA PHE A 972 3.46 -6.35 35.40
C PHE A 972 3.82 -7.12 34.12
N VAL A 973 2.82 -7.77 33.53
CA VAL A 973 2.92 -8.41 32.21
C VAL A 973 2.17 -7.57 31.18
N PHE A 974 2.86 -7.16 30.12
CA PHE A 974 2.27 -6.37 29.04
C PHE A 974 1.88 -7.29 27.89
N GLU A 975 0.60 -7.33 27.52
CA GLU A 975 0.14 -8.09 26.34
C GLU A 975 -0.04 -7.15 25.14
N VAL A 976 0.81 -7.32 24.13
CA VAL A 976 0.74 -6.68 22.83
C VAL A 976 -0.28 -7.41 21.95
N ARG A 977 -1.36 -6.71 21.60
CA ARG A 977 -2.39 -7.16 20.64
C ARG A 977 -2.25 -6.47 19.29
N ASP A 978 -1.98 -5.18 19.35
CA ASP A 978 -1.76 -4.26 18.25
C ASP A 978 -0.55 -3.38 18.62
N LEU A 979 0.26 -2.99 17.64
CA LEU A 979 1.38 -2.05 17.81
C LEU A 979 0.84 -0.61 17.79
N TRP A 980 0.69 0.00 18.96
CA TRP A 980 0.23 1.39 19.08
C TRP A 980 1.41 2.26 19.53
N PRO A 981 1.85 3.25 18.74
CA PRO A 981 1.05 3.97 17.75
C PRO A 981 1.21 3.54 16.28
N LEU A 982 2.06 2.56 15.94
CA LEU A 982 2.35 2.21 14.53
C LEU A 982 1.08 1.94 13.69
N SER A 983 0.09 1.21 14.23
CA SER A 983 -1.19 0.97 13.55
C SER A 983 -1.99 2.25 13.23
N LEU A 984 -1.79 3.35 13.97
CA LEU A 984 -2.38 4.65 13.60
C LEU A 984 -1.65 5.32 12.44
N VAL A 985 -0.34 5.11 12.31
CA VAL A 985 0.45 5.60 11.17
C VAL A 985 0.03 4.84 9.92
N GLU A 986 0.19 3.52 9.94
CA GLU A 986 0.01 2.63 8.78
C GLU A 986 -1.44 2.47 8.31
N VAL A 987 -2.38 2.32 9.25
CA VAL A 987 -3.79 1.97 8.92
C VAL A 987 -4.71 3.19 8.96
N ALA A 988 -4.40 4.18 9.81
CA ALA A 988 -5.22 5.39 9.96
C ALA A 988 -4.57 6.67 9.38
N GLY A 989 -3.38 6.58 8.76
CA GLY A 989 -2.75 7.67 8.03
C GLY A 989 -2.25 8.84 8.89
N TYR A 990 -1.94 8.60 10.18
CA TYR A 990 -1.38 9.62 11.06
C TYR A 990 0.12 9.82 10.79
N HIS A 991 0.53 11.06 10.50
CA HIS A 991 1.94 11.39 10.30
C HIS A 991 2.75 11.16 11.59
N GLU A 992 3.83 10.36 11.56
CA GLU A 992 4.66 9.96 12.72
C GLU A 992 5.02 11.11 13.68
N ARG A 993 5.46 12.24 13.11
CA ARG A 993 5.92 13.43 13.84
C ARG A 993 4.82 14.14 14.64
N HIS A 994 3.56 13.75 14.49
CA HIS A 994 2.41 14.30 15.23
C HIS A 994 2.58 14.12 16.75
N PRO A 995 2.32 15.15 17.59
CA PRO A 995 2.63 15.08 19.02
C PRO A 995 1.93 13.94 19.78
N LEU A 996 0.70 13.58 19.40
CA LEU A 996 -0.01 12.45 20.03
C LEU A 996 0.66 11.12 19.69
N ILE A 997 1.14 10.94 18.45
CA ILE A 997 1.87 9.72 18.04
C ILE A 997 3.18 9.62 18.83
N ARG A 998 3.94 10.72 18.93
CA ARG A 998 5.16 10.80 19.75
C ARG A 998 4.93 10.66 21.26
N LEU A 999 3.76 11.03 21.78
CA LEU A 999 3.38 10.77 23.16
C LEU A 999 3.05 9.29 23.38
N MET A 1000 2.29 8.70 22.45
CA MET A 1000 1.93 7.28 22.48
C MET A 1000 3.15 6.39 22.32
N GLN A 1001 4.09 6.70 21.43
CA GLN A 1001 5.35 5.97 21.31
C GLN A 1001 6.09 5.93 22.65
N ARG A 1002 6.33 7.11 23.27
CA ARG A 1002 6.94 7.19 24.62
C ARG A 1002 6.19 6.46 25.72
N MET A 1003 4.88 6.22 25.57
CA MET A 1003 4.11 5.36 26.47
C MET A 1003 4.33 3.89 26.19
N GLU A 1004 4.37 3.48 24.93
CA GLU A 1004 4.69 2.12 24.48
C GLU A 1004 6.13 1.73 24.86
N ASP A 1005 7.11 2.56 24.51
CA ASP A 1005 8.52 2.38 24.90
C ASP A 1005 8.69 2.27 26.43
N ARG A 1006 7.81 2.96 27.19
CA ARG A 1006 7.81 2.89 28.65
C ARG A 1006 7.18 1.58 29.13
N LEU A 1007 6.13 1.09 28.48
CA LEU A 1007 5.51 -0.19 28.80
C LEU A 1007 6.51 -1.34 28.57
N TYR A 1008 7.20 -1.39 27.42
CA TYR A 1008 8.24 -2.38 27.17
C TYR A 1008 9.36 -2.36 28.22
N ARG A 1009 9.86 -1.17 28.58
CA ARG A 1009 10.90 -1.01 29.62
C ARG A 1009 10.45 -1.31 31.06
N THR A 1010 9.15 -1.26 31.35
CA THR A 1010 8.59 -1.45 32.72
C THR A 1010 7.80 -2.74 32.91
N ALA A 1011 7.63 -3.54 31.85
CA ALA A 1011 7.10 -4.89 31.96
C ALA A 1011 8.18 -5.88 32.42
N ASP A 1012 7.82 -6.78 33.33
CA ASP A 1012 8.66 -7.91 33.73
C ASP A 1012 8.71 -8.94 32.60
N ARG A 1013 7.56 -9.18 31.95
CA ARG A 1013 7.39 -10.01 30.74
C ARG A 1013 6.50 -9.30 29.72
N VAL A 1014 6.81 -9.46 28.44
CA VAL A 1014 5.97 -9.03 27.31
C VAL A 1014 5.37 -10.27 26.65
N VAL A 1015 4.05 -10.35 26.58
CA VAL A 1015 3.34 -11.34 25.76
C VAL A 1015 2.93 -10.64 24.47
N THR A 1016 3.05 -11.31 23.32
CA THR A 1016 2.60 -10.78 22.03
C THR A 1016 1.76 -11.79 21.27
N VAL A 1017 0.78 -11.30 20.52
CA VAL A 1017 -0.07 -12.14 19.63
C VAL A 1017 0.44 -12.16 18.17
N LEU A 1018 1.50 -11.39 17.87
CA LEU A 1018 2.05 -11.17 16.52
C LEU A 1018 3.40 -11.88 16.41
N GLY A 1019 3.55 -12.86 15.50
CA GLY A 1019 4.64 -13.83 15.54
C GLY A 1019 6.04 -13.27 15.31
N ASN A 1020 6.18 -12.16 14.59
CA ASN A 1020 7.47 -11.54 14.25
C ASN A 1020 7.67 -10.16 14.92
N SER A 1021 7.07 -9.94 16.09
CA SER A 1021 7.07 -8.63 16.75
C SER A 1021 8.21 -8.40 17.75
N GLU A 1022 9.00 -9.43 18.11
CA GLU A 1022 10.15 -9.26 19.01
C GLU A 1022 11.15 -8.19 18.54
N PRO A 1023 11.55 -8.10 17.25
CA PRO A 1023 12.45 -7.03 16.80
C PRO A 1023 11.94 -5.61 17.08
N TYR A 1024 10.63 -5.38 16.91
CA TYR A 1024 9.98 -4.10 17.21
C TYR A 1024 9.97 -3.81 18.71
N VAL A 1025 9.66 -4.82 19.54
CA VAL A 1025 9.67 -4.71 21.00
C VAL A 1025 11.08 -4.37 21.51
N LEU A 1026 12.12 -4.98 20.94
CA LEU A 1026 13.52 -4.70 21.28
C LEU A 1026 13.96 -3.29 20.87
N GLU A 1027 13.63 -2.86 19.64
CA GLU A 1027 13.90 -1.50 19.14
C GLU A 1027 13.32 -0.42 20.07
N HIS A 1028 12.11 -0.66 20.59
CA HIS A 1028 11.39 0.26 21.48
C HIS A 1028 11.72 0.05 22.98
N GLY A 1029 12.80 -0.68 23.29
CA GLY A 1029 13.39 -0.77 24.63
C GLY A 1029 12.94 -1.95 25.49
N GLY A 1030 12.33 -2.98 24.90
CA GLY A 1030 12.19 -4.30 25.52
C GLY A 1030 13.54 -4.99 25.74
N ARG A 1031 13.51 -6.21 26.26
CA ARG A 1031 14.72 -7.00 26.60
C ARG A 1031 14.70 -8.36 25.91
N ALA A 1032 15.83 -8.80 25.38
CA ALA A 1032 15.94 -10.15 24.80
C ALA A 1032 15.58 -11.21 25.85
N GLY A 1033 14.79 -12.22 25.45
CA GLY A 1033 14.38 -13.31 26.34
C GLY A 1033 13.31 -12.97 27.39
N HIS A 1034 12.61 -11.82 27.25
CA HIS A 1034 11.37 -11.54 28.01
C HIS A 1034 10.13 -11.32 27.13
N VAL A 1035 10.26 -11.49 25.82
CA VAL A 1035 9.16 -11.46 24.84
C VAL A 1035 8.69 -12.89 24.58
N HIS A 1036 7.38 -13.13 24.64
CA HIS A 1036 6.77 -14.45 24.49
C HIS A 1036 5.60 -14.38 23.50
N VAL A 1037 5.70 -15.11 22.38
CA VAL A 1037 4.61 -15.21 21.40
C VAL A 1037 3.55 -16.19 21.92
N ILE A 1038 2.34 -15.69 22.17
CA ILE A 1038 1.15 -16.49 22.50
C ILE A 1038 0.05 -16.05 21.53
N PRO A 1039 -0.11 -16.75 20.38
CA PRO A 1039 -1.00 -16.34 19.31
C PRO A 1039 -2.47 -16.34 19.75
N ASN A 1040 -3.36 -15.87 18.88
CA ASN A 1040 -4.80 -16.10 19.07
C ASN A 1040 -5.17 -17.57 18.83
N GLY A 1041 -6.40 -17.90 19.22
CA GLY A 1041 -6.91 -19.26 19.28
C GLY A 1041 -8.42 -19.29 19.47
N PHE A 1042 -8.97 -20.49 19.71
CA PHE A 1042 -10.41 -20.73 19.86
C PHE A 1042 -10.74 -21.54 21.13
N ASP A 1043 -12.01 -21.50 21.55
CA ASP A 1043 -12.52 -22.11 22.78
C ASP A 1043 -13.56 -23.19 22.42
N ALA A 1044 -13.10 -24.43 22.23
CA ALA A 1044 -13.94 -25.57 21.83
C ALA A 1044 -15.11 -25.81 22.82
N ASP A 1045 -14.88 -25.56 24.11
CA ASP A 1045 -15.86 -25.73 25.19
C ASP A 1045 -16.84 -24.54 25.31
N LEU A 1046 -16.68 -23.50 24.49
CA LEU A 1046 -17.58 -22.34 24.43
C LEU A 1046 -18.30 -22.27 23.08
N VAL A 1047 -17.65 -22.77 22.03
CA VAL A 1047 -18.07 -22.68 20.63
C VAL A 1047 -17.97 -24.10 20.03
N PRO A 1048 -18.90 -25.01 20.36
CA PRO A 1048 -18.80 -26.42 19.99
C PRO A 1048 -19.16 -26.66 18.52
N PHE A 1049 -18.13 -26.79 17.67
CA PHE A 1049 -18.29 -27.02 16.23
C PHE A 1049 -18.80 -28.43 15.91
N ARG A 1050 -20.05 -28.50 15.45
CA ARG A 1050 -20.70 -29.72 14.95
C ARG A 1050 -20.25 -30.03 13.53
N PRO A 1051 -19.90 -31.30 13.20
CA PRO A 1051 -19.71 -31.70 11.81
C PRO A 1051 -20.97 -31.49 10.99
N GLN A 1052 -20.84 -30.97 9.76
CA GLN A 1052 -21.90 -30.89 8.77
C GLN A 1052 -21.36 -31.36 7.40
N PRO A 1053 -22.24 -31.77 6.46
CA PRO A 1053 -21.83 -32.07 5.09
C PRO A 1053 -21.09 -30.90 4.43
N VAL A 1054 -20.14 -31.23 3.56
CA VAL A 1054 -19.32 -30.25 2.84
C VAL A 1054 -19.47 -30.42 1.34
N GLY A 1055 -19.32 -29.33 0.60
CA GLY A 1055 -19.46 -29.33 -0.85
C GLY A 1055 -20.86 -29.73 -1.27
N LEU A 1056 -21.89 -29.09 -0.73
CA LEU A 1056 -23.26 -29.18 -1.25
C LEU A 1056 -23.49 -28.16 -2.38
N ALA A 1057 -24.76 -27.96 -2.77
CA ALA A 1057 -25.20 -26.89 -3.67
C ALA A 1057 -26.38 -26.15 -3.01
N PRO A 1058 -26.38 -24.81 -2.93
CA PRO A 1058 -25.34 -23.89 -3.39
C PRO A 1058 -24.06 -23.99 -2.56
N PHE A 1059 -22.90 -23.90 -3.21
CA PHE A 1059 -21.59 -23.90 -2.58
C PHE A 1059 -21.35 -22.54 -1.90
N THR A 1060 -21.12 -22.53 -0.59
CA THR A 1060 -21.12 -21.29 0.19
C THR A 1060 -19.72 -20.87 0.59
N VAL A 1061 -19.26 -19.73 0.07
CA VAL A 1061 -17.99 -19.08 0.41
C VAL A 1061 -18.27 -17.99 1.45
N MET A 1062 -17.72 -18.09 2.65
CA MET A 1062 -18.07 -17.19 3.76
C MET A 1062 -16.90 -16.32 4.25
N TYR A 1063 -17.20 -15.07 4.56
CA TYR A 1063 -16.36 -14.18 5.36
C TYR A 1063 -17.11 -13.82 6.64
N THR A 1064 -16.46 -13.89 7.81
CA THR A 1064 -17.00 -13.34 9.06
C THR A 1064 -16.06 -12.30 9.69
N GLY A 1065 -16.65 -11.41 10.50
CA GLY A 1065 -15.93 -10.39 11.27
C GLY A 1065 -16.19 -8.96 10.79
N SER A 1066 -15.25 -8.06 11.07
CA SER A 1066 -15.39 -6.64 10.72
C SER A 1066 -15.39 -6.42 9.20
N ILE A 1067 -16.28 -5.55 8.72
CA ILE A 1067 -16.33 -5.08 7.32
C ILE A 1067 -15.70 -3.67 7.28
N GLY A 1068 -14.38 -3.61 7.47
CA GLY A 1068 -13.60 -2.37 7.52
C GLY A 1068 -12.54 -2.26 6.42
N LEU A 1069 -11.98 -1.06 6.25
CA LEU A 1069 -10.99 -0.77 5.19
C LEU A 1069 -9.82 -1.75 5.17
N ALA A 1070 -9.23 -2.06 6.33
CA ALA A 1070 -8.07 -2.95 6.44
C ALA A 1070 -8.33 -4.41 6.02
N ASN A 1071 -9.60 -4.82 5.81
CA ASN A 1071 -9.98 -6.20 5.53
C ASN A 1071 -10.01 -6.56 4.03
N GLY A 1072 -9.75 -5.63 3.11
CA GLY A 1072 -9.69 -5.94 1.67
C GLY A 1072 -11.05 -6.36 1.06
N MET A 1073 -12.16 -5.87 1.60
CA MET A 1073 -13.52 -6.30 1.23
C MET A 1073 -13.88 -6.04 -0.24
N ASP A 1074 -13.25 -5.05 -0.89
CA ASP A 1074 -13.42 -4.83 -2.33
C ASP A 1074 -12.89 -6.01 -3.14
N SER A 1075 -11.69 -6.50 -2.85
CA SER A 1075 -11.10 -7.67 -3.51
C SER A 1075 -11.96 -8.93 -3.33
N LEU A 1076 -12.71 -9.06 -2.23
CA LEU A 1076 -13.67 -10.15 -2.04
C LEU A 1076 -14.92 -10.02 -2.93
N LEU A 1077 -15.35 -8.80 -3.26
CA LEU A 1077 -16.40 -8.59 -4.26
C LEU A 1077 -15.89 -8.87 -5.67
N ASP A 1078 -14.64 -8.50 -5.96
CA ASP A 1078 -14.01 -8.82 -7.22
C ASP A 1078 -13.79 -10.35 -7.37
N VAL A 1079 -13.47 -11.08 -6.29
CA VAL A 1079 -13.51 -12.56 -6.28
C VAL A 1079 -14.90 -13.10 -6.61
N ALA A 1080 -15.95 -12.59 -5.94
CA ALA A 1080 -17.32 -13.03 -6.18
C ALA A 1080 -17.77 -12.79 -7.63
N LYS A 1081 -17.32 -11.68 -8.22
CA LYS A 1081 -17.53 -11.33 -9.63
C LYS A 1081 -16.79 -12.27 -10.60
N HIS A 1082 -15.53 -12.62 -10.31
CA HIS A 1082 -14.75 -13.54 -11.15
C HIS A 1082 -15.23 -14.99 -11.04
N VAL A 1083 -15.75 -15.44 -9.90
CA VAL A 1083 -16.31 -16.79 -9.75
C VAL A 1083 -17.72 -16.90 -10.35
N GLY A 1084 -18.53 -15.83 -10.26
CA GLY A 1084 -19.88 -15.78 -10.82
C GLY A 1084 -20.95 -16.47 -9.96
N GLU A 1085 -22.19 -16.52 -10.46
CA GLU A 1085 -23.31 -17.20 -9.80
C GLU A 1085 -23.26 -18.73 -9.96
N GLU A 1086 -22.68 -19.23 -11.04
CA GLU A 1086 -22.55 -20.66 -11.34
C GLU A 1086 -21.13 -20.99 -11.77
N TRP A 1087 -20.47 -21.92 -11.08
CA TRP A 1087 -19.14 -22.43 -11.42
C TRP A 1087 -19.15 -23.96 -11.39
N ALA A 1088 -18.56 -24.61 -12.40
CA ALA A 1088 -18.59 -26.08 -12.57
C ALA A 1088 -20.02 -26.70 -12.47
N GLY A 1089 -21.06 -25.97 -12.89
CA GLY A 1089 -22.47 -26.37 -12.76
C GLY A 1089 -23.03 -26.28 -11.34
N ARG A 1090 -22.26 -25.76 -10.38
CA ARG A 1090 -22.65 -25.56 -8.98
C ARG A 1090 -22.97 -24.08 -8.78
N ARG A 1091 -24.13 -23.77 -8.20
CA ARG A 1091 -24.46 -22.39 -7.82
C ARG A 1091 -23.54 -21.95 -6.67
N VAL A 1092 -22.79 -20.86 -6.82
CA VAL A 1092 -21.87 -20.34 -5.79
C VAL A 1092 -22.48 -19.10 -5.13
N ARG A 1093 -22.36 -19.02 -3.79
CA ARG A 1093 -22.88 -17.92 -2.97
C ARG A 1093 -21.77 -17.38 -2.06
N PHE A 1094 -21.64 -16.07 -1.99
CA PHE A 1094 -20.71 -15.36 -1.11
C PHE A 1094 -21.49 -14.73 0.05
N VAL A 1095 -21.16 -15.09 1.29
CA VAL A 1095 -21.86 -14.62 2.49
C VAL A 1095 -20.90 -13.85 3.40
N PHE A 1096 -21.15 -12.55 3.60
CA PHE A 1096 -20.32 -11.67 4.43
C PHE A 1096 -21.05 -11.30 5.71
N VAL A 1097 -20.60 -11.85 6.85
CA VAL A 1097 -21.26 -11.75 8.16
C VAL A 1097 -20.51 -10.78 9.08
N GLY A 1098 -21.12 -9.64 9.40
CA GLY A 1098 -20.66 -8.80 10.50
C GLY A 1098 -20.81 -7.28 10.31
N PRO A 1099 -20.45 -6.50 11.34
CA PRO A 1099 -20.60 -5.05 11.35
C PRO A 1099 -19.43 -4.35 10.66
N GLY A 1100 -19.69 -3.19 10.04
CA GLY A 1100 -18.64 -2.42 9.38
C GLY A 1100 -19.07 -1.04 8.91
N ALA A 1101 -18.10 -0.14 8.78
CA ALA A 1101 -18.32 1.18 8.19
C ALA A 1101 -18.43 1.12 6.66
N GLU A 1102 -17.83 0.10 6.04
CA GLU A 1102 -17.80 -0.06 4.58
C GLU A 1102 -19.04 -0.79 4.04
N THR A 1103 -19.83 -1.46 4.89
CA THR A 1103 -20.98 -2.29 4.49
C THR A 1103 -21.94 -1.55 3.56
N ASP A 1104 -22.31 -0.31 3.90
CA ASP A 1104 -23.18 0.53 3.07
C ASP A 1104 -22.59 0.86 1.69
N ARG A 1105 -21.26 1.04 1.60
CA ARG A 1105 -20.57 1.27 0.31
C ARG A 1105 -20.55 -0.01 -0.52
N LEU A 1106 -20.22 -1.13 0.10
CA LEU A 1106 -20.09 -2.43 -0.54
C LEU A 1106 -21.45 -2.96 -1.03
N VAL A 1107 -22.53 -2.79 -0.26
CA VAL A 1107 -23.90 -3.11 -0.70
C VAL A 1107 -24.33 -2.24 -1.88
N ARG A 1108 -23.97 -0.95 -1.92
CA ARG A 1108 -24.19 -0.11 -3.11
C ARG A 1108 -23.36 -0.58 -4.30
N ARG A 1109 -22.11 -1.00 -4.09
CA ARG A 1109 -21.24 -1.57 -5.14
C ARG A 1109 -21.84 -2.83 -5.76
N CYS A 1110 -22.28 -3.79 -4.95
CA CYS A 1110 -22.94 -5.03 -5.43
C CYS A 1110 -24.17 -4.74 -6.29
N ARG A 1111 -25.01 -3.77 -5.88
CA ARG A 1111 -26.20 -3.35 -6.65
C ARG A 1111 -25.86 -2.65 -7.96
N ALA A 1112 -24.74 -1.92 -8.02
CA ALA A 1112 -24.28 -1.26 -9.23
C ALA A 1112 -23.61 -2.23 -10.22
N GLU A 1113 -22.97 -3.29 -9.72
CA GLU A 1113 -22.28 -4.31 -10.52
C GLU A 1113 -23.11 -5.59 -10.79
N GLY A 1114 -24.35 -5.66 -10.29
CA GLY A 1114 -25.28 -6.76 -10.54
C GLY A 1114 -24.98 -8.06 -9.81
N LEU A 1115 -24.20 -8.02 -8.72
CA LEU A 1115 -23.71 -9.21 -8.01
C LEU A 1115 -24.81 -9.84 -7.12
N ALA A 1116 -25.64 -10.71 -7.69
CA ALA A 1116 -26.71 -11.41 -6.96
C ALA A 1116 -26.24 -12.67 -6.21
N ASN A 1117 -24.99 -13.11 -6.41
CA ASN A 1117 -24.35 -14.15 -5.58
C ASN A 1117 -23.87 -13.64 -4.21
N VAL A 1118 -23.84 -12.33 -3.95
CA VAL A 1118 -23.31 -11.74 -2.70
C VAL A 1118 -24.41 -11.37 -1.72
N GLU A 1119 -24.28 -11.85 -0.47
CA GLU A 1119 -25.17 -11.54 0.65
C GLU A 1119 -24.40 -10.91 1.82
N PHE A 1120 -25.00 -9.90 2.46
CA PHE A 1120 -24.48 -9.30 3.69
C PHE A 1120 -25.40 -9.63 4.87
N ARG A 1121 -24.83 -10.13 5.96
CA ARG A 1121 -25.55 -10.42 7.21
C ARG A 1121 -25.04 -9.55 8.36
N GLY A 1122 -25.92 -9.30 9.32
CA GLY A 1122 -25.60 -8.50 10.52
C GLY A 1122 -24.59 -9.17 11.46
N PRO A 1123 -24.23 -8.49 12.58
CA PRO A 1123 -23.46 -9.11 13.65
C PRO A 1123 -24.22 -10.29 14.28
N VAL A 1124 -23.48 -11.32 14.66
CA VAL A 1124 -23.96 -12.53 15.33
C VAL A 1124 -23.14 -12.71 16.62
N ALA A 1125 -23.77 -13.14 17.72
CA ALA A 1125 -23.07 -13.35 19.00
C ALA A 1125 -22.12 -14.55 18.93
N LYS A 1126 -21.08 -14.56 19.78
CA LYS A 1126 -20.01 -15.57 19.69
C LYS A 1126 -20.51 -17.00 19.96
N GLN A 1127 -21.51 -17.15 20.83
CA GLN A 1127 -22.20 -18.43 21.11
C GLN A 1127 -22.99 -19.00 19.91
N ASP A 1128 -23.59 -18.14 19.07
CA ASP A 1128 -24.45 -18.54 17.93
C ASP A 1128 -23.64 -18.72 16.63
N MET A 1129 -22.35 -18.34 16.67
CA MET A 1129 -21.42 -18.44 15.56
C MET A 1129 -21.17 -19.87 15.02
N PRO A 1130 -21.24 -20.98 15.79
CA PRO A 1130 -21.07 -22.34 15.25
C PRO A 1130 -22.06 -22.65 14.12
N ASP A 1131 -23.34 -22.31 14.29
CA ASP A 1131 -24.39 -22.68 13.34
C ASP A 1131 -24.26 -21.87 12.03
N VAL A 1132 -23.87 -20.59 12.13
CA VAL A 1132 -23.59 -19.74 10.95
C VAL A 1132 -22.31 -20.17 10.22
N LEU A 1133 -21.25 -20.52 10.96
CA LEU A 1133 -20.02 -21.04 10.34
C LEU A 1133 -20.24 -22.42 9.69
N ALA A 1134 -21.16 -23.23 10.19
CA ALA A 1134 -21.46 -24.54 9.62
C ALA A 1134 -22.12 -24.48 8.23
N GLU A 1135 -22.75 -23.36 7.85
CA GLU A 1135 -23.28 -23.11 6.49
C GLU A 1135 -22.19 -22.99 5.41
N ALA A 1136 -20.94 -22.71 5.77
CA ALA A 1136 -19.88 -22.41 4.82
C ALA A 1136 -19.16 -23.67 4.32
N ASP A 1137 -18.93 -23.79 3.02
CA ASP A 1137 -18.04 -24.81 2.44
C ASP A 1137 -16.57 -24.40 2.47
N VAL A 1138 -16.31 -23.10 2.29
CA VAL A 1138 -14.97 -22.49 2.27
C VAL A 1138 -15.04 -21.14 3.00
N PHE A 1139 -14.03 -20.83 3.79
CA PHE A 1139 -13.89 -19.50 4.38
C PHE A 1139 -12.89 -18.61 3.64
N MET A 1140 -13.08 -17.30 3.74
CA MET A 1140 -12.12 -16.29 3.28
C MET A 1140 -11.63 -15.41 4.42
N ALA A 1141 -10.31 -15.23 4.49
CA ALA A 1141 -9.65 -14.25 5.35
C ALA A 1141 -8.66 -13.41 4.52
N THR A 1142 -8.96 -12.13 4.39
CA THR A 1142 -8.16 -11.15 3.65
C THR A 1142 -7.78 -9.96 4.53
N MET A 1143 -6.68 -9.32 4.18
CA MET A 1143 -6.27 -7.99 4.65
C MET A 1143 -5.65 -7.21 3.48
N LEU A 1144 -5.64 -5.88 3.55
CA LEU A 1144 -4.83 -5.06 2.64
C LEU A 1144 -3.33 -5.27 2.91
N GLU A 1145 -2.47 -5.02 1.91
CA GLU A 1145 -1.03 -5.04 2.12
C GLU A 1145 -0.57 -3.79 2.91
N ARG A 1146 0.21 -3.97 3.98
CA ARG A 1146 0.76 -2.91 4.86
C ARG A 1146 2.06 -3.37 5.53
N ASP A 1147 3.03 -2.46 5.65
CA ASP A 1147 4.30 -2.68 6.35
C ASP A 1147 4.12 -3.13 7.81
N LEU A 1148 3.05 -2.70 8.48
CA LEU A 1148 2.66 -3.16 9.82
C LEU A 1148 2.73 -4.69 9.98
N TYR A 1149 2.34 -5.45 8.95
CA TYR A 1149 2.23 -6.90 9.01
C TYR A 1149 3.57 -7.64 8.83
N ARG A 1150 4.69 -6.91 8.63
CA ARG A 1150 6.05 -7.47 8.72
C ARG A 1150 6.45 -7.86 10.15
N TYR A 1151 5.72 -7.38 11.15
CA TYR A 1151 5.82 -7.80 12.55
C TYR A 1151 4.83 -8.94 12.88
N GLY A 1152 4.09 -9.40 11.88
CA GLY A 1152 3.14 -10.50 11.91
C GLY A 1152 1.68 -10.11 12.13
N ILE A 1153 0.82 -11.12 12.12
CA ILE A 1153 -0.64 -10.98 12.10
C ILE A 1153 -1.33 -11.88 13.13
N SER A 1154 -2.53 -11.51 13.56
CA SER A 1154 -3.28 -12.31 14.55
C SER A 1154 -4.80 -12.30 14.33
N LEU A 1155 -5.20 -12.90 13.21
CA LEU A 1155 -6.59 -13.00 12.77
C LEU A 1155 -7.38 -14.04 13.59
N ASN A 1156 -8.01 -13.61 14.69
CA ASN A 1156 -8.93 -14.43 15.52
C ASN A 1156 -9.80 -15.42 14.73
N LYS A 1157 -10.45 -14.93 13.67
CA LYS A 1157 -11.38 -15.70 12.84
C LYS A 1157 -10.75 -16.90 12.12
N LEU A 1158 -9.43 -16.89 11.86
CA LEU A 1158 -8.75 -18.03 11.22
C LEU A 1158 -8.86 -19.30 12.08
N PHE A 1159 -8.74 -19.16 13.40
CA PHE A 1159 -8.84 -20.27 14.34
C PHE A 1159 -10.28 -20.79 14.42
N ASP A 1160 -11.28 -19.89 14.38
CA ASP A 1160 -12.70 -20.25 14.32
C ASP A 1160 -13.05 -21.00 13.02
N TYR A 1161 -12.56 -20.52 11.87
CA TYR A 1161 -12.76 -21.13 10.56
C TYR A 1161 -12.21 -22.57 10.50
N LEU A 1162 -10.99 -22.77 11.01
CA LEU A 1162 -10.33 -24.08 11.01
C LEU A 1162 -10.96 -25.03 12.03
N ALA A 1163 -11.40 -24.53 13.18
CA ALA A 1163 -12.13 -25.32 14.18
C ALA A 1163 -13.51 -25.78 13.67
N ALA A 1164 -14.13 -25.03 12.74
CA ALA A 1164 -15.31 -25.44 12.00
C ALA A 1164 -15.07 -26.55 10.94
N ALA A 1165 -13.84 -27.07 10.83
CA ALA A 1165 -13.44 -28.10 9.86
C ALA A 1165 -13.73 -27.74 8.39
N ARG A 1166 -13.48 -26.49 8.00
CA ARG A 1166 -13.56 -26.04 6.59
C ARG A 1166 -12.21 -25.45 6.14
N PRO A 1167 -11.81 -25.63 4.87
CA PRO A 1167 -10.62 -24.98 4.33
C PRO A 1167 -10.80 -23.45 4.22
N VAL A 1168 -9.67 -22.74 4.24
CA VAL A 1168 -9.62 -21.27 4.27
C VAL A 1168 -8.76 -20.75 3.12
N VAL A 1169 -9.32 -19.85 2.32
CA VAL A 1169 -8.58 -19.02 1.35
C VAL A 1169 -8.05 -17.78 2.08
N PHE A 1170 -6.73 -17.60 2.06
CA PHE A 1170 -6.01 -16.67 2.92
C PHE A 1170 -5.22 -15.65 2.09
N GLY A 1171 -5.82 -14.47 1.86
CA GLY A 1171 -5.22 -13.37 1.10
C GLY A 1171 -4.55 -12.37 2.03
N VAL A 1172 -3.40 -12.73 2.59
CA VAL A 1172 -2.61 -11.89 3.50
C VAL A 1172 -1.13 -12.15 3.29
N ARG A 1173 -0.35 -11.09 3.07
CA ARG A 1173 1.12 -11.13 3.14
C ARG A 1173 1.56 -10.71 4.53
N ALA A 1174 2.16 -11.64 5.26
CA ALA A 1174 2.85 -11.44 6.52
C ALA A 1174 4.11 -12.32 6.55
N THR A 1175 5.06 -11.99 7.43
CA THR A 1175 6.28 -12.79 7.63
C THR A 1175 6.02 -14.17 8.23
N ASP A 1176 4.88 -14.33 8.91
CA ASP A 1176 4.37 -15.56 9.51
C ASP A 1176 3.01 -15.93 8.90
N ASN A 1177 2.85 -17.18 8.46
CA ASN A 1177 1.51 -17.76 8.41
C ASN A 1177 1.17 -18.24 9.84
N PRO A 1178 0.17 -17.65 10.52
CA PRO A 1178 -0.16 -18.01 11.89
C PRO A 1178 -0.72 -19.44 12.05
N VAL A 1179 -1.12 -20.11 10.96
CA VAL A 1179 -1.45 -21.54 10.94
C VAL A 1179 -0.93 -22.21 9.64
N PRO A 1180 0.34 -22.67 9.62
CA PRO A 1180 0.95 -23.27 8.44
C PRO A 1180 0.49 -24.73 8.25
N CYS A 1181 -0.74 -24.92 7.78
CA CYS A 1181 -1.32 -26.25 7.53
C CYS A 1181 -2.03 -26.33 6.16
N ARG A 1182 -2.22 -27.55 5.63
CA ARG A 1182 -2.80 -27.82 4.31
C ARG A 1182 -4.21 -27.25 4.09
N ALA A 1183 -4.92 -26.90 5.15
CA ALA A 1183 -6.26 -26.32 5.10
C ALA A 1183 -6.27 -24.81 4.80
N VAL A 1184 -5.12 -24.14 4.90
CA VAL A 1184 -4.97 -22.70 4.66
C VAL A 1184 -4.28 -22.49 3.31
N LEU A 1185 -5.08 -22.18 2.27
CA LEU A 1185 -4.60 -21.93 0.92
C LEU A 1185 -4.28 -20.43 0.78
N THR A 1186 -3.00 -20.09 0.73
CA THR A 1186 -2.51 -18.71 0.69
C THR A 1186 -2.43 -18.14 -0.71
N ALA A 1187 -2.84 -16.89 -0.89
CA ALA A 1187 -2.61 -16.08 -2.10
C ALA A 1187 -2.10 -14.67 -1.71
N PRO A 1188 -1.54 -13.88 -2.65
CA PRO A 1188 -1.22 -12.49 -2.39
C PRO A 1188 -2.46 -11.71 -1.88
N PRO A 1189 -2.28 -10.74 -0.98
CA PRO A 1189 -3.35 -9.81 -0.63
C PRO A 1189 -3.78 -9.00 -1.86
N GLU A 1190 -5.02 -8.54 -1.86
CA GLU A 1190 -5.63 -7.70 -2.90
C GLU A 1190 -5.75 -8.31 -4.33
N ASP A 1191 -5.02 -9.39 -4.66
CA ASP A 1191 -5.16 -10.17 -5.91
C ASP A 1191 -6.47 -10.98 -5.93
N SER A 1192 -7.51 -10.36 -6.45
CA SER A 1192 -8.83 -10.98 -6.63
C SER A 1192 -8.87 -12.16 -7.61
N LEU A 1193 -7.85 -12.37 -8.43
CA LEU A 1193 -7.82 -13.42 -9.45
C LEU A 1193 -7.08 -14.67 -8.95
N ALA A 1194 -5.97 -14.53 -8.24
CA ALA A 1194 -5.37 -15.62 -7.48
C ALA A 1194 -6.35 -16.15 -6.41
N LEU A 1195 -7.01 -15.24 -5.68
CA LEU A 1195 -8.06 -15.60 -4.72
C LEU A 1195 -9.25 -16.31 -5.37
N ALA A 1196 -9.71 -15.86 -6.56
CA ALA A 1196 -10.76 -16.55 -7.30
C ALA A 1196 -10.31 -17.92 -7.82
N GLY A 1197 -9.05 -18.06 -8.26
CA GLY A 1197 -8.47 -19.34 -8.67
C GLY A 1197 -8.48 -20.38 -7.54
N LEU A 1198 -8.12 -19.97 -6.32
CA LEU A 1198 -8.21 -20.83 -5.15
C LEU A 1198 -9.65 -21.23 -4.81
N VAL A 1199 -10.61 -20.30 -4.90
CA VAL A 1199 -12.04 -20.61 -4.69
C VAL A 1199 -12.54 -21.60 -5.74
N ARG A 1200 -12.27 -21.37 -7.04
CA ARG A 1200 -12.65 -22.27 -8.15
C ARG A 1200 -12.14 -23.69 -7.94
N ARG A 1201 -10.84 -23.83 -7.61
CA ARG A 1201 -10.23 -25.13 -7.29
C ARG A 1201 -10.94 -25.84 -6.14
N LEU A 1202 -11.36 -25.14 -5.10
CA LEU A 1202 -12.09 -25.71 -3.96
C LEU A 1202 -13.56 -26.07 -4.30
N VAL A 1203 -14.19 -25.36 -5.26
CA VAL A 1203 -15.52 -25.70 -5.80
C VAL A 1203 -15.48 -27.00 -6.63
N GLU A 1204 -14.34 -27.28 -7.26
CA GLU A 1204 -14.10 -28.46 -8.10
C GLU A 1204 -13.70 -29.72 -7.31
N LEU A 1205 -13.22 -29.59 -6.06
CA LEU A 1205 -12.85 -30.75 -5.26
C LEU A 1205 -14.05 -31.65 -4.89
N PRO A 1206 -13.87 -32.99 -4.87
CA PRO A 1206 -14.84 -33.90 -4.27
C PRO A 1206 -15.06 -33.58 -2.79
N SER A 1207 -16.30 -33.69 -2.30
CA SER A 1207 -16.66 -33.40 -0.90
C SER A 1207 -15.81 -34.15 0.13
N ALA A 1208 -15.39 -35.39 -0.16
CA ALA A 1208 -14.53 -36.17 0.73
C ALA A 1208 -13.12 -35.55 0.88
N GLU A 1209 -12.56 -34.97 -0.19
CA GLU A 1209 -11.27 -34.29 -0.15
C GLU A 1209 -11.37 -32.92 0.54
N LEU A 1210 -12.43 -32.17 0.26
CA LEU A 1210 -12.74 -30.90 0.91
C LEU A 1210 -12.90 -31.07 2.44
N ALA A 1211 -13.54 -32.16 2.88
CA ALA A 1211 -13.65 -32.54 4.29
C ALA A 1211 -12.29 -32.92 4.89
N SER A 1212 -11.52 -33.75 4.20
CA SER A 1212 -10.18 -34.18 4.64
C SER A 1212 -9.21 -33.00 4.84
N LEU A 1213 -9.28 -31.99 3.97
CA LEU A 1213 -8.59 -30.71 4.13
C LEU A 1213 -9.06 -29.98 5.40
N GLY A 1214 -10.38 -29.82 5.58
CA GLY A 1214 -10.99 -29.20 6.76
C GLY A 1214 -10.59 -29.86 8.08
N ASP A 1215 -10.69 -31.19 8.17
CA ASP A 1215 -10.30 -31.98 9.34
C ASP A 1215 -8.79 -31.88 9.65
N ALA A 1216 -7.94 -31.76 8.63
CA ALA A 1216 -6.52 -31.51 8.84
C ALA A 1216 -6.26 -30.12 9.45
N GLY A 1217 -7.05 -29.12 9.08
CA GLY A 1217 -7.06 -27.79 9.71
C GLY A 1217 -7.53 -27.84 11.16
N ARG A 1218 -8.68 -28.49 11.41
CA ARG A 1218 -9.30 -28.65 12.73
C ARG A 1218 -8.34 -29.31 13.73
N ARG A 1219 -7.79 -30.48 13.39
CA ARG A 1219 -6.83 -31.20 14.26
C ARG A 1219 -5.59 -30.37 14.57
N HIS A 1220 -5.10 -29.58 13.62
CA HIS A 1220 -3.95 -28.71 13.85
C HIS A 1220 -4.27 -27.59 14.85
N VAL A 1221 -5.42 -26.91 14.75
CA VAL A 1221 -5.79 -25.86 15.71
C VAL A 1221 -6.19 -26.43 17.07
N GLU A 1222 -6.86 -27.58 17.14
CA GLU A 1222 -7.20 -28.26 18.41
C GLU A 1222 -5.92 -28.55 19.23
N ALA A 1223 -4.86 -29.03 18.58
CA ALA A 1223 -3.59 -29.40 19.22
C ALA A 1223 -2.69 -28.21 19.63
N HIS A 1224 -2.71 -27.08 18.90
CA HIS A 1224 -1.75 -25.97 19.11
C HIS A 1224 -2.38 -24.61 19.48
N HIS A 1225 -3.65 -24.39 19.15
CA HIS A 1225 -4.34 -23.09 19.24
C HIS A 1225 -5.68 -23.14 20.01
N SER A 1226 -5.96 -24.21 20.74
CA SER A 1226 -7.06 -24.22 21.71
C SER A 1226 -6.66 -23.41 22.96
N TYR A 1227 -7.58 -22.65 23.57
CA TYR A 1227 -7.27 -21.88 24.79
C TYR A 1227 -6.88 -22.77 25.98
N ALA A 1228 -7.18 -24.07 25.96
CA ALA A 1228 -6.65 -25.03 26.91
C ALA A 1228 -5.11 -25.13 26.85
N VAL A 1229 -4.53 -25.14 25.64
CA VAL A 1229 -3.08 -25.17 25.41
C VAL A 1229 -2.47 -23.78 25.65
N LEU A 1230 -3.07 -22.73 25.08
CA LEU A 1230 -2.55 -21.37 25.19
C LEU A 1230 -2.58 -20.83 26.64
N ALA A 1231 -3.47 -21.34 27.51
CA ALA A 1231 -3.49 -21.00 28.92
C ALA A 1231 -2.29 -21.59 29.70
N VAL A 1232 -1.77 -22.76 29.32
CA VAL A 1232 -0.55 -23.31 29.92
C VAL A 1232 0.65 -22.43 29.57
N ALA A 1233 0.81 -22.06 28.29
CA ALA A 1233 1.86 -21.15 27.85
C ALA A 1233 1.79 -19.78 28.55
N LEU A 1234 0.58 -19.25 28.80
CA LEU A 1234 0.43 -18.00 29.56
C LEU A 1234 0.75 -18.18 31.05
N GLU A 1235 0.34 -19.28 31.66
CA GLU A 1235 0.63 -19.58 33.08
C GLU A 1235 2.13 -19.67 33.34
N GLU A 1236 2.90 -20.30 32.44
CA GLU A 1236 4.37 -20.35 32.53
C GLU A 1236 4.98 -18.94 32.52
N VAL A 1237 4.51 -18.04 31.63
CA VAL A 1237 4.99 -16.64 31.59
C VAL A 1237 4.59 -15.87 32.86
N LEU A 1238 3.41 -16.14 33.43
CA LEU A 1238 2.97 -15.52 34.69
C LEU A 1238 3.76 -16.04 35.91
N ALA A 1239 4.09 -17.33 35.96
CA ALA A 1239 4.96 -17.93 36.99
C ALA A 1239 6.40 -17.40 36.88
N ALA A 1240 6.93 -17.29 35.65
CA ALA A 1240 8.23 -16.70 35.35
C ALA A 1240 8.30 -15.17 35.56
N ALA A 1241 7.15 -14.51 35.79
CA ALA A 1241 7.07 -13.12 36.25
C ALA A 1241 6.97 -13.01 37.79
N THR A 1242 6.35 -13.99 38.47
CA THR A 1242 6.22 -14.00 39.94
C THR A 1242 7.38 -14.67 40.69
N GLY A 1243 8.37 -15.18 39.95
CA GLY A 1243 9.67 -15.62 40.48
C GLY A 1243 9.78 -17.11 40.81
N ASP A 1244 8.78 -17.94 40.49
CA ASP A 1244 8.80 -19.37 40.78
C ASP A 1244 9.80 -20.11 39.87
N SER A 1245 11.01 -20.34 40.38
CA SER A 1245 12.14 -20.85 39.60
C SER A 1245 11.98 -22.29 39.09
N GLN A 1246 10.98 -23.05 39.55
CA GLN A 1246 10.72 -24.43 39.10
C GLN A 1246 10.06 -24.52 37.71
N ALA A 1247 9.45 -23.45 37.20
CA ALA A 1247 8.91 -23.42 35.83
C ALA A 1247 10.00 -23.15 34.77
N ALA A 1248 11.13 -22.56 35.17
CA ALA A 1248 12.13 -21.97 34.28
C ALA A 1248 13.11 -22.99 33.65
N LEU A 1249 12.62 -24.14 33.16
CA LEU A 1249 13.46 -25.15 32.49
C LEU A 1249 12.73 -26.03 31.45
N ARG A 1250 11.70 -25.49 30.77
CA ARG A 1250 11.24 -25.97 29.45
C ARG A 1250 11.12 -24.78 28.51
N GLY A 1251 11.55 -24.94 27.26
CA GLY A 1251 11.67 -23.82 26.31
C GLY A 1251 10.34 -23.46 25.65
N THR A 1252 9.53 -22.63 26.30
CA THR A 1252 8.25 -22.15 25.73
C THR A 1252 8.44 -21.01 24.71
N THR A 1253 8.95 -21.38 23.54
CA THR A 1253 8.28 -20.98 22.30
C THR A 1253 7.25 -22.06 21.98
N VAL A 1254 5.97 -21.70 21.87
CA VAL A 1254 5.08 -22.44 20.96
C VAL A 1254 5.55 -22.04 19.57
N SER A 1255 6.53 -22.77 19.05
CA SER A 1255 7.04 -22.50 17.71
C SER A 1255 5.92 -22.69 16.71
N ALA A 1256 5.56 -21.63 15.98
CA ALA A 1256 5.13 -21.82 14.60
C ALA A 1256 6.23 -22.69 13.95
N PRO A 1257 5.90 -23.89 13.40
CA PRO A 1257 6.90 -24.89 13.05
C PRO A 1257 7.91 -24.30 12.07
N GLY A 1258 9.12 -24.08 12.59
CA GLY A 1258 10.04 -23.09 12.04
C GLY A 1258 11.00 -23.64 10.99
N GLY A 1259 11.53 -22.71 10.19
CA GLY A 1259 12.51 -22.97 9.16
C GLY A 1259 12.01 -22.59 7.78
N ALA A 1260 12.87 -21.93 6.99
CA ALA A 1260 12.69 -21.94 5.55
C ALA A 1260 12.76 -23.40 5.07
N VAL A 1261 11.89 -23.79 4.13
CA VAL A 1261 12.02 -25.07 3.43
C VAL A 1261 13.40 -25.09 2.76
N PRO A 1262 14.31 -26.01 3.11
CA PRO A 1262 15.60 -26.09 2.44
C PRO A 1262 15.37 -26.43 0.98
N ALA A 1263 15.98 -25.68 0.06
CA ALA A 1263 15.97 -26.04 -1.34
C ALA A 1263 16.65 -27.41 -1.51
N ALA A 1264 15.91 -28.40 -2.01
CA ALA A 1264 16.41 -29.76 -2.18
C ALA A 1264 17.41 -29.82 -3.33
N ALA A 1265 18.70 -29.67 -3.01
CA ALA A 1265 19.79 -29.93 -3.94
C ALA A 1265 19.95 -31.46 -4.14
N PRO A 1266 20.05 -31.96 -5.39
CA PRO A 1266 20.16 -33.39 -5.65
C PRO A 1266 21.59 -33.89 -5.39
N GLY A 1267 21.74 -35.00 -4.66
CA GLY A 1267 23.06 -35.55 -4.35
C GLY A 1267 23.08 -37.03 -3.96
N GLY A 1268 23.69 -37.86 -4.81
CA GLY A 1268 24.51 -38.99 -4.39
C GLY A 1268 23.83 -40.25 -3.83
N ALA A 1269 23.38 -41.12 -4.73
CA ALA A 1269 23.34 -42.59 -4.63
C ALA A 1269 23.53 -43.31 -3.26
N GLY A 1270 22.51 -44.05 -2.84
CA GLY A 1270 22.61 -45.13 -1.84
C GLY A 1270 21.79 -46.35 -2.26
N ARG A 1271 22.45 -47.49 -2.53
CA ARG A 1271 21.78 -48.78 -2.79
C ARG A 1271 21.53 -49.51 -1.46
N THR A 1272 20.33 -50.03 -1.24
CA THR A 1272 20.10 -51.41 -0.71
C THR A 1272 18.64 -51.85 -0.88
N SER A 1273 18.50 -53.14 -1.18
CA SER A 1273 17.31 -54.01 -1.17
C SER A 1273 16.20 -53.70 -0.15
N GLY A 1274 14.95 -53.93 -0.55
CA GLY A 1274 13.74 -53.94 0.26
C GLY A 1274 12.52 -54.22 -0.60
#